data_AF-K9PRH7-F1
#
_entry.id   AF-K9PRH7-F1
#
_cell.length_a   1.000
_cell.length_b   1.000
_cell.length_c   1.000
_cell.angle_alpha   90.00
_cell.angle_beta   90.00
_cell.angle_gamma   90.00
#
_symmetry.space_group_name_H-M   'P 1'
#
loop_
_entity.id
_entity.type
_entity.pdbx_description
1 polymer ?
#
loop_
_entity_poly.entity_id
_entity_poly.type
_entity_poly.pdbx_seq_one_letter_code
_entity_poly.pdbx_strand_id
1 'polypeptide(L)'
;MTATSPAPFSPQEIAAEGLKPEEYAEIVRRLGRHPNKAELGMFGVMWSEHCCYKNSRPLLKQFPTTGSRILVGPGENAGVVDLGDGLELAFKIESHNHPSAVEPFQGAATGVGGILRDIFTMGARPIALLNSLRFGSLEDAKTQRLFQGVVAGISHYGNCLVGNETFIWRDQAGVHFDTIGNFVESRLSSDQTTLELDDAIAPETLSLDPDTHTSCWQRVRRVFKRRTQTLVTIRTALGRTLTVTPDHPILMRSKGSWDTCTAQSLQVGDEIPILTSLPEIASAETIPPLDLIATLNPDDATGRDVFVKLPETWQATALIRTALQLLEPSVSKRHQYLTYGKLPLAHFLSLEPLLKVSRQEICLFRRGKANYMRAVIQPDAEFARLLGYYLSEGCTSQNGNTYKIIFTFAHHESEYVNDVVSALKHLGLRPCVETRTATIAVYATSWLFGHLLKNVWQCGNRASNKACPAFVFTWPSSLQREVLKGLLRGDGSLTTKTHGNHAKISFATTSHKLFEQTLMLIQNQGAIPYIYQRSPSTGQIEGRHHQRLPLWQLEVSNFAGLTALANVFATERTAQLATALARYEGTKYSFPRFRNFSDAVVVVQIKSIETNTVDECDVYDVEVDNTHLFVTTSGIVTHNCVGVPTVGGEVYFDPAYAGNPLVNVMALGLMETSEIVKSGASGLGNPVLYVGSTTGRDGMGGASFASAELSDQSIDNRPAVQVGDPFLEKSLIEACLEAFKTGAVVAAQDMGAAGITCSTSEMAAKGGVGIELDLDKIPVRELGMVPYEYLLSESQERMLFVAHKGREQELIDIFHRWGLQAVVAGMVIADPIVRILFQGGVAAEIPADALAENTPLYHRELLTEPPEYARKAWEWSSDALPPATTAGIEIQGSLQSWNDILLTLLDTPTIASKNWVYRQYDHQVQNNTVILPGGADAAVVRLRPIEQVPNPKSKIQNLKSAVAATVDCNPRYVYLDPYEGAKAVVAEAARNLSCVGAEPLAVTDNLNFGSPEKPIGYWQLAEACRGLAEGCRELATPVTGGNVSLYNETLDSQGNPQPIYPTPVVGMVGLIPDLNKICGQAWQAVGDVIYLLGLPGSNITLGASEYLATIHGTVAGIPPRVDFDWERRVQKVCREGIRTGWVRSAHDCAEGGLAVALAECAIAGNFGAEITLEIPENQPPRLDEVLFGEGGGRILVSVAPAQQEIWESYLTENLGKEWQKIGTVANYEQGLGVLTSNNQTLIKVSIKDVSDRYSQAIAKRLAIHATT
;
A
#
# COMPACT_ATOMS: atom_id res chain seq x y z
N MET A 1 55.84 -1.23 36.37
CA MET A 1 55.88 -1.93 35.07
C MET A 1 55.47 -3.37 35.30
N THR A 2 54.18 -3.66 35.14
CA THR A 2 53.66 -5.02 35.01
C THR A 2 53.48 -5.28 33.52
N ALA A 3 54.05 -6.37 33.02
CA ALA A 3 54.08 -6.72 31.61
C ALA A 3 52.65 -6.74 31.02
N THR A 4 52.39 -5.84 30.07
CA THR A 4 51.19 -5.88 29.23
C THR A 4 51.23 -7.16 28.41
N SER A 5 50.18 -7.97 28.52
CA SER A 5 49.93 -9.11 27.63
C SER A 5 50.12 -8.68 26.16
N PRO A 6 50.68 -9.53 25.27
CA PRO A 6 50.71 -9.22 23.84
C PRO A 6 49.29 -8.92 23.33
N ALA A 7 49.16 -7.93 22.43
CA ALA A 7 47.88 -7.54 21.87
C ALA A 7 47.22 -8.77 21.21
N PRO A 8 45.96 -9.08 21.54
CA PRO A 8 45.29 -10.30 21.07
C PRO A 8 44.88 -10.26 19.60
N PHE A 9 44.94 -9.09 18.96
CA PHE A 9 44.61 -8.89 17.55
C PHE A 9 45.79 -8.28 16.80
N SER A 10 45.98 -8.74 15.57
CA SER A 10 46.91 -8.15 14.61
C SER A 10 46.40 -6.80 14.10
N PRO A 11 47.29 -5.93 13.56
CA PRO A 11 46.88 -4.70 12.90
C PRO A 11 45.88 -4.93 11.75
N GLN A 12 45.99 -6.05 11.02
CA GLN A 12 45.05 -6.40 9.96
C GLN A 12 43.65 -6.72 10.51
N GLU A 13 43.56 -7.42 11.64
CA GLU A 13 42.26 -7.73 12.27
C GLU A 13 41.57 -6.48 12.83
N ILE A 14 42.35 -5.52 13.36
CA ILE A 14 41.80 -4.24 13.83
C ILE A 14 41.26 -3.42 12.65
N ALA A 15 42.03 -3.32 11.57
CA ALA A 15 41.63 -2.59 10.37
C ALA A 15 40.41 -3.21 9.68
N ALA A 16 40.25 -4.53 9.74
CA ALA A 16 39.07 -5.23 9.19
C ALA A 16 37.76 -4.85 9.89
N GLU A 17 37.81 -4.36 11.13
CA GLU A 17 36.65 -3.84 11.87
C GLU A 17 36.43 -2.33 11.64
N GLY A 18 37.18 -1.70 10.72
CA GLY A 18 37.07 -0.27 10.42
C GLY A 18 37.70 0.66 11.48
N LEU A 19 38.51 0.11 12.39
CA LEU A 19 39.13 0.86 13.48
C LEU A 19 40.58 1.25 13.15
N LYS A 20 40.98 2.46 13.54
CA LYS A 20 42.37 2.93 13.48
C LYS A 20 43.19 2.44 14.68
N PRO A 21 44.53 2.30 14.56
CA PRO A 21 45.38 1.89 15.68
C PRO A 21 45.22 2.75 16.95
N GLU A 22 45.03 4.05 16.78
CA GLU A 22 44.77 5.01 17.86
C GLU A 22 43.39 4.81 18.51
N GLU A 23 42.37 4.45 17.73
CA GLU A 23 41.03 4.13 18.24
C GLU A 23 41.09 2.84 19.06
N TYR A 24 41.82 1.82 18.60
CA TYR A 24 42.06 0.60 19.39
C TYR A 24 42.76 0.89 20.72
N ALA A 25 43.81 1.73 20.71
CA ALA A 25 44.48 2.14 21.94
C ALA A 25 43.53 2.85 22.91
N GLU A 26 42.62 3.67 22.38
CA GLU A 26 41.58 4.35 23.16
C GLU A 26 40.55 3.37 23.73
N ILE A 27 40.13 2.35 22.98
CA ILE A 27 39.27 1.26 23.48
C ILE A 27 39.95 0.56 24.66
N VAL A 28 41.22 0.15 24.51
CA VAL A 28 41.98 -0.51 25.58
C VAL A 28 42.09 0.38 26.82
N ARG A 29 42.32 1.68 26.62
CA ARG A 29 42.40 2.65 27.72
C ARG A 29 41.06 2.76 28.47
N ARG A 30 39.94 2.78 27.75
CA ARG A 30 38.59 2.92 28.33
C ARG A 30 38.12 1.67 29.05
N LEU A 31 38.40 0.50 28.49
CA LEU A 31 38.06 -0.77 29.12
C LEU A 31 39.02 -1.16 30.26
N GLY A 32 40.23 -0.59 30.27
CA GLY A 32 41.31 -1.01 31.18
C GLY A 32 41.89 -2.40 30.88
N ARG A 33 41.47 -3.00 29.76
CA ARG A 33 41.87 -4.32 29.25
C ARG A 33 41.71 -4.35 27.73
N HIS A 34 42.26 -5.38 27.08
CA HIS A 34 41.96 -5.60 25.67
C HIS A 34 40.49 -6.03 25.48
N PRO A 35 39.81 -5.54 24.43
CA PRO A 35 38.49 -6.04 24.07
C PRO A 35 38.59 -7.51 23.62
N ASN A 36 37.51 -8.27 23.77
CA ASN A 36 37.37 -9.55 23.08
C ASN A 36 36.85 -9.35 21.63
N LYS A 37 36.66 -10.44 20.87
CA LYS A 37 36.26 -10.33 19.44
C LYS A 37 34.87 -9.70 19.27
N ALA A 38 33.90 -10.03 20.13
CA ALA A 38 32.56 -9.45 20.07
C ALA A 38 32.61 -7.95 20.41
N GLU A 39 33.31 -7.58 21.49
CA GLU A 39 33.48 -6.18 21.91
C GLU A 39 34.22 -5.35 20.86
N LEU A 40 35.24 -5.91 20.20
CA LEU A 40 35.95 -5.24 19.11
C LEU A 40 35.01 -4.94 17.94
N GLY A 41 34.16 -5.90 17.56
CA GLY A 41 33.14 -5.70 16.53
C GLY A 41 32.09 -4.65 16.92
N MET A 42 31.62 -4.67 18.17
CA MET A 42 30.70 -3.66 18.71
C MET A 42 31.29 -2.25 18.60
N PHE A 43 32.56 -2.07 18.98
CA PHE A 43 33.24 -0.79 18.80
C PHE A 43 33.44 -0.43 17.33
N GLY A 44 33.81 -1.38 16.47
CA GLY A 44 34.00 -1.14 15.04
C GLY A 44 32.77 -0.57 14.36
N VAL A 45 31.60 -1.16 14.64
CA VAL A 45 30.34 -0.69 14.05
C VAL A 45 29.83 0.60 14.70
N MET A 46 29.88 0.73 16.04
CA MET A 46 29.38 1.91 16.74
C MET A 46 30.24 3.14 16.49
N TRP A 47 31.56 2.97 16.35
CA TRP A 47 32.46 4.06 16.00
C TRP A 47 32.58 4.28 14.48
N SER A 48 31.59 3.83 13.69
CA SER A 48 31.48 4.20 12.28
C SER A 48 30.93 5.63 12.11
N GLU A 49 31.05 6.19 10.90
CA GLU A 49 30.41 7.49 10.61
C GLU A 49 28.88 7.37 10.65
N HIS A 50 28.34 6.25 10.19
CA HIS A 50 26.90 6.01 10.11
C HIS A 50 26.22 6.01 11.50
N CYS A 51 26.85 5.43 12.53
CA CYS A 51 26.25 5.35 13.86
C CYS A 51 26.59 6.57 14.75
N CYS A 52 27.81 7.10 14.70
CA CYS A 52 28.27 8.11 15.66
C CYS A 52 28.69 9.45 15.03
N TYR A 53 28.60 9.61 13.71
CA TYR A 53 28.80 10.89 13.02
C TYR A 53 30.17 11.53 13.32
N LYS A 54 31.26 10.76 13.26
CA LYS A 54 32.61 11.19 13.74
C LYS A 54 33.11 12.48 13.07
N ASN A 55 32.85 12.66 11.78
CA ASN A 55 33.24 13.84 11.01
C ASN A 55 32.14 14.92 11.06
N SER A 56 30.87 14.52 11.04
CA SER A 56 29.73 15.43 10.86
C SER A 56 29.16 16.01 12.17
N ARG A 57 29.23 15.29 13.31
CA ARG A 57 28.68 15.72 14.62
C ARG A 57 29.14 17.12 15.06
N PRO A 58 30.41 17.56 14.88
CA PRO A 58 30.80 18.93 15.17
C PRO A 58 30.08 19.99 14.34
N LEU A 59 29.74 19.67 13.08
CA LEU A 59 29.06 20.55 12.15
C LEU A 59 27.56 20.63 12.45
N LEU A 60 26.93 19.48 12.73
CA LEU A 60 25.49 19.39 13.06
C LEU A 60 25.10 20.21 14.30
N LYS A 61 26.02 20.43 15.24
CA LYS A 61 25.80 21.29 16.43
C LYS A 61 25.46 22.75 16.11
N GLN A 62 25.68 23.18 14.86
CA GLN A 62 25.35 24.54 14.40
C GLN A 62 23.87 24.71 14.04
N PHE A 63 23.12 23.61 13.86
CA PHE A 63 21.72 23.65 13.47
C PHE A 63 20.82 24.20 14.57
N PRO A 64 19.80 25.01 14.22
CA PRO A 64 18.75 25.37 15.17
C PRO A 64 17.86 24.14 15.40
N THR A 65 17.90 23.55 16.59
CA THR A 65 17.16 22.31 16.92
C THR A 65 15.99 22.51 17.88
N THR A 66 15.72 23.76 18.26
CA THR A 66 14.64 24.12 19.21
C THR A 66 13.72 25.14 18.57
N GLY A 67 12.43 25.07 18.92
CA GLY A 67 11.41 25.98 18.43
C GLY A 67 10.11 25.83 19.20
N SER A 68 9.17 26.76 19.02
CA SER A 68 7.91 26.80 19.77
C SER A 68 6.99 25.61 19.51
N ARG A 69 7.15 24.95 18.36
CA ARG A 69 6.37 23.77 17.95
C ARG A 69 7.17 22.46 18.00
N ILE A 70 8.44 22.49 18.40
CA ILE A 70 9.26 21.27 18.48
C ILE A 70 8.98 20.57 19.80
N LEU A 71 8.39 19.38 19.71
CA LEU A 71 8.16 18.51 20.87
C LEU A 71 9.33 17.56 21.11
N VAL A 72 9.92 17.05 20.02
CA VAL A 72 11.12 16.21 20.02
C VAL A 72 12.06 16.70 18.91
N GLY A 73 13.28 17.08 19.31
CA GLY A 73 14.37 17.43 18.39
C GLY A 73 15.31 16.23 18.13
N PRO A 74 16.51 16.47 17.60
CA PRO A 74 17.43 15.39 17.24
C PRO A 74 17.87 14.55 18.46
N GLY A 75 18.02 13.25 18.25
CA GLY A 75 18.52 12.29 19.25
C GLY A 75 17.54 11.17 19.61
N GLU A 76 16.26 11.28 19.24
CA GLU A 76 15.28 10.18 19.25
C GLU A 76 15.13 9.58 17.83
N ASN A 77 14.32 8.53 17.68
CA ASN A 77 14.17 7.82 16.39
C ASN A 77 13.60 8.71 15.29
N ALA A 78 12.66 9.60 15.61
CA ALA A 78 12.17 10.63 14.71
C ALA A 78 11.86 11.94 15.45
N GLY A 79 11.85 13.04 14.70
CA GLY A 79 11.46 14.36 15.20
C GLY A 79 9.95 14.49 15.32
N VAL A 80 9.45 15.23 16.32
CA VAL A 80 8.01 15.42 16.53
C VAL A 80 7.66 16.91 16.65
N VAL A 81 6.63 17.34 15.92
CA VAL A 81 6.13 18.72 15.91
C VAL A 81 4.66 18.81 16.33
N ASP A 82 4.32 19.90 17.02
CA ASP A 82 2.96 20.28 17.38
C ASP A 82 2.26 20.98 16.22
N LEU A 83 1.19 20.35 15.71
CA LEU A 83 0.33 20.89 14.67
C LEU A 83 -0.81 21.77 15.24
N GLY A 84 -0.98 21.81 16.57
CA GLY A 84 -2.09 22.45 17.26
C GLY A 84 -3.28 21.51 17.47
N ASP A 85 -4.28 21.94 18.24
CA ASP A 85 -5.51 21.19 18.55
C ASP A 85 -5.30 19.78 19.15
N GLY A 86 -4.11 19.52 19.70
CA GLY A 86 -3.72 18.22 20.25
C GLY A 86 -3.26 17.21 19.19
N LEU A 87 -2.96 17.66 17.97
CA LEU A 87 -2.34 16.86 16.91
C LEU A 87 -0.83 17.05 16.90
N GLU A 88 -0.12 15.93 16.80
CA GLU A 88 1.33 15.88 16.80
C GLU A 88 1.79 15.02 15.60
N LEU A 89 2.83 15.46 14.90
CA LEU A 89 3.35 14.82 13.70
C LEU A 89 4.80 14.38 13.92
N ALA A 90 5.07 13.09 13.75
CA ALA A 90 6.40 12.54 13.67
C ALA A 90 6.86 12.53 12.20
N PHE A 91 8.12 12.89 11.93
CA PHE A 91 8.70 12.79 10.59
C PHE A 91 10.22 12.67 10.64
N LYS A 92 10.80 12.01 9.64
CA LYS A 92 12.24 11.82 9.44
C LYS A 92 12.53 11.50 7.98
N ILE A 93 13.78 11.70 7.56
CA ILE A 93 14.33 11.26 6.27
C ILE A 93 15.60 10.41 6.49
N GLU A 94 15.77 9.37 5.67
CA GLU A 94 16.93 8.47 5.69
C GLU A 94 17.44 8.17 4.27
N SER A 95 18.68 7.68 4.12
CA SER A 95 19.31 7.32 2.84
C SER A 95 19.64 5.83 2.74
N HIS A 96 19.46 5.22 1.58
CA HIS A 96 19.86 3.84 1.27
C HIS A 96 20.68 3.76 -0.03
N ASN A 97 21.63 4.69 -0.21
CA ASN A 97 22.41 4.87 -1.44
C ASN A 97 23.27 3.65 -1.80
N HIS A 98 24.21 3.28 -0.91
CA HIS A 98 25.15 2.19 -1.15
C HIS A 98 24.46 0.83 -1.36
N PRO A 99 23.47 0.42 -0.54
CA PRO A 99 22.69 -0.79 -0.81
C PRO A 99 21.99 -0.74 -2.17
N SER A 100 21.37 0.40 -2.52
CA SER A 100 20.65 0.55 -3.79
C SER A 100 21.58 0.60 -5.01
N ALA A 101 22.83 1.02 -4.84
CA ALA A 101 23.84 0.96 -5.90
C ALA A 101 24.22 -0.49 -6.27
N VAL A 102 24.21 -1.40 -5.28
CA VAL A 102 24.60 -2.81 -5.43
C VAL A 102 23.41 -3.70 -5.80
N GLU A 103 22.31 -3.57 -5.06
CA GLU A 103 21.03 -4.23 -5.31
C GLU A 103 19.88 -3.21 -5.25
N PRO A 104 19.52 -2.56 -6.38
CA PRO A 104 18.58 -1.44 -6.38
C PRO A 104 17.16 -1.74 -5.86
N PHE A 105 16.63 -2.95 -6.07
CA PHE A 105 15.29 -3.26 -5.57
C PHE A 105 15.31 -3.44 -4.05
N GLN A 106 16.17 -4.32 -3.56
CA GLN A 106 16.26 -4.65 -2.13
C GLN A 106 16.79 -3.48 -1.30
N GLY A 107 17.78 -2.74 -1.82
CA GLY A 107 18.29 -1.53 -1.17
C GLY A 107 17.21 -0.46 -0.96
N ALA A 108 16.36 -0.23 -1.95
CA ALA A 108 15.26 0.73 -1.82
C ALA A 108 14.13 0.22 -0.92
N ALA A 109 13.76 -1.06 -1.02
CA ALA A 109 12.70 -1.66 -0.21
C ALA A 109 13.02 -1.67 1.29
N THR A 110 14.27 -1.97 1.65
CA THR A 110 14.75 -1.91 3.03
C THR A 110 14.76 -0.49 3.57
N GLY A 111 15.06 0.51 2.72
CA GLY A 111 15.00 1.91 3.11
C GLY A 111 13.60 2.43 3.43
N VAL A 112 12.59 1.96 2.70
CA VAL A 112 11.20 2.25 3.04
C VAL A 112 10.80 1.61 4.36
N GLY A 113 11.19 0.35 4.60
CA GLY A 113 10.91 -0.32 5.88
C GLY A 113 11.57 0.38 7.07
N GLY A 114 12.86 0.69 6.96
CA GLY A 114 13.64 1.39 7.98
C GLY A 114 13.01 2.71 8.43
N ILE A 115 12.70 3.59 7.49
CA ILE A 115 12.12 4.89 7.84
C ILE A 115 10.71 4.77 8.42
N LEU A 116 9.92 3.76 8.04
CA LEU A 116 8.62 3.52 8.67
C LEU A 116 8.80 3.14 10.14
N ARG A 117 9.80 2.31 10.48
CA ARG A 117 10.12 1.94 11.87
C ARG A 117 10.47 3.12 12.74
N ASP A 118 11.27 4.06 12.23
CA ASP A 118 11.58 5.29 12.95
C ASP A 118 10.31 6.04 13.37
N ILE A 119 9.33 6.13 12.47
CA ILE A 119 8.07 6.83 12.72
C ILE A 119 7.22 6.10 13.76
N PHE A 120 6.92 4.81 13.55
CA PHE A 120 5.98 4.13 14.42
C PHE A 120 6.56 3.81 15.79
N THR A 121 7.88 3.73 15.94
CA THR A 121 8.54 3.59 17.25
C THR A 121 8.26 4.77 18.17
N MET A 122 7.94 5.96 17.62
CA MET A 122 7.53 7.12 18.41
C MET A 122 6.10 7.02 18.95
N GLY A 123 5.32 6.01 18.52
CA GLY A 123 3.87 5.91 18.76
C GLY A 123 3.01 6.61 17.69
N ALA A 124 3.61 6.91 16.53
CA ALA A 124 2.94 7.58 15.42
C ALA A 124 2.56 6.60 14.30
N ARG A 125 1.31 6.62 13.84
CA ARG A 125 0.91 5.83 12.67
C ARG A 125 1.46 6.47 11.40
N PRO A 126 2.23 5.76 10.55
CA PRO A 126 2.67 6.29 9.28
C PRO A 126 1.51 6.62 8.34
N ILE A 127 1.54 7.81 7.74
CA ILE A 127 0.47 8.35 6.88
C ILE A 127 0.93 8.74 5.47
N ALA A 128 2.22 8.94 5.25
CA ALA A 128 2.75 9.36 3.96
C ALA A 128 4.27 9.11 3.83
N LEU A 129 4.73 8.87 2.60
CA LEU A 129 6.14 8.82 2.20
C LEU A 129 6.44 9.88 1.12
N LEU A 130 7.66 10.42 1.12
CA LEU A 130 8.21 11.24 0.04
C LEU A 130 9.63 10.78 -0.30
N ASN A 131 10.00 10.78 -1.57
CA ASN A 131 11.32 10.28 -2.00
C ASN A 131 12.16 11.36 -2.67
N SER A 132 13.43 11.47 -2.32
CA SER A 132 14.41 12.24 -3.10
C SER A 132 15.38 11.28 -3.77
N LEU A 133 15.31 11.19 -5.10
CA LEU A 133 16.10 10.24 -5.89
C LEU A 133 17.08 10.97 -6.82
N ARG A 134 18.29 10.42 -6.99
CA ARG A 134 19.32 10.95 -7.90
C ARG A 134 19.95 9.83 -8.72
N PHE A 135 20.02 9.99 -10.03
CA PHE A 135 20.54 8.99 -10.95
C PHE A 135 21.45 9.59 -12.03
N GLY A 136 22.22 8.73 -12.70
CA GLY A 136 22.97 9.08 -13.91
C GLY A 136 22.09 9.41 -15.11
N SER A 137 22.67 9.41 -16.31
CA SER A 137 21.90 9.60 -17.56
C SER A 137 21.03 8.37 -17.86
N LEU A 138 19.75 8.59 -18.18
CA LEU A 138 18.85 7.52 -18.66
C LEU A 138 19.21 6.99 -20.05
N GLU A 139 20.18 7.58 -20.75
CA GLU A 139 20.74 7.00 -21.99
C GLU A 139 21.69 5.81 -21.68
N ASP A 140 22.09 5.63 -20.43
CA ASP A 140 22.96 4.53 -19.98
C ASP A 140 22.12 3.37 -19.40
N ALA A 141 22.35 2.16 -19.92
CA ALA A 141 21.61 0.96 -19.54
C ALA A 141 21.80 0.57 -18.05
N LYS A 142 22.98 0.82 -17.47
CA LYS A 142 23.21 0.58 -16.03
C LYS A 142 22.32 1.51 -15.20
N THR A 143 22.26 2.78 -15.55
CA THR A 143 21.39 3.76 -14.90
C THR A 143 19.91 3.39 -15.05
N GLN A 144 19.47 2.93 -16.23
CA GLN A 144 18.08 2.47 -16.41
C GLN A 144 17.74 1.32 -15.46
N ARG A 145 18.65 0.34 -15.29
CA ARG A 145 18.50 -0.76 -14.33
C ARG A 145 18.40 -0.26 -12.89
N LEU A 146 19.28 0.66 -12.48
CA LEU A 146 19.26 1.24 -11.12
C LEU A 146 17.93 1.96 -10.87
N PHE A 147 17.52 2.83 -11.80
CA PHE A 147 16.28 3.59 -11.71
C PHE A 147 15.04 2.68 -11.63
N GLN A 148 14.91 1.72 -12.54
CA GLN A 148 13.78 0.79 -12.54
C GLN A 148 13.75 -0.08 -11.28
N GLY A 149 14.91 -0.60 -10.84
CA GLY A 149 15.01 -1.41 -9.63
C GLY A 149 14.61 -0.64 -8.37
N VAL A 150 15.10 0.60 -8.19
CA VAL A 150 14.76 1.45 -7.03
C VAL A 150 13.27 1.79 -7.03
N VAL A 151 12.71 2.21 -8.17
CA VAL A 151 11.27 2.54 -8.26
C VAL A 151 10.41 1.31 -7.96
N ALA A 152 10.78 0.13 -8.47
CA ALA A 152 10.10 -1.12 -8.16
C ALA A 152 10.20 -1.50 -6.66
N GLY A 153 11.37 -1.34 -6.05
CA GLY A 153 11.59 -1.60 -4.61
C GLY A 153 10.71 -0.73 -3.71
N ILE A 154 10.58 0.57 -4.02
CA ILE A 154 9.68 1.47 -3.29
C ILE A 154 8.20 1.11 -3.53
N SER A 155 7.85 0.74 -4.77
CA SER A 155 6.47 0.34 -5.15
C SER A 155 6.00 -0.94 -4.46
N HIS A 156 6.94 -1.78 -4.00
CA HIS A 156 6.66 -3.07 -3.38
C HIS A 156 5.69 -2.99 -2.19
N TYR A 157 5.56 -1.82 -1.54
CA TYR A 157 4.68 -1.58 -0.41
C TYR A 157 3.18 -1.30 -0.76
N GLY A 158 2.71 -1.41 -2.02
CA GLY A 158 1.27 -1.25 -2.38
C GLY A 158 0.71 -2.08 -3.57
N ASN A 159 -0.05 -3.20 -3.33
CA ASN A 159 -0.40 -4.22 -4.36
C ASN A 159 -1.92 -4.65 -4.44
N CYS A 160 -2.45 -5.28 -5.53
CA CYS A 160 -3.91 -5.60 -5.71
C CYS A 160 -4.25 -6.78 -6.68
N LEU A 161 -5.54 -7.23 -6.76
CA LEU A 161 -6.10 -8.34 -7.60
C LEU A 161 -6.96 -7.85 -8.78
N VAL A 162 -7.21 -8.64 -9.84
CA VAL A 162 -8.15 -8.22 -10.92
C VAL A 162 -9.63 -8.34 -10.55
N GLY A 163 -10.48 -7.48 -11.12
CA GLY A 163 -11.88 -7.36 -10.72
C GLY A 163 -12.79 -8.57 -10.95
N ASN A 164 -12.42 -9.50 -11.84
CA ASN A 164 -13.16 -10.72 -12.11
C ASN A 164 -12.74 -11.91 -11.23
N GLU A 165 -11.69 -11.76 -10.41
CA GLU A 165 -11.39 -12.75 -9.38
C GLU A 165 -12.53 -12.82 -8.39
N THR A 166 -12.87 -14.03 -7.95
CA THR A 166 -13.98 -14.26 -7.03
C THR A 166 -13.45 -14.68 -5.66
N PHE A 167 -14.13 -14.21 -4.62
CA PHE A 167 -13.79 -14.55 -3.24
C PHE A 167 -15.05 -14.85 -2.41
N ILE A 168 -14.84 -15.44 -1.24
CA ILE A 168 -15.92 -15.90 -0.37
C ILE A 168 -16.08 -14.92 0.79
N TRP A 169 -17.28 -14.36 0.92
CA TRP A 169 -17.63 -13.47 2.04
C TRP A 169 -19.01 -13.82 2.59
N ARG A 170 -19.34 -13.34 3.79
CA ARG A 170 -20.62 -13.57 4.45
C ARG A 170 -21.20 -12.31 5.05
N ASP A 171 -22.51 -12.31 5.19
CA ASP A 171 -23.31 -11.35 5.95
C ASP A 171 -24.48 -12.08 6.64
N GLN A 172 -25.49 -11.33 7.10
CA GLN A 172 -26.68 -11.89 7.75
C GLN A 172 -27.52 -12.79 6.83
N ALA A 173 -27.43 -12.65 5.51
CA ALA A 173 -28.19 -13.45 4.55
C ALA A 173 -27.52 -14.80 4.23
N GLY A 174 -26.23 -14.95 4.53
CA GLY A 174 -25.47 -16.19 4.39
C GLY A 174 -24.10 -15.99 3.76
N VAL A 175 -23.58 -17.04 3.13
CA VAL A 175 -22.27 -17.03 2.47
C VAL A 175 -22.43 -16.77 0.98
N HIS A 176 -21.68 -15.80 0.47
CA HIS A 176 -21.70 -15.30 -0.88
C HIS A 176 -20.42 -15.67 -1.63
N PHE A 177 -20.60 -15.86 -2.94
CA PHE A 177 -19.55 -16.13 -3.92
C PHE A 177 -19.74 -15.07 -5.00
N ASP A 178 -18.85 -14.09 -5.05
CA ASP A 178 -18.94 -12.94 -5.95
C ASP A 178 -17.56 -12.48 -6.39
N THR A 179 -17.52 -11.67 -7.45
CA THR A 179 -16.27 -11.05 -7.88
C THR A 179 -15.86 -9.95 -6.92
N ILE A 180 -14.56 -9.81 -6.68
CA ILE A 180 -14.01 -8.74 -5.84
C ILE A 180 -14.38 -7.37 -6.43
N GLY A 181 -14.37 -7.22 -7.75
CA GLY A 181 -14.82 -6.00 -8.42
C GLY A 181 -16.28 -5.67 -8.08
N ASN A 182 -17.22 -6.61 -8.20
CA ASN A 182 -18.62 -6.34 -7.85
C ASN A 182 -18.78 -6.01 -6.36
N PHE A 183 -18.07 -6.72 -5.48
CA PHE A 183 -18.13 -6.50 -4.05
C PHE A 183 -17.68 -5.07 -3.69
N VAL A 184 -16.57 -4.62 -4.29
CA VAL A 184 -16.00 -3.30 -4.06
C VAL A 184 -16.84 -2.19 -4.72
N GLU A 185 -17.19 -2.34 -6.00
CA GLU A 185 -17.96 -1.35 -6.79
C GLU A 185 -19.40 -1.15 -6.30
N SER A 186 -20.02 -2.18 -5.71
CA SER A 186 -21.36 -2.03 -5.12
C SER A 186 -21.37 -1.19 -3.85
N ARG A 187 -20.21 -0.90 -3.27
CA ARG A 187 -20.03 -0.16 -2.01
C ARG A 187 -19.36 1.19 -2.24
N LEU A 188 -18.47 1.31 -3.22
CA LEU A 188 -17.84 2.58 -3.61
C LEU A 188 -18.81 3.49 -4.38
N SER A 189 -18.76 4.79 -4.11
CA SER A 189 -19.33 5.78 -5.03
C SER A 189 -18.42 5.96 -6.25
N SER A 190 -18.96 6.45 -7.36
CA SER A 190 -18.24 6.54 -8.65
C SER A 190 -16.97 7.41 -8.64
N ASP A 191 -16.78 8.21 -7.59
CA ASP A 191 -15.66 9.13 -7.36
C ASP A 191 -14.67 8.62 -6.29
N GLN A 192 -14.89 7.45 -5.69
CA GLN A 192 -14.07 6.90 -4.61
C GLN A 192 -13.25 5.69 -5.06
N THR A 193 -11.99 5.65 -4.63
CA THR A 193 -11.06 4.52 -4.83
C THR A 193 -10.90 3.65 -3.57
N THR A 194 -11.45 4.08 -2.43
CA THR A 194 -11.45 3.32 -1.18
C THR A 194 -12.62 3.71 -0.27
N LEU A 195 -13.08 2.74 0.54
CA LEU A 195 -14.14 2.93 1.54
C LEU A 195 -13.90 2.07 2.78
N GLU A 196 -14.00 2.67 3.97
CA GLU A 196 -14.02 1.97 5.25
C GLU A 196 -15.45 1.56 5.61
N LEU A 197 -15.62 0.33 6.09
CA LEU A 197 -16.92 -0.28 6.35
C LEU A 197 -17.28 -0.19 7.84
N ASP A 198 -18.52 0.24 8.13
CA ASP A 198 -19.06 0.44 9.49
C ASP A 198 -19.05 -0.86 10.34
N ASP A 199 -18.58 -0.73 11.59
CA ASP A 199 -18.46 -1.80 12.59
C ASP A 199 -19.73 -2.61 12.81
N ALA A 200 -20.90 -1.98 12.78
CA ALA A 200 -22.15 -2.65 13.12
C ALA A 200 -22.68 -3.60 12.02
N ILE A 201 -22.20 -3.44 10.79
CA ILE A 201 -22.75 -4.10 9.59
C ILE A 201 -21.67 -4.60 8.62
N ALA A 202 -20.40 -4.60 9.03
CA ALA A 202 -19.29 -5.00 8.17
C ALA A 202 -19.41 -6.48 7.75
N PRO A 203 -19.26 -6.79 6.45
CA PRO A 203 -19.18 -8.16 5.97
C PRO A 203 -17.89 -8.83 6.47
N GLU A 204 -17.92 -10.16 6.57
CA GLU A 204 -16.75 -10.97 6.90
C GLU A 204 -16.31 -11.77 5.66
N THR A 205 -15.01 -11.96 5.48
CA THR A 205 -14.44 -12.81 4.44
C THR A 205 -13.92 -14.12 5.01
N LEU A 206 -13.92 -15.17 4.18
CA LEU A 206 -13.31 -16.43 4.54
C LEU A 206 -11.79 -16.25 4.58
N SER A 207 -11.17 -16.65 5.69
CA SER A 207 -9.73 -16.55 5.91
C SER A 207 -9.14 -17.88 6.38
N LEU A 208 -7.82 -17.98 6.28
CA LEU A 208 -7.01 -18.96 6.99
C LEU A 208 -6.50 -18.31 8.28
N ASP A 209 -6.66 -18.98 9.41
CA ASP A 209 -5.96 -18.64 10.64
C ASP A 209 -4.52 -19.19 10.53
N PRO A 210 -3.49 -18.32 10.53
CA PRO A 210 -2.11 -18.73 10.28
C PRO A 210 -1.51 -19.58 11.40
N ASP A 211 -2.07 -19.54 12.61
CA ASP A 211 -1.52 -20.24 13.78
C ASP A 211 -2.12 -21.64 13.94
N THR A 212 -3.45 -21.69 13.86
CA THR A 212 -4.20 -22.94 14.02
C THR A 212 -4.29 -23.73 12.71
N HIS A 213 -4.00 -23.08 11.58
CA HIS A 213 -4.19 -23.62 10.24
C HIS A 213 -5.62 -24.09 10.00
N THR A 214 -6.59 -23.40 10.61
CA THR A 214 -8.02 -23.65 10.48
C THR A 214 -8.70 -22.55 9.67
N SER A 215 -9.84 -22.87 9.08
CA SER A 215 -10.66 -21.87 8.42
C SER A 215 -11.35 -20.99 9.46
N CYS A 216 -11.33 -19.67 9.25
CA CYS A 216 -12.03 -18.70 10.09
C CYS A 216 -12.78 -17.66 9.25
N TRP A 217 -13.69 -16.93 9.88
CA TRP A 217 -14.33 -15.75 9.31
C TRP A 217 -13.68 -14.51 9.91
N GLN A 218 -13.23 -13.60 9.06
CA GLN A 218 -12.57 -12.37 9.48
C GLN A 218 -13.26 -11.16 8.88
N ARG A 219 -13.33 -10.08 9.65
CA ARG A 219 -14.00 -8.87 9.23
C ARG A 219 -13.27 -8.20 8.07
N VAL A 220 -14.04 -7.70 7.10
CA VAL A 220 -13.54 -6.76 6.09
C VAL A 220 -13.68 -5.34 6.63
N ARG A 221 -12.54 -4.69 6.89
CA ARG A 221 -12.47 -3.32 7.40
C ARG A 221 -12.58 -2.29 6.28
N ARG A 222 -11.91 -2.53 5.16
CA ARG A 222 -11.80 -1.56 4.06
C ARG A 222 -11.81 -2.24 2.71
N VAL A 223 -12.21 -1.50 1.68
CA VAL A 223 -12.13 -1.91 0.27
C VAL A 223 -11.31 -0.93 -0.55
N PHE A 224 -10.63 -1.41 -1.59
CA PHE A 224 -9.73 -0.62 -2.44
C PHE A 224 -9.92 -0.89 -3.93
N LYS A 225 -9.64 0.13 -4.74
CA LYS A 225 -9.58 0.08 -6.20
C LYS A 225 -8.45 0.97 -6.72
N ARG A 226 -7.60 0.46 -7.61
CA ARG A 226 -6.58 1.22 -8.37
C ARG A 226 -6.43 0.66 -9.79
N ARG A 227 -5.50 1.19 -10.60
CA ARG A 227 -5.28 0.74 -11.99
C ARG A 227 -3.88 0.14 -12.21
N THR A 228 -3.76 -0.77 -13.18
CA THR A 228 -2.48 -1.37 -13.60
C THR A 228 -2.48 -1.74 -15.09
N GLN A 229 -1.30 -2.00 -15.65
CA GLN A 229 -1.08 -2.47 -17.02
C GLN A 229 -0.35 -3.82 -17.08
N THR A 230 0.04 -4.40 -15.94
CA THR A 230 0.76 -5.68 -15.89
C THR A 230 0.10 -6.62 -14.91
N LEU A 231 -0.09 -7.87 -15.32
CA LEU A 231 -0.73 -8.91 -14.53
C LEU A 231 0.07 -10.21 -14.58
N VAL A 232 0.10 -10.95 -13.47
CA VAL A 232 0.63 -12.30 -13.36
C VAL A 232 -0.53 -13.26 -13.11
N THR A 233 -0.60 -14.33 -13.92
CA THR A 233 -1.59 -15.39 -13.80
C THR A 233 -0.93 -16.69 -13.38
N ILE A 234 -1.26 -17.16 -12.18
CA ILE A 234 -0.75 -18.39 -11.59
C ILE A 234 -1.77 -19.50 -11.84
N ARG A 235 -1.33 -20.66 -12.35
CA ARG A 235 -2.18 -21.86 -12.47
C ARG A 235 -1.60 -23.03 -11.71
N THR A 236 -2.42 -23.71 -10.92
CA THR A 236 -2.01 -24.84 -10.08
C THR A 236 -2.18 -26.21 -10.76
N ALA A 237 -1.56 -27.25 -10.21
CA ALA A 237 -1.69 -28.63 -10.67
C ALA A 237 -3.13 -29.20 -10.56
N LEU A 238 -3.98 -28.56 -9.76
CA LEU A 238 -5.41 -28.85 -9.62
C LEU A 238 -6.30 -28.03 -10.58
N GLY A 239 -5.71 -27.20 -11.44
CA GLY A 239 -6.44 -26.42 -12.45
C GLY A 239 -7.08 -25.14 -11.92
N ARG A 240 -6.68 -24.69 -10.72
CA ARG A 240 -7.09 -23.39 -10.17
C ARG A 240 -6.20 -22.28 -10.73
N THR A 241 -6.77 -21.10 -10.86
CA THR A 241 -6.10 -19.91 -11.40
C THR A 241 -6.24 -18.75 -10.42
N LEU A 242 -5.22 -17.91 -10.34
CA LEU A 242 -5.25 -16.63 -9.64
C LEU A 242 -4.53 -15.59 -10.50
N THR A 243 -5.18 -14.47 -10.80
CA THR A 243 -4.61 -13.35 -11.57
C THR A 243 -4.48 -12.09 -10.71
N VAL A 244 -3.26 -11.58 -10.61
CA VAL A 244 -2.89 -10.50 -9.67
C VAL A 244 -1.84 -9.56 -10.27
N THR A 245 -1.55 -8.43 -9.62
CA THR A 245 -0.38 -7.63 -9.99
C THR A 245 0.92 -8.40 -9.73
N PRO A 246 2.01 -8.17 -10.49
CA PRO A 246 3.29 -8.86 -10.32
C PRO A 246 3.81 -8.89 -8.88
N ASP A 247 3.56 -7.82 -8.14
CA ASP A 247 4.06 -7.65 -6.78
C ASP A 247 3.07 -8.13 -5.70
N HIS A 248 1.92 -8.71 -6.08
CA HIS A 248 0.91 -9.16 -5.12
C HIS A 248 1.45 -10.33 -4.25
N PRO A 249 1.25 -10.29 -2.92
CA PRO A 249 1.69 -11.34 -2.01
C PRO A 249 0.96 -12.65 -2.22
N ILE A 250 1.72 -13.74 -2.29
CA ILE A 250 1.22 -15.10 -2.41
C ILE A 250 1.82 -15.92 -1.27
N LEU A 251 0.94 -16.48 -0.45
CA LEU A 251 1.31 -17.46 0.56
C LEU A 251 1.78 -18.74 -0.14
N MET A 252 2.95 -19.24 0.23
CA MET A 252 3.54 -20.47 -0.29
C MET A 252 4.12 -21.31 0.85
N ARG A 253 4.42 -22.58 0.55
CA ARG A 253 5.08 -23.49 1.48
C ARG A 253 6.56 -23.55 1.14
N SER A 254 7.40 -23.10 2.05
CA SER A 254 8.86 -23.16 1.96
C SER A 254 9.41 -23.97 3.13
N LYS A 255 10.26 -24.97 2.88
CA LYS A 255 10.95 -25.80 3.89
C LYS A 255 10.05 -26.44 4.99
N GLY A 256 8.73 -26.50 4.79
CA GLY A 256 7.80 -27.11 5.75
C GLY A 256 6.97 -26.12 6.58
N SER A 257 7.24 -24.81 6.47
CA SER A 257 6.45 -23.72 7.05
C SER A 257 5.74 -22.91 5.96
N TRP A 258 4.82 -22.03 6.36
CA TRP A 258 4.31 -20.97 5.50
C TRP A 258 5.38 -19.90 5.30
N ASP A 259 5.39 -19.34 4.10
CA ASP A 259 6.29 -18.28 3.64
C ASP A 259 5.50 -17.44 2.63
N THR A 260 5.90 -16.20 2.38
CA THR A 260 5.19 -15.31 1.45
C THR A 260 6.18 -14.78 0.42
N CYS A 261 5.78 -14.79 -0.85
CA CYS A 261 6.57 -14.15 -1.90
C CYS A 261 5.67 -13.35 -2.86
N THR A 262 6.27 -12.50 -3.69
CA THR A 262 5.52 -11.83 -4.76
C THR A 262 5.10 -12.80 -5.85
N ALA A 263 3.98 -12.51 -6.51
CA ALA A 263 3.48 -13.31 -7.63
C ALA A 263 4.51 -13.48 -8.76
N GLN A 264 5.35 -12.47 -9.02
CA GLN A 264 6.42 -12.53 -10.03
C GLN A 264 7.63 -13.37 -9.62
N SER A 265 7.86 -13.55 -8.31
CA SER A 265 8.97 -14.35 -7.79
C SER A 265 8.66 -15.84 -7.73
N LEU A 266 7.39 -16.22 -7.88
CA LEU A 266 6.98 -17.61 -7.89
C LEU A 266 7.64 -18.38 -9.04
N GLN A 267 7.90 -19.64 -8.78
CA GLN A 267 8.43 -20.59 -9.73
C GLN A 267 7.45 -21.74 -9.97
N VAL A 268 7.51 -22.31 -11.17
CA VAL A 268 6.77 -23.54 -11.45
C VAL A 268 7.30 -24.66 -10.55
N GLY A 269 6.40 -25.28 -9.78
CA GLY A 269 6.72 -26.30 -8.79
C GLY A 269 6.53 -25.83 -7.35
N ASP A 270 6.51 -24.52 -7.09
CA ASP A 270 6.24 -23.96 -5.76
C ASP A 270 4.85 -24.39 -5.27
N GLU A 271 4.71 -24.55 -3.96
CA GLU A 271 3.48 -25.04 -3.36
C GLU A 271 2.70 -23.94 -2.67
N ILE A 272 1.42 -23.77 -3.01
CA ILE A 272 0.56 -22.75 -2.40
C ILE A 272 -0.59 -23.40 -1.59
N PRO A 273 -1.04 -22.78 -0.48
CA PRO A 273 -2.14 -23.27 0.32
C PRO A 273 -3.47 -23.13 -0.37
N ILE A 274 -4.31 -24.11 -0.11
CA ILE A 274 -5.70 -24.14 -0.51
C ILE A 274 -6.54 -24.55 0.66
N LEU A 275 -7.48 -23.69 0.99
CA LEU A 275 -8.49 -23.95 2.01
C LEU A 275 -9.48 -24.99 1.49
N THR A 276 -9.82 -25.97 2.33
CA THR A 276 -10.65 -27.11 1.94
C THR A 276 -11.97 -27.23 2.68
N SER A 277 -12.30 -26.28 3.55
CA SER A 277 -13.58 -26.26 4.24
C SER A 277 -13.95 -24.87 4.72
N LEU A 278 -15.25 -24.62 4.84
CA LEU A 278 -15.78 -23.49 5.61
C LEU A 278 -15.57 -23.73 7.12
N PRO A 279 -15.49 -22.66 7.94
CA PRO A 279 -15.39 -22.78 9.40
C PRO A 279 -16.60 -23.54 9.95
N GLU A 280 -16.38 -24.39 10.96
CA GLU A 280 -17.48 -25.14 11.58
C GLU A 280 -18.52 -24.19 12.20
N ILE A 281 -19.79 -24.47 11.91
CA ILE A 281 -20.92 -23.71 12.44
C ILE A 281 -21.33 -24.38 13.74
N ALA A 282 -21.25 -23.64 14.86
CA ALA A 282 -21.46 -24.16 16.21
C ALA A 282 -22.76 -24.99 16.35
N SER A 283 -22.59 -26.30 16.54
CA SER A 283 -23.57 -27.36 16.89
C SER A 283 -24.91 -27.42 16.13
N ALA A 284 -25.30 -28.66 15.77
CA ALA A 284 -26.50 -28.99 15.01
C ALA A 284 -27.86 -28.73 15.70
N GLU A 285 -27.90 -28.02 16.84
CA GLU A 285 -29.10 -28.01 17.70
C GLU A 285 -30.24 -27.08 17.24
N THR A 286 -29.99 -26.05 16.42
CA THR A 286 -31.10 -25.29 15.80
C THR A 286 -30.72 -24.64 14.46
N ILE A 287 -31.03 -25.31 13.34
CA ILE A 287 -30.99 -24.68 12.01
C ILE A 287 -32.14 -23.65 11.92
N PRO A 288 -31.85 -22.36 11.64
CA PRO A 288 -32.89 -21.35 11.55
C PRO A 288 -33.94 -21.73 10.49
N PRO A 289 -35.24 -21.69 10.84
CA PRO A 289 -36.29 -21.90 9.87
C PRO A 289 -36.29 -20.79 8.81
N LEU A 290 -36.59 -21.15 7.55
CA LEU A 290 -36.77 -20.17 6.49
C LEU A 290 -38.17 -19.57 6.59
N ASP A 291 -38.26 -18.36 7.13
CA ASP A 291 -39.52 -17.61 7.23
C ASP A 291 -39.82 -16.89 5.91
N LEU A 292 -40.81 -17.39 5.18
CA LEU A 292 -41.16 -16.85 3.87
C LEU A 292 -41.84 -15.49 3.99
N ILE A 293 -42.50 -15.19 5.12
CA ILE A 293 -43.17 -13.90 5.31
C ILE A 293 -42.15 -12.77 5.37
N ALA A 294 -40.98 -12.99 5.99
CA ALA A 294 -39.90 -12.01 6.08
C ALA A 294 -39.33 -11.61 4.69
N THR A 295 -39.58 -12.44 3.66
CA THR A 295 -39.11 -12.21 2.29
C THR A 295 -40.12 -11.50 1.38
N LEU A 296 -41.33 -11.19 1.88
CA LEU A 296 -42.43 -10.62 1.11
C LEU A 296 -42.77 -9.22 1.58
N ASN A 297 -42.98 -8.29 0.64
CA ASN A 297 -43.46 -6.94 0.94
C ASN A 297 -44.98 -6.85 0.69
N PRO A 298 -45.81 -6.58 1.71
CA PRO A 298 -47.27 -6.54 1.56
C PRO A 298 -47.79 -5.47 0.59
N ASP A 299 -47.01 -4.42 0.33
CA ASP A 299 -47.45 -3.23 -0.41
C ASP A 299 -47.08 -3.25 -1.90
N ASP A 300 -46.21 -4.17 -2.32
CA ASP A 300 -45.78 -4.29 -3.71
C ASP A 300 -46.32 -5.56 -4.40
N ALA A 301 -45.86 -5.81 -5.63
CA ALA A 301 -46.29 -6.94 -6.44
C ALA A 301 -45.93 -8.32 -5.83
N THR A 302 -45.06 -8.37 -4.82
CA THR A 302 -44.60 -9.60 -4.15
C THR A 302 -45.56 -10.06 -3.06
N GLY A 303 -46.20 -9.15 -2.32
CA GLY A 303 -47.11 -9.48 -1.22
C GLY A 303 -48.58 -9.10 -1.42
N ARG A 304 -48.92 -8.17 -2.33
CA ARG A 304 -50.30 -7.65 -2.49
C ARG A 304 -51.35 -8.71 -2.84
N ASP A 305 -50.95 -9.76 -3.57
CA ASP A 305 -51.82 -10.87 -3.96
C ASP A 305 -51.66 -12.12 -3.06
N VAL A 306 -50.85 -12.05 -2.01
CA VAL A 306 -50.57 -13.16 -1.09
C VAL A 306 -51.54 -13.13 0.09
N PHE A 307 -52.05 -14.30 0.44
CA PHE A 307 -52.99 -14.51 1.54
C PHE A 307 -52.42 -15.55 2.51
N VAL A 308 -52.72 -15.35 3.79
CA VAL A 308 -52.42 -16.25 4.90
C VAL A 308 -53.66 -17.05 5.25
N LYS A 309 -53.55 -18.38 5.26
CA LYS A 309 -54.53 -19.32 5.83
C LYS A 309 -54.10 -19.66 7.25
N LEU A 310 -54.96 -19.34 8.22
CA LEU A 310 -54.80 -19.68 9.63
C LEU A 310 -55.13 -21.17 9.88
N PRO A 311 -54.68 -21.75 11.02
CA PRO A 311 -54.97 -23.14 11.38
C PRO A 311 -56.48 -23.35 11.52
N GLU A 312 -56.93 -24.57 11.23
CA GLU A 312 -58.37 -24.91 11.27
C GLU A 312 -58.95 -24.86 12.70
N THR A 313 -58.08 -24.94 13.71
CA THR A 313 -58.41 -24.80 15.13
C THR A 313 -58.54 -23.35 15.59
N TRP A 314 -58.17 -22.37 14.75
CA TRP A 314 -58.20 -20.96 15.13
C TRP A 314 -59.62 -20.38 15.17
N GLN A 315 -59.90 -19.55 16.18
CA GLN A 315 -61.17 -18.85 16.33
C GLN A 315 -60.99 -17.36 16.61
N ALA A 316 -61.83 -16.53 16.00
CA ALA A 316 -61.75 -15.09 16.13
C ALA A 316 -62.37 -14.56 17.43
N THR A 317 -61.54 -13.90 18.25
CA THR A 317 -61.97 -13.20 19.47
C THR A 317 -62.70 -11.88 19.14
N ALA A 318 -63.41 -11.31 20.12
CA ALA A 318 -64.07 -10.00 19.97
C ALA A 318 -63.08 -8.87 19.63
N LEU A 319 -61.87 -8.93 20.19
CA LEU A 319 -60.82 -7.95 19.94
C LEU A 319 -60.30 -8.01 18.50
N ILE A 320 -60.09 -9.22 17.96
CA ILE A 320 -59.70 -9.42 16.55
C ILE A 320 -60.80 -8.95 15.60
N ARG A 321 -62.08 -9.22 15.92
CA ARG A 321 -63.21 -8.74 15.12
C ARG A 321 -63.26 -7.21 15.05
N THR A 322 -62.95 -6.54 16.16
CA THR A 322 -62.90 -5.06 16.25
C THR A 322 -61.72 -4.51 15.47
N ALA A 323 -60.52 -5.08 15.64
CA ALA A 323 -59.33 -4.67 14.89
C ALA A 323 -59.52 -4.86 13.37
N LEU A 324 -60.11 -5.98 12.94
CA LEU A 324 -60.40 -6.24 11.54
C LEU A 324 -61.49 -5.29 10.98
N GLN A 325 -62.39 -4.75 11.83
CA GLN A 325 -63.35 -3.74 11.38
C GLN A 325 -62.69 -2.42 10.97
N LEU A 326 -61.58 -2.06 11.62
CA LEU A 326 -60.79 -0.88 11.29
C LEU A 326 -59.96 -1.08 10.01
N LEU A 327 -59.49 -2.31 9.76
CA LEU A 327 -58.64 -2.64 8.61
C LEU A 327 -59.43 -2.90 7.31
N GLU A 328 -60.59 -3.56 7.38
CA GLU A 328 -61.41 -3.88 6.21
C GLU A 328 -62.84 -3.33 6.35
N PRO A 329 -63.23 -2.31 5.57
CA PRO A 329 -64.56 -1.70 5.67
C PRO A 329 -65.68 -2.61 5.14
N SER A 330 -65.39 -3.55 4.24
CA SER A 330 -66.42 -4.44 3.66
C SER A 330 -66.85 -5.52 4.65
N VAL A 331 -68.10 -5.44 5.11
CA VAL A 331 -68.74 -6.46 5.97
C VAL A 331 -68.65 -7.87 5.35
N SER A 332 -68.90 -7.98 4.05
CA SER A 332 -68.85 -9.26 3.32
C SER A 332 -67.45 -9.87 3.34
N LYS A 333 -66.40 -9.07 3.10
CA LYS A 333 -65.02 -9.58 3.11
C LYS A 333 -64.58 -9.95 4.52
N ARG A 334 -64.89 -9.12 5.52
CA ARG A 334 -64.62 -9.46 6.93
C ARG A 334 -65.26 -10.79 7.33
N HIS A 335 -66.51 -11.00 6.97
CA HIS A 335 -67.18 -12.27 7.21
C HIS A 335 -66.45 -13.42 6.53
N GLN A 336 -66.08 -13.29 5.25
CA GLN A 336 -65.30 -14.31 4.53
C GLN A 336 -63.94 -14.59 5.19
N TYR A 337 -63.20 -13.56 5.60
CA TYR A 337 -61.89 -13.71 6.24
C TYR A 337 -61.97 -14.50 7.54
N LEU A 338 -62.96 -14.18 8.38
CA LEU A 338 -63.17 -14.84 9.67
C LEU A 338 -63.76 -16.25 9.52
N THR A 339 -64.67 -16.46 8.58
CA THR A 339 -65.32 -17.76 8.34
C THR A 339 -64.35 -18.78 7.76
N TYR A 340 -63.47 -18.38 6.83
CA TYR A 340 -62.54 -19.29 6.18
C TYR A 340 -61.12 -19.24 6.76
N GLY A 341 -60.85 -18.36 7.73
CA GLY A 341 -59.51 -18.15 8.30
C GLY A 341 -58.49 -17.69 7.26
N LYS A 342 -58.88 -16.88 6.27
CA LYS A 342 -58.04 -16.46 5.14
C LYS A 342 -57.92 -14.94 5.09
N LEU A 343 -56.73 -14.41 5.36
CA LEU A 343 -56.45 -12.98 5.43
C LEU A 343 -55.48 -12.56 4.31
N PRO A 344 -55.63 -11.37 3.70
CA PRO A 344 -54.53 -10.76 2.93
C PRO A 344 -53.27 -10.60 3.79
N LEU A 345 -52.07 -10.72 3.20
CA LEU A 345 -50.80 -10.63 3.92
C LEU A 345 -50.68 -9.34 4.74
N ALA A 346 -51.04 -8.19 4.16
CA ALA A 346 -51.04 -6.89 4.85
C ALA A 346 -51.90 -6.91 6.13
N HIS A 347 -53.13 -7.45 6.03
CA HIS A 347 -54.01 -7.55 7.20
C HIS A 347 -53.51 -8.56 8.23
N PHE A 348 -52.86 -9.65 7.80
CA PHE A 348 -52.23 -10.59 8.72
C PHE A 348 -51.12 -9.90 9.52
N LEU A 349 -50.19 -9.20 8.86
CA LEU A 349 -49.07 -8.53 9.53
C LEU A 349 -49.54 -7.49 10.55
N SER A 350 -50.59 -6.71 10.23
CA SER A 350 -51.18 -5.76 11.19
C SER A 350 -51.89 -6.42 12.37
N LEU A 351 -52.39 -7.65 12.21
CA LEU A 351 -53.12 -8.38 13.24
C LEU A 351 -52.27 -9.41 13.99
N GLU A 352 -51.08 -9.72 13.50
CA GLU A 352 -50.24 -10.83 13.96
C GLU A 352 -50.04 -10.87 15.49
N PRO A 353 -49.74 -9.75 16.18
CA PRO A 353 -49.61 -9.75 17.65
C PRO A 353 -50.88 -10.18 18.40
N LEU A 354 -52.05 -9.98 17.77
CA LEU A 354 -53.36 -10.28 18.33
C LEU A 354 -53.84 -11.70 17.99
N LEU A 355 -53.36 -12.27 16.89
CA LEU A 355 -53.79 -13.59 16.40
C LEU A 355 -53.31 -14.73 17.30
N LYS A 356 -52.14 -14.57 17.96
CA LYS A 356 -51.50 -15.58 18.83
C LYS A 356 -51.33 -16.95 18.16
N VAL A 357 -51.02 -16.95 16.86
CA VAL A 357 -50.76 -18.16 16.06
C VAL A 357 -49.28 -18.20 15.70
N SER A 358 -48.66 -19.37 15.79
CA SER A 358 -47.27 -19.55 15.34
C SER A 358 -47.17 -19.47 13.81
N ARG A 359 -46.15 -18.77 13.29
CA ARG A 359 -45.87 -18.76 11.84
C ARG A 359 -45.63 -20.16 11.26
N GLN A 360 -45.29 -21.16 12.08
CA GLN A 360 -45.11 -22.55 11.66
C GLN A 360 -46.43 -23.26 11.31
N GLU A 361 -47.56 -22.80 11.85
CA GLU A 361 -48.86 -23.46 11.71
C GLU A 361 -49.70 -22.86 10.56
N ILE A 362 -49.24 -21.78 9.95
CA ILE A 362 -49.96 -21.06 8.89
C ILE A 362 -49.46 -21.43 7.50
N CYS A 363 -50.32 -21.25 6.50
CA CYS A 363 -49.97 -21.46 5.09
C CYS A 363 -50.19 -20.19 4.27
N LEU A 364 -49.32 -19.97 3.29
CA LEU A 364 -49.41 -18.90 2.31
C LEU A 364 -49.99 -19.43 1.00
N PHE A 365 -50.77 -18.60 0.31
CA PHE A 365 -51.25 -18.88 -1.04
C PHE A 365 -51.50 -17.57 -1.80
N ARG A 366 -51.48 -17.63 -3.14
CA ARG A 366 -51.82 -16.48 -3.98
C ARG A 366 -53.32 -16.44 -4.28
N ARG A 367 -53.91 -15.25 -4.31
CA ARG A 367 -55.33 -15.01 -4.60
C ARG A 367 -55.80 -15.78 -5.84
N GLY A 368 -56.91 -16.51 -5.71
CA GLY A 368 -57.52 -17.27 -6.81
C GLY A 368 -56.82 -18.59 -7.17
N LYS A 369 -55.83 -19.04 -6.38
CA LYS A 369 -55.16 -20.34 -6.55
C LYS A 369 -55.31 -21.21 -5.29
N ALA A 370 -55.36 -22.52 -5.50
CA ALA A 370 -55.64 -23.51 -4.45
C ALA A 370 -54.38 -24.21 -3.88
N ASN A 371 -53.18 -23.80 -4.30
CA ASN A 371 -51.93 -24.39 -3.82
C ASN A 371 -51.43 -23.59 -2.62
N TYR A 372 -51.39 -24.26 -1.47
CA TYR A 372 -50.94 -23.70 -0.20
C TYR A 372 -49.50 -24.15 0.04
N MET A 373 -48.69 -23.27 0.59
CA MET A 373 -47.32 -23.56 1.01
C MET A 373 -47.19 -23.16 2.47
N ARG A 374 -46.44 -23.91 3.29
CA ARG A 374 -46.20 -23.49 4.68
C ARG A 374 -45.47 -22.15 4.70
N ALA A 375 -45.82 -21.25 5.63
CA ALA A 375 -45.15 -19.95 5.73
C ALA A 375 -43.72 -20.06 6.27
N VAL A 376 -43.41 -21.16 6.94
CA VAL A 376 -42.09 -21.48 7.44
C VAL A 376 -41.65 -22.82 6.86
N ILE A 377 -40.45 -22.88 6.30
CA ILE A 377 -39.80 -24.11 5.86
C ILE A 377 -38.72 -24.45 6.87
N GLN A 378 -38.83 -25.61 7.53
CA GLN A 378 -37.73 -26.14 8.31
C GLN A 378 -36.77 -26.86 7.35
N PRO A 379 -35.49 -26.44 7.25
CA PRO A 379 -34.54 -27.16 6.41
C PRO A 379 -34.35 -28.60 6.89
N ASP A 380 -34.56 -29.55 5.99
CA ASP A 380 -34.37 -30.98 6.20
C ASP A 380 -33.70 -31.63 4.98
N ALA A 381 -33.47 -32.94 5.07
CA ALA A 381 -32.80 -33.70 4.01
C ALA A 381 -33.60 -33.72 2.69
N GLU A 382 -34.94 -33.79 2.75
CA GLU A 382 -35.78 -33.81 1.54
C GLU A 382 -35.75 -32.46 0.83
N PHE A 383 -35.87 -31.35 1.57
CA PHE A 383 -35.81 -30.00 1.04
C PHE A 383 -34.43 -29.67 0.47
N ALA A 384 -33.36 -30.00 1.19
CA ALA A 384 -32.00 -29.83 0.72
C ALA A 384 -31.76 -30.59 -0.60
N ARG A 385 -32.20 -31.85 -0.70
CA ARG A 385 -32.07 -32.64 -1.92
C ARG A 385 -32.91 -32.07 -3.08
N LEU A 386 -34.10 -31.54 -2.79
CA LEU A 386 -34.94 -30.87 -3.79
C LEU A 386 -34.27 -29.62 -4.37
N LEU A 387 -33.56 -28.83 -3.55
CA LEU A 387 -32.75 -27.71 -4.06
C LEU A 387 -31.66 -28.22 -5.00
N GLY A 388 -30.97 -29.30 -4.63
CA GLY A 388 -29.98 -29.97 -5.50
C GLY A 388 -30.56 -30.36 -6.87
N TYR A 389 -31.72 -31.03 -6.88
CA TYR A 389 -32.42 -31.39 -8.12
C TYR A 389 -32.90 -30.17 -8.91
N TYR A 390 -33.22 -29.06 -8.24
CA TYR A 390 -33.60 -27.83 -8.92
C TYR A 390 -32.41 -27.21 -9.65
N LEU A 391 -31.21 -27.29 -9.06
CA LEU A 391 -29.99 -26.72 -9.63
C LEU A 391 -29.49 -27.51 -10.83
N SER A 392 -29.67 -28.83 -10.86
CA SER A 392 -29.32 -29.69 -11.99
C SER A 392 -30.44 -29.75 -13.04
N GLU A 393 -31.54 -30.44 -12.71
CA GLU A 393 -32.59 -30.82 -13.67
C GLU A 393 -33.82 -29.90 -13.65
N GLY A 394 -33.83 -28.93 -12.74
CA GLY A 394 -34.96 -28.04 -12.51
C GLY A 394 -34.97 -26.79 -13.39
N CYS A 395 -36.14 -26.27 -13.69
CA CYS A 395 -36.31 -24.89 -14.14
C CYS A 395 -37.66 -24.30 -13.70
N THR A 396 -37.70 -22.98 -13.58
CA THR A 396 -38.96 -22.24 -13.42
C THR A 396 -39.33 -21.55 -14.71
N SER A 397 -40.54 -21.83 -15.21
CA SER A 397 -41.15 -21.08 -16.30
C SER A 397 -42.36 -20.31 -15.79
N GLN A 398 -42.49 -19.04 -16.17
CA GLN A 398 -43.64 -18.22 -15.78
C GLN A 398 -44.79 -18.45 -16.77
N ASN A 399 -45.96 -18.80 -16.26
CA ASN A 399 -47.16 -19.02 -17.05
C ASN A 399 -48.31 -18.14 -16.50
N GLY A 400 -48.52 -16.99 -17.13
CA GLY A 400 -49.42 -15.95 -16.62
C GLY A 400 -49.01 -15.49 -15.21
N ASN A 401 -49.95 -15.56 -14.26
CA ASN A 401 -49.75 -15.08 -12.88
C ASN A 401 -49.17 -16.14 -11.93
N THR A 402 -48.57 -17.23 -12.43
CA THR A 402 -47.95 -18.28 -11.60
C THR A 402 -46.65 -18.80 -12.24
N TYR A 403 -45.82 -19.48 -11.45
CA TYR A 403 -44.70 -20.26 -11.97
C TYR A 403 -45.07 -21.74 -12.09
N LYS A 404 -44.56 -22.37 -13.15
CA LYS A 404 -44.46 -23.82 -13.31
C LYS A 404 -43.01 -24.21 -13.01
N ILE A 405 -42.81 -24.97 -11.94
CA ILE A 405 -41.52 -25.54 -11.54
C ILE A 405 -41.46 -26.94 -12.16
N ILE A 406 -40.46 -27.21 -13.00
CA ILE A 406 -40.36 -28.42 -13.81
C ILE A 406 -39.01 -29.07 -13.52
N PHE A 407 -39.00 -30.37 -13.31
CA PHE A 407 -37.82 -31.23 -13.21
C PHE A 407 -37.92 -32.28 -14.32
N THR A 408 -36.82 -32.59 -14.98
CA THR A 408 -36.80 -33.56 -16.09
C THR A 408 -35.78 -34.64 -15.82
N PHE A 409 -36.16 -35.91 -15.93
CA PHE A 409 -35.28 -37.05 -15.65
C PHE A 409 -35.36 -38.08 -16.78
N ALA A 410 -34.37 -38.97 -16.89
CA ALA A 410 -34.42 -40.10 -17.80
C ALA A 410 -35.33 -41.23 -17.28
N HIS A 411 -35.81 -42.11 -18.17
CA HIS A 411 -36.72 -43.21 -17.79
C HIS A 411 -36.17 -44.15 -16.70
N HIS A 412 -34.85 -44.32 -16.64
CA HIS A 412 -34.20 -45.21 -15.67
C HIS A 412 -34.00 -44.57 -14.29
N GLU A 413 -34.33 -43.29 -14.12
CA GLU A 413 -34.09 -42.50 -12.90
C GLU A 413 -35.33 -42.42 -12.00
N SER A 414 -36.05 -43.53 -11.88
CA SER A 414 -37.33 -43.59 -11.14
C SER A 414 -37.17 -43.26 -9.65
N GLU A 415 -36.00 -43.50 -9.05
CA GLU A 415 -35.67 -43.06 -7.68
C GLU A 415 -35.76 -41.54 -7.53
N TYR A 416 -35.21 -40.78 -8.48
CA TYR A 416 -35.14 -39.32 -8.41
C TYR A 416 -36.51 -38.68 -8.60
N VAL A 417 -37.32 -39.27 -9.49
CA VAL A 417 -38.73 -38.89 -9.70
C VAL A 417 -39.51 -39.02 -8.40
N ASN A 418 -39.33 -40.12 -7.65
CA ASN A 418 -40.00 -40.35 -6.38
C ASN A 418 -39.55 -39.37 -5.29
N ASP A 419 -38.25 -39.08 -5.20
CA ASP A 419 -37.68 -38.10 -4.27
C ASP A 419 -38.30 -36.71 -4.48
N VAL A 420 -38.32 -36.22 -5.73
CA VAL A 420 -38.90 -34.91 -6.06
C VAL A 420 -40.40 -34.87 -5.78
N VAL A 421 -41.14 -35.94 -6.09
CA VAL A 421 -42.57 -36.04 -5.76
C VAL A 421 -42.81 -35.99 -4.26
N SER A 422 -41.99 -36.67 -3.45
CA SER A 422 -42.07 -36.65 -1.98
C SER A 422 -41.82 -35.24 -1.44
N ALA A 423 -40.69 -34.64 -1.82
CA ALA A 423 -40.29 -33.33 -1.33
C ALA A 423 -41.28 -32.22 -1.72
N LEU A 424 -41.84 -32.26 -2.94
CA LEU A 424 -42.87 -31.30 -3.35
C LEU A 424 -44.16 -31.45 -2.52
N LYS A 425 -44.56 -32.69 -2.18
CA LYS A 425 -45.70 -32.92 -1.27
C LYS A 425 -45.39 -32.44 0.14
N HIS A 426 -44.16 -32.65 0.62
CA HIS A 426 -43.71 -32.19 1.93
C HIS A 426 -43.84 -30.66 2.07
N LEU A 427 -43.53 -29.92 1.01
CA LEU A 427 -43.72 -28.46 0.92
C LEU A 427 -45.20 -28.02 0.81
N GLY A 428 -46.14 -28.96 0.74
CA GLY A 428 -47.57 -28.70 0.56
C GLY A 428 -48.00 -28.53 -0.90
N LEU A 429 -47.11 -28.78 -1.86
CA LEU A 429 -47.40 -28.65 -3.29
C LEU A 429 -47.97 -29.95 -3.88
N ARG A 430 -48.67 -29.81 -5.01
CA ARG A 430 -49.25 -30.93 -5.76
C ARG A 430 -48.38 -31.25 -6.99
N PRO A 431 -47.53 -32.29 -6.93
CA PRO A 431 -46.73 -32.68 -8.09
C PRO A 431 -47.58 -33.40 -9.14
N CYS A 432 -47.27 -33.17 -10.41
CA CYS A 432 -47.77 -33.89 -11.56
C CYS A 432 -46.60 -34.61 -12.24
N VAL A 433 -46.80 -35.87 -12.66
CA VAL A 433 -45.79 -36.65 -13.38
C VAL A 433 -46.29 -36.87 -14.81
N GLU A 434 -45.45 -36.55 -15.78
CA GLU A 434 -45.74 -36.62 -17.21
C GLU A 434 -44.63 -37.44 -17.90
N THR A 435 -44.95 -38.63 -18.39
CA THR A 435 -44.02 -39.47 -19.15
C THR A 435 -43.99 -39.02 -20.61
N ARG A 436 -42.82 -38.62 -21.10
CA ARG A 436 -42.56 -38.21 -22.49
C ARG A 436 -41.77 -39.28 -23.23
N THR A 437 -41.56 -39.10 -24.54
CA THR A 437 -40.88 -40.07 -25.41
C THR A 437 -39.52 -40.53 -24.86
N ALA A 438 -38.70 -39.61 -24.34
CA ALA A 438 -37.34 -39.90 -23.86
C ALA A 438 -37.11 -39.61 -22.35
N THR A 439 -38.05 -38.93 -21.69
CA THR A 439 -37.85 -38.41 -20.32
C THR A 439 -39.14 -38.49 -19.49
N ILE A 440 -39.00 -38.39 -18.17
CA ILE A 440 -40.08 -38.21 -17.22
C ILE A 440 -40.00 -36.78 -16.68
N ALA A 441 -41.07 -36.00 -16.84
CA ALA A 441 -41.15 -34.64 -16.30
C ALA A 441 -42.01 -34.63 -15.03
N VAL A 442 -41.45 -34.12 -13.92
CA VAL A 442 -42.20 -33.83 -12.69
C VAL A 442 -42.40 -32.33 -12.60
N TYR A 443 -43.62 -31.86 -12.39
CA TYR A 443 -43.86 -30.42 -12.24
C TYR A 443 -44.90 -30.08 -11.18
N ALA A 444 -44.75 -28.90 -10.59
CA ALA A 444 -45.73 -28.28 -9.71
C ALA A 444 -45.98 -26.83 -10.13
N THR A 445 -47.17 -26.31 -9.84
CA THR A 445 -47.50 -24.89 -10.08
C THR A 445 -47.57 -24.15 -8.76
N SER A 446 -46.70 -23.18 -8.54
CA SER A 446 -46.69 -22.38 -7.32
C SER A 446 -46.06 -21.04 -7.61
N TRP A 447 -46.81 -19.95 -7.40
CA TRP A 447 -46.22 -18.62 -7.53
C TRP A 447 -45.19 -18.36 -6.43
N LEU A 448 -45.51 -18.70 -5.17
CA LEU A 448 -44.63 -18.47 -4.02
C LEU A 448 -43.31 -19.21 -4.17
N PHE A 449 -43.35 -20.53 -4.42
CA PHE A 449 -42.12 -21.32 -4.52
C PHE A 449 -41.28 -20.94 -5.74
N GLY A 450 -41.92 -20.66 -6.88
CA GLY A 450 -41.18 -20.18 -8.06
C GLY A 450 -40.60 -18.78 -7.89
N HIS A 451 -41.27 -17.88 -7.16
CA HIS A 451 -40.74 -16.56 -6.81
C HIS A 451 -39.56 -16.67 -5.86
N LEU A 452 -39.65 -17.53 -4.84
CA LEU A 452 -38.54 -17.79 -3.90
C LEU A 452 -37.32 -18.31 -4.65
N LEU A 453 -37.47 -19.36 -5.45
CA LEU A 453 -36.38 -19.92 -6.25
C LEU A 453 -35.77 -18.90 -7.23
N LYS A 454 -36.59 -18.11 -7.93
CA LYS A 454 -36.09 -17.24 -9.00
C LYS A 454 -35.58 -15.88 -8.48
N ASN A 455 -36.30 -15.26 -7.56
CA ASN A 455 -36.13 -13.85 -7.21
C ASN A 455 -35.51 -13.64 -5.83
N VAL A 456 -35.87 -14.47 -4.84
CA VAL A 456 -35.40 -14.29 -3.46
C VAL A 456 -34.09 -15.02 -3.25
N TRP A 457 -34.05 -16.31 -3.54
CA TRP A 457 -32.87 -17.16 -3.39
C TRP A 457 -31.99 -17.18 -4.63
N GLN A 458 -32.41 -16.51 -5.70
CA GLN A 458 -31.66 -16.30 -6.94
C GLN A 458 -31.08 -17.60 -7.53
N CYS A 459 -31.82 -18.71 -7.45
CA CYS A 459 -31.35 -20.03 -7.89
C CYS A 459 -31.18 -20.18 -9.41
N GLY A 460 -31.46 -19.12 -10.17
CA GLY A 460 -31.46 -19.14 -11.63
C GLY A 460 -32.62 -19.95 -12.24
N ASN A 461 -32.82 -19.74 -13.53
CA ASN A 461 -33.86 -20.42 -14.33
C ASN A 461 -33.34 -20.98 -15.66
N ARG A 462 -32.07 -20.78 -15.97
CA ARG A 462 -31.33 -21.33 -17.12
C ARG A 462 -30.06 -21.98 -16.60
N ALA A 463 -29.52 -22.94 -17.35
CA ALA A 463 -28.28 -23.62 -16.97
C ALA A 463 -27.10 -22.65 -16.69
N SER A 464 -27.04 -21.53 -17.44
CA SER A 464 -25.96 -20.56 -17.34
C SER A 464 -26.04 -19.60 -16.14
N ASN A 465 -27.17 -19.55 -15.42
CA ASN A 465 -27.36 -18.66 -14.28
C ASN A 465 -27.83 -19.38 -13.01
N LYS A 466 -27.73 -20.71 -12.97
CA LYS A 466 -28.00 -21.48 -11.75
C LYS A 466 -27.07 -21.04 -10.63
N ALA A 467 -27.57 -20.97 -9.41
CA ALA A 467 -26.76 -20.70 -8.23
C ALA A 467 -27.41 -21.35 -7.00
N CYS A 468 -26.62 -21.87 -6.10
CA CYS A 468 -27.06 -22.32 -4.79
C CYS A 468 -27.41 -21.11 -3.90
N PRO A 469 -28.50 -21.15 -3.11
CA PRO A 469 -28.80 -20.09 -2.16
C PRO A 469 -27.71 -19.88 -1.11
N ALA A 470 -27.45 -18.63 -0.72
CA ALA A 470 -26.40 -18.26 0.25
C ALA A 470 -26.53 -18.98 1.61
N PHE A 471 -27.76 -19.16 2.10
CA PHE A 471 -28.03 -19.84 3.37
C PHE A 471 -27.65 -21.33 3.37
N VAL A 472 -27.50 -21.99 2.22
CA VAL A 472 -27.15 -23.42 2.17
C VAL A 472 -25.77 -23.66 2.78
N PHE A 473 -24.85 -22.72 2.60
CA PHE A 473 -23.49 -22.77 3.14
C PHE A 473 -23.43 -22.49 4.65
N THR A 474 -24.57 -22.09 5.24
CA THR A 474 -24.73 -21.99 6.70
C THR A 474 -25.28 -23.27 7.33
N TRP A 475 -25.64 -24.28 6.52
CA TRP A 475 -26.17 -25.54 7.03
C TRP A 475 -25.08 -26.51 7.46
N PRO A 476 -25.37 -27.46 8.36
CA PRO A 476 -24.46 -28.56 8.66
C PRO A 476 -24.07 -29.36 7.41
N SER A 477 -22.88 -29.95 7.45
CA SER A 477 -22.31 -30.74 6.34
C SER A 477 -23.25 -31.87 5.86
N SER A 478 -24.10 -32.41 6.73
CA SER A 478 -25.11 -33.41 6.40
C SER A 478 -26.20 -32.91 5.46
N LEU A 479 -26.70 -31.67 5.63
CA LEU A 479 -27.68 -31.08 4.72
C LEU A 479 -27.03 -30.57 3.44
N GLN A 480 -25.82 -29.99 3.54
CA GLN A 480 -25.03 -29.64 2.35
C GLN A 480 -24.79 -30.86 1.45
N ARG A 481 -24.54 -32.04 2.05
CA ARG A 481 -24.43 -33.32 1.34
C ARG A 481 -25.72 -33.71 0.61
N GLU A 482 -26.89 -33.41 1.17
CA GLU A 482 -28.17 -33.68 0.50
C GLU A 482 -28.39 -32.75 -0.70
N VAL A 483 -27.99 -31.49 -0.63
CA VAL A 483 -27.96 -30.59 -1.81
C VAL A 483 -27.02 -31.17 -2.88
N LEU A 484 -25.80 -31.56 -2.48
CA LEU A 484 -24.82 -32.16 -3.38
C LEU A 484 -25.33 -33.46 -4.02
N LYS A 485 -26.07 -34.29 -3.28
CA LYS A 485 -26.74 -35.49 -3.80
C LYS A 485 -27.68 -35.15 -4.94
N GLY A 486 -28.61 -34.22 -4.74
CA GLY A 486 -29.56 -33.83 -5.79
C GLY A 486 -28.85 -33.27 -7.03
N LEU A 487 -27.77 -32.50 -6.81
CA LEU A 487 -26.99 -31.92 -7.90
C LEU A 487 -26.22 -32.98 -8.71
N LEU A 488 -25.43 -33.83 -8.05
CA LEU A 488 -24.62 -34.87 -8.70
C LEU A 488 -25.46 -36.01 -9.28
N ARG A 489 -26.66 -36.26 -8.76
CA ARG A 489 -27.57 -37.26 -9.34
C ARG A 489 -28.13 -36.84 -10.70
N GLY A 490 -28.32 -35.53 -10.92
CA GLY A 490 -28.73 -34.97 -12.23
C GLY A 490 -27.53 -34.73 -13.15
N ASP A 491 -26.69 -33.76 -12.79
CA ASP A 491 -25.61 -33.27 -13.67
C ASP A 491 -24.26 -33.98 -13.46
N GLY A 492 -24.17 -34.87 -12.47
CA GLY A 492 -22.96 -35.61 -12.15
C GLY A 492 -22.83 -36.93 -12.91
N SER A 493 -21.59 -37.33 -13.17
CA SER A 493 -21.25 -38.61 -13.79
C SER A 493 -20.31 -39.42 -12.92
N LEU A 494 -20.54 -40.73 -12.85
CA LEU A 494 -19.65 -41.70 -12.21
C LEU A 494 -19.13 -42.64 -13.30
N THR A 495 -17.83 -42.66 -13.50
CA THR A 495 -17.17 -43.56 -14.47
C THR A 495 -16.29 -44.56 -13.75
N THR A 496 -16.53 -45.85 -14.00
CA THR A 496 -15.78 -46.99 -13.44
C THR A 496 -15.19 -47.90 -14.53
N LYS A 497 -15.24 -47.50 -15.82
CA LYS A 497 -14.91 -48.33 -16.99
C LYS A 497 -13.73 -47.81 -17.81
N THR A 498 -12.57 -48.44 -17.60
CA THR A 498 -11.56 -48.79 -18.63
C THR A 498 -10.50 -49.69 -17.99
N HIS A 499 -10.50 -51.00 -18.30
CA HIS A 499 -9.44 -51.95 -17.90
C HIS A 499 -9.05 -51.95 -16.40
N GLY A 500 -10.02 -51.79 -15.50
CA GLY A 500 -9.89 -52.18 -14.09
C GLY A 500 -9.15 -51.23 -13.13
N ASN A 501 -8.53 -50.14 -13.60
CA ASN A 501 -7.57 -49.38 -12.79
C ASN A 501 -7.93 -47.90 -12.53
N HIS A 502 -9.14 -47.43 -12.83
CA HIS A 502 -9.51 -46.01 -12.62
C HIS A 502 -11.01 -45.78 -12.38
N ALA A 503 -11.33 -44.95 -11.37
CA ALA A 503 -12.67 -44.48 -11.07
C ALA A 503 -12.67 -42.95 -10.93
N LYS A 504 -13.75 -42.30 -11.36
CA LYS A 504 -13.91 -40.85 -11.21
C LYS A 504 -15.36 -40.40 -11.11
N ILE A 505 -15.57 -39.36 -10.32
CA ILE A 505 -16.81 -38.57 -10.24
C ILE A 505 -16.56 -37.24 -10.95
N SER A 506 -17.45 -36.82 -11.85
CA SER A 506 -17.32 -35.53 -12.52
C SER A 506 -18.64 -34.77 -12.49
N PHE A 507 -18.57 -33.43 -12.38
CA PHE A 507 -19.70 -32.51 -12.47
C PHE A 507 -19.37 -31.45 -13.50
N ALA A 508 -20.32 -31.04 -14.33
CA ALA A 508 -20.10 -29.98 -15.31
C ALA A 508 -21.29 -29.04 -15.37
N THR A 509 -21.04 -27.74 -15.49
CA THR A 509 -22.08 -26.72 -15.60
C THR A 509 -21.64 -25.57 -16.50
N THR A 510 -22.62 -24.79 -16.97
CA THR A 510 -22.41 -23.54 -17.71
C THR A 510 -22.65 -22.30 -16.85
N SER A 511 -22.92 -22.48 -15.56
CA SER A 511 -22.95 -21.40 -14.57
C SER A 511 -21.66 -21.38 -13.76
N HIS A 512 -20.90 -20.29 -13.88
CA HIS A 512 -19.67 -20.10 -13.11
C HIS A 512 -19.93 -20.10 -11.59
N LYS A 513 -20.98 -19.40 -11.15
CA LYS A 513 -21.35 -19.30 -9.74
C LYS A 513 -21.74 -20.64 -9.14
N LEU A 514 -22.55 -21.44 -9.86
CA LEU A 514 -22.89 -22.80 -9.41
C LEU A 514 -21.64 -23.69 -9.37
N PHE A 515 -20.73 -23.53 -10.33
CA PHE A 515 -19.47 -24.27 -10.35
C PHE A 515 -18.63 -24.02 -9.08
N GLU A 516 -18.41 -22.76 -8.70
CA GLU A 516 -17.66 -22.37 -7.48
C GLU A 516 -18.36 -22.85 -6.21
N GLN A 517 -19.69 -22.71 -6.16
CA GLN A 517 -20.51 -23.18 -5.05
C GLN A 517 -20.49 -24.70 -4.90
N THR A 518 -20.47 -25.43 -6.02
CA THR A 518 -20.36 -26.89 -6.02
C THR A 518 -18.97 -27.35 -5.61
N LEU A 519 -17.92 -26.62 -6.02
CA LEU A 519 -16.56 -26.84 -5.57
C LEU A 519 -16.49 -26.78 -4.03
N MET A 520 -17.05 -25.73 -3.42
CA MET A 520 -17.09 -25.62 -1.96
C MET A 520 -17.95 -26.71 -1.30
N LEU A 521 -19.12 -27.05 -1.86
CA LEU A 521 -19.94 -28.15 -1.34
C LEU A 521 -19.20 -29.48 -1.34
N ILE A 522 -18.40 -29.76 -2.37
CA ILE A 522 -17.58 -30.97 -2.47
C ILE A 522 -16.42 -30.94 -1.46
N GLN A 523 -15.75 -29.79 -1.32
CA GLN A 523 -14.67 -29.56 -0.36
C GLN A 523 -15.12 -29.77 1.08
N ASN A 524 -16.27 -29.23 1.47
CA ASN A 524 -16.89 -29.45 2.79
C ASN A 524 -17.23 -30.92 3.11
N GLN A 525 -17.20 -31.82 2.12
CA GLN A 525 -17.35 -33.26 2.34
C GLN A 525 -16.01 -34.00 2.50
N GLY A 526 -14.88 -33.29 2.48
CA GLY A 526 -13.53 -33.87 2.54
C GLY A 526 -12.99 -34.33 1.18
N ALA A 527 -13.56 -33.85 0.06
CA ALA A 527 -13.10 -34.17 -1.28
C ALA A 527 -12.55 -32.92 -2.00
N ILE A 528 -11.37 -33.03 -2.58
CA ILE A 528 -10.73 -31.91 -3.30
C ILE A 528 -10.74 -32.23 -4.81
N PRO A 529 -11.56 -31.54 -5.61
CA PRO A 529 -11.68 -31.81 -7.03
C PRO A 529 -10.61 -31.09 -7.86
N TYR A 530 -10.33 -31.64 -9.03
CA TYR A 530 -9.69 -30.94 -10.14
C TYR A 530 -10.70 -30.02 -10.81
N ILE A 531 -10.21 -28.87 -11.29
CA ILE A 531 -10.99 -27.89 -12.06
C ILE A 531 -10.54 -27.92 -13.51
N TYR A 532 -11.51 -27.89 -14.41
CA TYR A 532 -11.31 -27.72 -15.84
C TYR A 532 -12.26 -26.66 -16.38
N GLN A 533 -11.77 -25.85 -17.31
CA GLN A 533 -12.59 -24.93 -18.09
C GLN A 533 -12.43 -25.26 -19.57
N ARG A 534 -13.55 -25.38 -20.29
CA ARG A 534 -13.58 -25.45 -21.75
C ARG A 534 -14.08 -24.13 -22.31
N SER A 535 -13.26 -23.51 -23.15
CA SER A 535 -13.61 -22.29 -23.87
C SER A 535 -14.84 -22.49 -24.77
N PRO A 536 -15.65 -21.44 -24.99
CA PRO A 536 -16.76 -21.51 -25.93
C PRO A 536 -16.25 -21.83 -27.34
N SER A 537 -17.08 -22.49 -28.14
CA SER A 537 -16.77 -22.79 -29.54
C SER A 537 -18.00 -22.69 -30.43
N THR A 538 -17.78 -22.35 -31.70
CA THR A 538 -18.83 -22.29 -32.71
C THR A 538 -18.69 -23.45 -33.69
N GLY A 539 -19.80 -24.08 -34.07
CA GLY A 539 -19.81 -25.16 -35.05
C GLY A 539 -21.10 -25.22 -35.85
N GLN A 540 -21.15 -26.14 -36.82
CA GLN A 540 -22.36 -26.47 -37.57
C GLN A 540 -22.74 -27.93 -37.31
N ILE A 541 -24.02 -28.18 -37.00
CA ILE A 541 -24.62 -29.52 -36.96
C ILE A 541 -25.82 -29.47 -37.90
N GLU A 542 -25.86 -30.34 -38.91
CA GLU A 542 -26.96 -30.44 -39.88
C GLU A 542 -27.34 -29.09 -40.53
N GLY A 543 -26.33 -28.26 -40.86
CA GLY A 543 -26.53 -26.95 -41.49
C GLY A 543 -26.99 -25.82 -40.54
N ARG A 544 -27.17 -26.10 -39.24
CA ARG A 544 -27.48 -25.07 -38.23
C ARG A 544 -26.22 -24.65 -37.48
N HIS A 545 -25.96 -23.34 -37.46
CA HIS A 545 -24.93 -22.76 -36.60
C HIS A 545 -25.32 -22.92 -35.13
N HIS A 546 -24.42 -23.47 -34.33
CA HIS A 546 -24.57 -23.55 -32.89
C HIS A 546 -23.35 -22.95 -32.19
N GLN A 547 -23.60 -22.22 -31.11
CA GLN A 547 -22.59 -21.71 -30.20
C GLN A 547 -22.62 -22.56 -28.93
N ARG A 548 -21.50 -23.22 -28.63
CA ARG A 548 -21.28 -23.89 -27.35
C ARG A 548 -20.82 -22.85 -26.33
N LEU A 549 -21.56 -22.75 -25.23
CA LEU A 549 -21.21 -21.92 -24.08
C LEU A 549 -19.95 -22.45 -23.38
N PRO A 550 -19.22 -21.60 -22.62
CA PRO A 550 -18.16 -22.09 -21.74
C PRO A 550 -18.70 -23.16 -20.79
N LEU A 551 -17.89 -24.19 -20.54
CA LEU A 551 -18.24 -25.30 -19.66
C LEU A 551 -17.17 -25.42 -18.57
N TRP A 552 -17.60 -25.33 -17.32
CA TRP A 552 -16.76 -25.54 -16.14
C TRP A 552 -17.03 -26.93 -15.60
N GLN A 553 -15.96 -27.66 -15.28
CA GLN A 553 -16.03 -29.07 -14.89
C GLN A 553 -15.17 -29.33 -13.65
N LEU A 554 -15.74 -30.07 -12.71
CA LEU A 554 -15.09 -30.61 -11.53
C LEU A 554 -14.84 -32.11 -11.72
N GLU A 555 -13.71 -32.63 -11.25
CA GLU A 555 -13.42 -34.05 -11.25
C GLU A 555 -12.80 -34.51 -9.93
N VAL A 556 -13.32 -35.58 -9.33
CA VAL A 556 -12.75 -36.27 -8.18
C VAL A 556 -12.37 -37.67 -8.59
N SER A 557 -11.09 -38.00 -8.50
CA SER A 557 -10.55 -39.30 -8.94
C SER A 557 -9.57 -39.94 -7.96
N ASN A 558 -9.22 -39.26 -6.86
CA ASN A 558 -8.38 -39.83 -5.81
C ASN A 558 -9.22 -40.68 -4.83
N PHE A 559 -8.59 -41.65 -4.17
CA PHE A 559 -9.28 -42.62 -3.31
C PHE A 559 -10.05 -41.97 -2.15
N ALA A 560 -9.43 -41.01 -1.45
CA ALA A 560 -10.03 -40.32 -0.31
C ALA A 560 -11.29 -39.55 -0.70
N GLY A 561 -11.21 -38.74 -1.76
CA GLY A 561 -12.35 -37.97 -2.26
C GLY A 561 -13.47 -38.84 -2.82
N LEU A 562 -13.14 -39.93 -3.52
CA LEU A 562 -14.14 -40.90 -3.99
C LEU A 562 -14.86 -41.60 -2.82
N THR A 563 -14.13 -41.91 -1.75
CA THR A 563 -14.69 -42.50 -0.53
C THR A 563 -15.60 -41.52 0.19
N ALA A 564 -15.17 -40.27 0.34
CA ALA A 564 -15.96 -39.19 0.93
C ALA A 564 -17.30 -38.96 0.20
N LEU A 565 -17.31 -39.13 -1.13
CA LEU A 565 -18.50 -38.95 -1.96
C LEU A 565 -19.24 -40.25 -2.29
N ALA A 566 -18.87 -41.40 -1.70
CA ALA A 566 -19.41 -42.70 -2.13
C ALA A 566 -20.94 -42.82 -2.04
N ASN A 567 -21.53 -42.11 -1.07
CA ASN A 567 -22.96 -42.17 -0.76
C ASN A 567 -23.80 -41.10 -1.46
N VAL A 568 -23.26 -40.36 -2.45
CA VAL A 568 -24.02 -39.28 -3.12
C VAL A 568 -24.91 -39.76 -4.27
N PHE A 569 -24.65 -40.94 -4.84
CA PHE A 569 -25.40 -41.52 -5.95
C PHE A 569 -26.50 -42.50 -5.50
N ALA A 570 -27.21 -43.11 -6.46
CA ALA A 570 -28.16 -44.20 -6.22
C ALA A 570 -27.46 -45.47 -5.71
N THR A 571 -28.20 -46.34 -5.01
CA THR A 571 -27.67 -47.56 -4.35
C THR A 571 -26.83 -48.45 -5.27
N GLU A 572 -27.25 -48.63 -6.53
CA GLU A 572 -26.53 -49.43 -7.52
C GLU A 572 -25.16 -48.81 -7.87
N ARG A 573 -25.11 -47.50 -8.10
CA ARG A 573 -23.88 -46.77 -8.43
C ARG A 573 -22.93 -46.71 -7.23
N THR A 574 -23.45 -46.59 -6.01
CA THR A 574 -22.65 -46.69 -4.78
C THR A 574 -22.00 -48.06 -4.64
N ALA A 575 -22.73 -49.15 -4.94
CA ALA A 575 -22.15 -50.50 -4.95
C ALA A 575 -21.07 -50.69 -6.03
N GLN A 576 -21.28 -50.09 -7.22
CA GLN A 576 -20.27 -50.08 -8.30
C GLN A 576 -19.01 -49.33 -7.89
N LEU A 577 -19.13 -48.17 -7.23
CA LEU A 577 -18.01 -47.39 -6.73
C LEU A 577 -17.28 -48.12 -5.59
N ALA A 578 -17.99 -48.74 -4.65
CA ALA A 578 -17.38 -49.56 -3.59
C ALA A 578 -16.53 -50.71 -4.15
N THR A 579 -17.04 -51.37 -5.20
CA THR A 579 -16.31 -52.43 -5.91
C THR A 579 -15.06 -51.90 -6.62
N ALA A 580 -15.12 -50.68 -7.17
CA ALA A 580 -13.98 -50.04 -7.82
C ALA A 580 -12.93 -49.57 -6.80
N LEU A 581 -13.34 -48.98 -5.67
CA LEU A 581 -12.47 -48.53 -4.59
C LEU A 581 -11.62 -49.67 -4.03
N ALA A 582 -12.22 -50.84 -3.78
CA ALA A 582 -11.51 -52.04 -3.31
C ALA A 582 -10.40 -52.52 -4.26
N ARG A 583 -10.46 -52.15 -5.55
CA ARG A 583 -9.41 -52.46 -6.55
C ARG A 583 -8.38 -51.34 -6.71
N TYR A 584 -8.72 -50.12 -6.28
CA TYR A 584 -7.94 -48.90 -6.50
C TYR A 584 -6.96 -48.61 -5.36
N GLU A 585 -7.23 -49.17 -4.17
CA GLU A 585 -6.40 -49.09 -2.98
C GLU A 585 -4.96 -49.54 -3.29
N GLY A 586 -3.98 -48.65 -3.07
CA GLY A 586 -2.56 -48.90 -3.32
C GLY A 586 -2.06 -48.68 -4.77
N THR A 587 -2.88 -48.20 -5.70
CA THR A 587 -2.45 -47.94 -7.10
C THR A 587 -1.90 -46.52 -7.31
N LYS A 588 -1.14 -46.25 -8.38
CA LYS A 588 -0.60 -44.89 -8.69
C LYS A 588 -1.67 -43.79 -8.82
N TYR A 589 -2.93 -44.19 -8.99
CA TYR A 589 -4.06 -43.29 -9.16
C TYR A 589 -4.77 -42.99 -7.82
N SER A 590 -4.37 -43.63 -6.72
CA SER A 590 -4.80 -43.29 -5.37
C SER A 590 -4.12 -42.01 -4.84
N PHE A 591 -2.98 -41.62 -5.42
CA PHE A 591 -2.19 -40.47 -4.96
C PHE A 591 -2.78 -39.13 -5.44
N PRO A 592 -3.10 -38.20 -4.53
CA PRO A 592 -3.57 -36.86 -4.89
C PRO A 592 -2.46 -36.00 -5.51
N ARG A 593 -2.81 -35.04 -6.37
CA ARG A 593 -1.91 -33.97 -6.85
C ARG A 593 -1.78 -32.79 -5.87
N PHE A 594 -2.07 -33.04 -4.61
CA PHE A 594 -1.95 -32.13 -3.49
C PHE A 594 -1.45 -32.91 -2.30
N ARG A 595 -0.92 -32.21 -1.29
CA ARG A 595 -0.52 -32.82 -0.02
C ARG A 595 -1.36 -32.23 1.10
N ASN A 596 -1.83 -33.07 2.01
CA ASN A 596 -2.51 -32.58 3.21
C ASN A 596 -1.49 -31.85 4.09
N PHE A 597 -1.87 -30.68 4.58
CA PHE A 597 -1.07 -29.91 5.53
C PHE A 597 -1.74 -29.91 6.91
N SER A 598 -3.03 -29.59 6.96
CA SER A 598 -3.91 -29.70 8.14
C SER A 598 -5.28 -30.26 7.72
N ASP A 599 -6.21 -30.36 8.67
CA ASP A 599 -7.60 -30.78 8.39
C ASP A 599 -8.36 -29.79 7.48
N ALA A 600 -7.97 -28.52 7.47
CA ALA A 600 -8.60 -27.45 6.69
C ALA A 600 -7.74 -26.92 5.53
N VAL A 601 -6.48 -27.36 5.43
CA VAL A 601 -5.53 -26.84 4.43
C VAL A 601 -4.82 -27.97 3.70
N VAL A 602 -4.78 -27.84 2.37
CA VAL A 602 -3.92 -28.65 1.50
C VAL A 602 -2.97 -27.76 0.71
N VAL A 603 -1.85 -28.31 0.30
CA VAL A 603 -0.90 -27.61 -0.57
C VAL A 603 -0.91 -28.20 -1.98
N VAL A 604 -0.83 -27.32 -2.97
CA VAL A 604 -0.79 -27.70 -4.40
C VAL A 604 0.38 -27.05 -5.09
N GLN A 605 1.01 -27.76 -6.02
CA GLN A 605 2.08 -27.22 -6.83
C GLN A 605 1.57 -26.26 -7.92
N ILE A 606 2.32 -25.20 -8.16
CA ILE A 606 2.16 -24.31 -9.32
C ILE A 606 2.61 -25.06 -10.57
N LYS A 607 1.78 -24.99 -11.61
CA LYS A 607 1.99 -25.67 -12.89
C LYS A 607 2.45 -24.71 -13.99
N SER A 608 1.96 -23.48 -13.98
CA SER A 608 2.37 -22.43 -14.92
C SER A 608 2.16 -21.05 -14.34
N ILE A 609 3.01 -20.11 -14.74
CA ILE A 609 2.93 -18.68 -14.40
C ILE A 609 3.03 -17.92 -15.73
N GLU A 610 2.09 -17.01 -15.97
CA GLU A 610 2.00 -16.21 -17.19
C GLU A 610 1.97 -14.72 -16.82
N THR A 611 3.00 -13.96 -17.19
CA THR A 611 3.02 -12.50 -17.05
C THR A 611 2.54 -11.85 -18.34
N ASN A 612 1.51 -11.02 -18.26
CA ASN A 612 0.87 -10.37 -19.41
C ASN A 612 0.81 -8.86 -19.20
N THR A 613 1.17 -8.11 -20.24
CA THR A 613 0.84 -6.69 -20.36
C THR A 613 -0.57 -6.55 -20.89
N VAL A 614 -1.38 -5.71 -20.28
CA VAL A 614 -2.78 -5.46 -20.61
C VAL A 614 -3.03 -3.95 -20.79
N ASP A 615 -4.10 -3.60 -21.50
CA ASP A 615 -4.64 -2.24 -21.44
C ASP A 615 -4.96 -1.88 -20.00
N GLU A 616 -4.80 -0.60 -19.64
CA GLU A 616 -5.00 -0.12 -18.27
C GLU A 616 -6.33 -0.62 -17.69
N CYS A 617 -6.27 -1.40 -16.62
CA CYS A 617 -7.41 -2.07 -16.02
C CYS A 617 -7.49 -1.82 -14.52
N ASP A 618 -8.70 -1.87 -13.98
CA ASP A 618 -8.93 -1.73 -12.54
C ASP A 618 -8.57 -3.03 -11.80
N VAL A 619 -7.84 -2.88 -10.70
CA VAL A 619 -7.49 -3.91 -9.72
C VAL A 619 -8.00 -3.49 -8.34
N TYR A 620 -8.33 -4.47 -7.51
CA TYR A 620 -9.10 -4.33 -6.28
C TYR A 620 -8.41 -5.08 -5.15
N ASP A 621 -8.65 -4.64 -3.92
CA ASP A 621 -8.21 -5.36 -2.72
C ASP A 621 -9.20 -5.13 -1.58
N VAL A 622 -9.09 -5.94 -0.52
CA VAL A 622 -9.86 -5.79 0.72
C VAL A 622 -8.92 -5.83 1.93
N GLU A 623 -9.15 -4.95 2.90
CA GLU A 623 -8.44 -5.00 4.18
C GLU A 623 -9.20 -5.90 5.13
N VAL A 624 -8.58 -7.02 5.47
CA VAL A 624 -9.09 -8.02 6.42
C VAL A 624 -8.40 -7.88 7.77
N ASP A 625 -9.20 -7.88 8.85
CA ASP A 625 -8.72 -7.82 10.23
C ASP A 625 -8.01 -9.11 10.67
N ASN A 626 -7.08 -8.97 11.62
CA ASN A 626 -6.31 -10.03 12.30
C ASN A 626 -5.39 -10.87 11.42
N THR A 627 -5.92 -11.49 10.36
CA THR A 627 -5.17 -12.46 9.54
C THR A 627 -4.51 -11.82 8.34
N HIS A 628 -5.07 -10.71 7.83
CA HIS A 628 -4.70 -10.11 6.54
C HIS A 628 -4.79 -11.06 5.34
N LEU A 629 -5.50 -12.18 5.51
CA LEU A 629 -5.70 -13.20 4.51
C LEU A 629 -7.18 -13.24 4.12
N PHE A 630 -7.42 -13.55 2.86
CA PHE A 630 -8.74 -13.93 2.39
C PHE A 630 -8.65 -15.07 1.38
N VAL A 631 -9.78 -15.69 1.05
CA VAL A 631 -9.80 -16.91 0.25
C VAL A 631 -10.65 -16.72 -1.00
N THR A 632 -10.03 -16.95 -2.15
CA THR A 632 -10.74 -17.01 -3.43
C THR A 632 -11.74 -18.15 -3.45
N THR A 633 -12.76 -18.09 -4.30
CA THR A 633 -13.74 -19.21 -4.39
C THR A 633 -13.12 -20.52 -4.86
N SER A 634 -11.97 -20.46 -5.54
CA SER A 634 -11.18 -21.62 -5.93
C SER A 634 -10.47 -22.30 -4.75
N GLY A 635 -10.44 -21.62 -3.59
CA GLY A 635 -9.82 -22.05 -2.35
C GLY A 635 -8.38 -21.53 -2.17
N ILE A 636 -7.80 -20.82 -3.14
CA ILE A 636 -6.47 -20.21 -3.00
C ILE A 636 -6.54 -19.09 -1.96
N VAL A 637 -5.59 -19.09 -1.02
CA VAL A 637 -5.42 -18.06 0.01
C VAL A 637 -4.62 -16.87 -0.58
N THR A 638 -5.10 -15.65 -0.35
CA THR A 638 -4.57 -14.36 -0.84
C THR A 638 -4.35 -13.39 0.33
N HIS A 639 -3.59 -12.29 0.14
CA HIS A 639 -3.12 -11.42 1.22
C HIS A 639 -3.29 -9.91 0.94
N ASN A 640 -3.46 -9.08 1.97
CA ASN A 640 -3.60 -7.60 1.92
C ASN A 640 -2.28 -6.84 1.61
N CYS A 641 -2.31 -5.50 1.54
CA CYS A 641 -1.12 -4.62 1.37
C CYS A 641 -0.81 -3.72 2.58
N VAL A 642 0.45 -3.23 2.71
CA VAL A 642 0.98 -2.48 3.88
C VAL A 642 0.22 -1.18 4.18
N GLY A 643 -0.09 -0.42 3.12
CA GLY A 643 -1.04 0.68 3.17
C GLY A 643 -0.51 2.03 3.68
N VAL A 644 0.69 2.44 3.24
CA VAL A 644 1.21 3.82 3.40
C VAL A 644 1.47 4.41 2.02
N PRO A 645 0.86 5.56 1.65
CA PRO A 645 1.01 6.13 0.32
C PRO A 645 2.33 6.90 0.15
N THR A 646 2.94 6.82 -1.03
CA THR A 646 4.01 7.74 -1.46
C THR A 646 3.39 8.93 -2.17
N VAL A 647 3.40 10.09 -1.50
CA VAL A 647 2.59 11.27 -1.87
C VAL A 647 3.34 12.34 -2.64
N GLY A 648 4.67 12.22 -2.75
CA GLY A 648 5.49 13.23 -3.42
C GLY A 648 6.96 12.87 -3.42
N GLY A 649 7.79 13.84 -3.79
CA GLY A 649 9.23 13.66 -3.90
C GLY A 649 9.85 14.45 -5.04
N GLU A 650 11.14 14.25 -5.25
CA GLU A 650 11.90 14.82 -6.36
C GLU A 650 12.81 13.76 -7.01
N VAL A 651 13.14 13.96 -8.29
CA VAL A 651 14.06 13.09 -9.03
C VAL A 651 14.95 13.94 -9.94
N TYR A 652 16.26 13.90 -9.74
CA TYR A 652 17.22 14.53 -10.66
C TYR A 652 18.08 13.49 -11.38
N PHE A 653 18.50 13.88 -12.58
CA PHE A 653 19.42 13.12 -13.40
C PHE A 653 20.65 13.97 -13.72
N ASP A 654 21.83 13.47 -13.35
CA ASP A 654 23.12 14.10 -13.66
C ASP A 654 24.23 13.03 -13.74
N PRO A 655 25.18 13.13 -14.69
CA PRO A 655 26.30 12.20 -14.79
C PRO A 655 27.07 11.97 -13.48
N ALA A 656 27.09 12.94 -12.56
CA ALA A 656 27.74 12.81 -11.26
C ALA A 656 27.20 11.63 -10.41
N TYR A 657 25.97 11.16 -10.66
CA TYR A 657 25.33 10.06 -9.93
C TYR A 657 25.35 8.71 -10.67
N ALA A 658 26.03 8.61 -11.82
CA ALA A 658 26.09 7.37 -12.60
C ALA A 658 26.84 6.24 -11.87
N GLY A 659 27.83 6.60 -11.04
CA GLY A 659 28.57 5.68 -10.20
C GLY A 659 27.84 5.31 -8.92
N ASN A 660 27.24 6.31 -8.26
CA ASN A 660 26.57 6.18 -6.97
C ASN A 660 25.20 6.91 -7.01
N PRO A 661 24.08 6.18 -7.17
CA PRO A 661 22.74 6.77 -7.11
C PRO A 661 22.37 7.14 -5.67
N LEU A 662 21.55 8.18 -5.51
CA LEU A 662 21.00 8.55 -4.19
C LEU A 662 19.55 8.11 -4.08
N VAL A 663 19.21 7.47 -2.96
CA VAL A 663 17.88 6.97 -2.65
C VAL A 663 17.55 7.39 -1.23
N ASN A 664 16.83 8.51 -1.11
CA ASN A 664 16.43 9.06 0.18
C ASN A 664 14.92 8.93 0.33
N VAL A 665 14.48 8.45 1.49
CA VAL A 665 13.05 8.23 1.80
C VAL A 665 12.71 9.01 3.06
N MET A 666 11.68 9.83 2.98
CA MET A 666 11.07 10.57 4.09
C MET A 666 9.74 9.93 4.45
N ALA A 667 9.44 9.82 5.73
CA ALA A 667 8.14 9.36 6.21
C ALA A 667 7.50 10.37 7.17
N LEU A 668 6.17 10.40 7.17
CA LEU A 668 5.34 11.18 8.08
C LEU A 668 4.41 10.24 8.83
N GLY A 669 4.18 10.50 10.12
CA GLY A 669 3.20 9.80 10.94
C GLY A 669 2.47 10.69 11.92
N LEU A 670 1.21 10.36 12.21
CA LEU A 670 0.40 11.07 13.20
C LEU A 670 0.41 10.29 14.51
N MET A 671 0.64 11.00 15.61
CA MET A 671 0.64 10.41 16.96
C MET A 671 -0.73 9.79 17.29
N GLU A 672 -0.75 8.52 17.67
CA GLU A 672 -1.96 7.83 18.16
C GLU A 672 -1.98 7.71 19.69
N THR A 673 -0.82 7.88 20.33
CA THR A 673 -0.66 7.76 21.78
C THR A 673 -0.74 9.13 22.45
N SER A 674 -1.16 9.15 23.72
CA SER A 674 -1.21 10.39 24.51
C SER A 674 0.17 10.88 24.95
N GLU A 675 1.17 9.99 24.94
CA GLU A 675 2.56 10.27 25.27
C GLU A 675 3.46 9.79 24.12
N ILE A 676 4.52 10.54 23.86
CA ILE A 676 5.54 10.18 22.87
C ILE A 676 6.40 9.08 23.46
N VAL A 677 6.51 7.96 22.74
CA VAL A 677 7.38 6.85 23.14
C VAL A 677 8.82 7.25 22.87
N LYS A 678 9.68 7.12 23.90
CA LYS A 678 11.10 7.46 23.84
C LYS A 678 11.96 6.21 23.88
N SER A 679 13.23 6.33 23.50
CA SER A 679 14.12 5.17 23.50
C SER A 679 14.95 4.98 24.76
N GLY A 680 15.06 5.97 25.65
CA GLY A 680 15.83 5.83 26.90
C GLY A 680 15.20 4.85 27.90
N ALA A 681 15.91 3.78 28.26
CA ALA A 681 15.44 2.82 29.27
C ALA A 681 15.33 3.45 30.65
N SER A 682 14.33 3.02 31.42
CA SER A 682 14.22 3.39 32.83
C SER A 682 13.54 2.30 33.65
N GLY A 683 13.62 2.42 34.98
CA GLY A 683 13.07 1.48 35.95
C GLY A 683 13.95 0.24 36.12
N LEU A 684 14.73 0.21 37.20
CA LEU A 684 15.64 -0.89 37.51
C LEU A 684 14.88 -2.23 37.64
N GLY A 685 15.38 -3.24 36.96
CA GLY A 685 14.79 -4.58 36.91
C GLY A 685 13.55 -4.69 36.01
N ASN A 686 13.22 -3.66 35.23
CA ASN A 686 12.25 -3.80 34.15
C ASN A 686 12.77 -4.78 33.09
N PRO A 687 11.93 -5.70 32.59
CA PRO A 687 12.31 -6.64 31.54
C PRO A 687 12.58 -5.94 30.22
N VAL A 688 13.61 -6.41 29.52
CA VAL A 688 13.95 -6.02 28.15
C VAL A 688 13.49 -7.14 27.21
N LEU A 689 12.62 -6.79 26.28
CA LEU A 689 12.01 -7.71 25.32
C LEU A 689 12.62 -7.50 23.94
N TYR A 690 12.91 -8.60 23.28
CA TYR A 690 13.13 -8.64 21.84
C TYR A 690 11.80 -8.93 21.17
N VAL A 691 11.41 -8.14 20.16
CA VAL A 691 10.19 -8.36 19.39
C VAL A 691 10.44 -8.27 17.88
N GLY A 692 9.64 -8.99 17.08
CA GLY A 692 9.69 -8.94 15.61
C GLY A 692 10.21 -10.22 14.96
N SER A 693 11.02 -10.08 13.91
CA SER A 693 11.59 -11.19 13.11
C SER A 693 12.63 -12.01 13.87
N THR A 694 13.13 -13.10 13.27
CA THR A 694 14.24 -13.90 13.82
C THR A 694 15.59 -13.38 13.35
N THR A 695 16.60 -13.45 14.23
CA THR A 695 17.97 -13.03 13.93
C THR A 695 18.70 -14.07 13.08
N GLY A 696 19.41 -13.62 12.04
CA GLY A 696 20.27 -14.42 11.17
C GLY A 696 21.58 -13.70 10.82
N ARG A 697 22.39 -14.27 9.94
CA ARG A 697 23.67 -13.70 9.48
C ARG A 697 23.47 -12.67 8.36
N ASP A 698 22.59 -11.70 8.59
CA ASP A 698 22.25 -10.69 7.59
C ASP A 698 23.05 -9.41 7.79
N GLY A 699 23.51 -8.83 6.68
CA GLY A 699 24.05 -7.47 6.66
C GLY A 699 25.22 -7.23 7.62
N MET A 700 25.96 -8.27 8.00
CA MET A 700 27.09 -8.12 8.93
C MET A 700 28.13 -7.19 8.32
N GLY A 701 28.32 -6.02 8.94
CA GLY A 701 29.20 -4.95 8.44
C GLY A 701 28.53 -3.95 7.49
N GLY A 702 27.20 -3.92 7.40
CA GLY A 702 26.43 -2.97 6.57
C GLY A 702 26.75 -1.50 6.88
N ALA A 703 26.81 -1.12 8.15
CA ALA A 703 27.22 0.24 8.56
C ALA A 703 28.66 0.60 8.12
N SER A 704 29.58 -0.37 8.17
CA SER A 704 30.96 -0.20 7.70
C SER A 704 31.03 -0.11 6.17
N PHE A 705 30.19 -0.90 5.48
CA PHE A 705 30.03 -0.85 4.02
C PHE A 705 29.48 0.52 3.56
N ALA A 706 28.51 1.08 4.28
CA ALA A 706 27.98 2.42 4.03
C ALA A 706 28.97 3.55 4.36
N SER A 707 30.10 3.23 5.01
CA SER A 707 31.17 4.17 5.38
C SER A 707 32.43 3.99 4.51
N ALA A 708 32.33 3.35 3.35
CA ALA A 708 33.45 3.04 2.45
C ALA A 708 33.15 3.41 0.98
N GLU A 709 34.19 3.69 0.19
CA GLU A 709 34.06 4.05 -1.24
C GLU A 709 33.53 2.88 -2.09
N LEU A 710 32.74 3.17 -3.14
CA LEU A 710 32.22 2.16 -4.07
C LEU A 710 33.24 1.82 -5.16
N SER A 711 33.41 0.52 -5.43
CA SER A 711 34.28 0.00 -6.49
C SER A 711 33.59 -1.12 -7.28
N ASP A 712 34.19 -1.55 -8.39
CA ASP A 712 33.69 -2.72 -9.15
C ASP A 712 33.63 -4.00 -8.30
N GLN A 713 34.50 -4.13 -7.29
CA GLN A 713 34.51 -5.24 -6.34
C GLN A 713 33.35 -5.16 -5.32
N SER A 714 32.74 -3.99 -5.13
CA SER A 714 31.60 -3.83 -4.22
C SER A 714 30.37 -4.64 -4.66
N ILE A 715 30.31 -5.08 -5.92
CA ILE A 715 29.27 -5.99 -6.44
C ILE A 715 29.35 -7.37 -5.74
N ASP A 716 30.53 -7.80 -5.32
CA ASP A 716 30.71 -9.08 -4.62
C ASP A 716 30.11 -9.04 -3.19
N ASN A 717 29.78 -7.85 -2.68
CA ASN A 717 29.10 -7.64 -1.39
C ASN A 717 27.57 -7.72 -1.49
N ARG A 718 26.99 -8.14 -2.62
CA ARG A 718 25.53 -8.40 -2.75
C ARG A 718 24.92 -9.19 -1.58
N PRO A 719 25.57 -10.23 -1.01
CA PRO A 719 25.02 -10.95 0.15
C PRO A 719 24.87 -10.11 1.41
N ALA A 720 25.53 -8.94 1.49
CA ALA A 720 25.38 -8.00 2.61
C ALA A 720 24.17 -7.07 2.44
N VAL A 721 23.56 -6.99 1.25
CA VAL A 721 22.33 -6.23 1.04
C VAL A 721 21.15 -7.04 1.57
N GLN A 722 20.45 -6.48 2.54
CA GLN A 722 19.33 -7.12 3.22
C GLN A 722 18.10 -7.20 2.32
N VAL A 723 17.17 -8.09 2.68
CA VAL A 723 15.86 -8.20 2.05
C VAL A 723 14.84 -7.71 3.07
N GLY A 724 14.09 -6.67 2.73
CA GLY A 724 13.00 -6.17 3.57
C GLY A 724 11.75 -7.00 3.39
N ASP A 725 11.00 -7.22 4.48
CA ASP A 725 9.71 -7.89 4.47
C ASP A 725 8.59 -6.87 4.80
N PRO A 726 7.98 -6.22 3.78
CA PRO A 726 6.90 -5.26 3.99
C PRO A 726 5.70 -5.85 4.76
N PHE A 727 5.51 -7.17 4.73
CA PHE A 727 4.38 -7.84 5.35
C PHE A 727 4.60 -7.99 6.84
N LEU A 728 5.79 -8.44 7.23
CA LEU A 728 6.19 -8.50 8.63
C LEU A 728 6.28 -7.08 9.22
N GLU A 729 6.75 -6.11 8.44
CA GLU A 729 6.75 -4.68 8.77
C GLU A 729 5.32 -4.18 9.09
N LYS A 730 4.31 -4.57 8.30
CA LYS A 730 2.92 -4.21 8.57
C LYS A 730 2.43 -4.78 9.90
N SER A 731 2.66 -6.07 10.16
CA SER A 731 2.32 -6.68 11.44
C SER A 731 3.03 -5.99 12.60
N LEU A 732 4.31 -5.63 12.41
CA LEU A 732 5.11 -4.92 13.40
C LEU A 732 4.56 -3.54 13.70
N ILE A 733 4.15 -2.76 12.68
CA ILE A 733 3.48 -1.47 12.84
C ILE A 733 2.25 -1.62 13.75
N GLU A 734 1.33 -2.53 13.42
CA GLU A 734 0.08 -2.65 14.19
C GLU A 734 0.31 -3.19 15.60
N ALA A 735 1.19 -4.17 15.77
CA ALA A 735 1.54 -4.72 17.08
C ALA A 735 2.18 -3.67 17.98
N CYS A 736 3.10 -2.85 17.45
CA CYS A 736 3.73 -1.78 18.20
C CYS A 736 2.73 -0.70 18.60
N LEU A 737 1.91 -0.22 17.66
CA LEU A 737 0.89 0.79 17.97
C LEU A 737 -0.13 0.29 19.00
N GLU A 738 -0.53 -0.98 18.93
CA GLU A 738 -1.37 -1.61 19.95
C GLU A 738 -0.65 -1.69 21.30
N ALA A 739 0.61 -2.15 21.31
CA ALA A 739 1.43 -2.24 22.51
C ALA A 739 1.59 -0.88 23.21
N PHE A 740 1.84 0.19 22.47
CA PHE A 740 2.00 1.53 23.05
C PHE A 740 0.70 2.04 23.70
N LYS A 741 -0.47 1.73 23.12
CA LYS A 741 -1.78 2.12 23.67
C LYS A 741 -2.08 1.48 25.04
N THR A 742 -1.45 0.35 25.37
CA THR A 742 -1.62 -0.29 26.69
C THR A 742 -0.97 0.48 27.85
N GLY A 743 -0.01 1.37 27.56
CA GLY A 743 0.86 2.00 28.55
C GLY A 743 1.77 1.02 29.30
N ALA A 744 1.96 -0.22 28.82
CA ALA A 744 2.90 -1.18 29.41
C ALA A 744 4.36 -0.93 28.97
N VAL A 745 4.55 -0.18 27.87
CA VAL A 745 5.86 0.12 27.29
C VAL A 745 6.49 1.32 27.99
N VAL A 746 7.71 1.15 28.48
CA VAL A 746 8.54 2.18 29.11
C VAL A 746 9.42 2.88 28.07
N ALA A 747 10.03 2.08 27.20
CA ALA A 747 10.88 2.54 26.12
C ALA A 747 10.82 1.55 24.96
N ALA A 748 11.03 2.04 23.75
CA ALA A 748 11.16 1.22 22.55
C ALA A 748 12.25 1.78 21.64
N GLN A 749 12.95 0.87 20.97
CA GLN A 749 14.02 1.21 20.04
C GLN A 749 13.95 0.27 18.84
N ASP A 750 14.09 0.82 17.64
CA ASP A 750 14.22 0.04 16.43
C ASP A 750 15.58 -0.69 16.41
N MET A 751 15.71 -1.69 15.54
CA MET A 751 16.97 -2.40 15.31
C MET A 751 17.37 -2.28 13.84
N GLY A 752 17.98 -1.16 13.47
CA GLY A 752 18.59 -0.92 12.17
C GLY A 752 20.08 -1.32 12.11
N ALA A 753 20.92 -0.37 11.70
CA ALA A 753 22.37 -0.54 11.62
C ALA A 753 22.97 -0.95 12.98
N ALA A 754 23.94 -1.87 12.95
CA ALA A 754 24.52 -2.50 14.15
C ALA A 754 23.54 -3.26 15.07
N GLY A 755 22.27 -3.42 14.67
CA GLY A 755 21.27 -4.28 15.33
C GLY A 755 21.24 -4.16 16.86
N ILE A 756 21.41 -5.31 17.55
CA ILE A 756 21.34 -5.40 19.01
C ILE A 756 22.35 -4.46 19.68
N THR A 757 23.54 -4.28 19.08
CA THR A 757 24.60 -3.44 19.65
C THR A 757 24.15 -1.99 19.77
N CYS A 758 23.61 -1.42 18.69
CA CYS A 758 23.12 -0.04 18.70
C CYS A 758 21.95 0.11 19.66
N SER A 759 20.90 -0.71 19.50
CA SER A 759 19.67 -0.54 20.26
C SER A 759 19.89 -0.68 21.77
N THR A 760 20.73 -1.63 22.21
CA THR A 760 21.04 -1.76 23.64
C THR A 760 21.91 -0.63 24.19
N SER A 761 22.91 -0.19 23.43
CA SER A 761 23.83 0.87 23.89
C SER A 761 23.16 2.24 23.94
N GLU A 762 22.37 2.59 22.93
CA GLU A 762 21.63 3.86 22.91
C GLU A 762 20.56 3.89 23.99
N MET A 763 19.77 2.83 24.13
CA MET A 763 18.71 2.74 25.13
C MET A 763 19.27 2.85 26.54
N ALA A 764 20.42 2.24 26.81
CA ALA A 764 21.14 2.35 28.08
C ALA A 764 21.68 3.77 28.32
N ALA A 765 22.42 4.34 27.35
CA ALA A 765 23.04 5.66 27.46
C ALA A 765 22.01 6.78 27.64
N LYS A 766 20.96 6.81 26.80
CA LYS A 766 19.87 7.80 26.88
C LYS A 766 19.09 7.69 28.20
N GLY A 767 19.01 6.49 28.77
CA GLY A 767 18.38 6.21 30.06
C GLY A 767 19.25 6.52 31.28
N GLY A 768 20.56 6.67 31.12
CA GLY A 768 21.52 6.75 32.23
C GLY A 768 21.57 5.49 33.09
N VAL A 769 21.28 4.33 32.49
CA VAL A 769 21.21 2.99 33.12
C VAL A 769 22.02 1.98 32.31
N GLY A 770 22.05 0.71 32.73
CA GLY A 770 22.61 -0.37 31.91
C GLY A 770 21.54 -1.35 31.42
N ILE A 771 21.95 -2.18 30.47
CA ILE A 771 21.15 -3.29 29.94
C ILE A 771 21.97 -4.57 30.05
N GLU A 772 21.36 -5.58 30.67
CA GLU A 772 21.85 -6.95 30.62
C GLU A 772 20.97 -7.76 29.66
N LEU A 773 21.56 -8.36 28.62
CA LEU A 773 20.85 -9.11 27.58
C LEU A 773 21.46 -10.50 27.40
N ASP A 774 20.63 -11.53 27.32
CA ASP A 774 21.01 -12.92 27.14
C ASP A 774 20.74 -13.39 25.70
N LEU A 775 21.83 -13.65 24.95
CA LEU A 775 21.74 -14.06 23.55
C LEU A 775 21.13 -15.45 23.38
N ASP A 776 21.19 -16.32 24.39
CA ASP A 776 20.59 -17.67 24.30
C ASP A 776 19.06 -17.61 24.21
N LYS A 777 18.46 -16.47 24.55
CA LYS A 777 17.01 -16.25 24.48
C LYS A 777 16.57 -15.59 23.17
N ILE A 778 17.51 -15.07 22.38
CA ILE A 778 17.17 -14.35 21.14
C ILE A 778 16.67 -15.35 20.08
N PRO A 779 15.51 -15.10 19.46
CA PRO A 779 14.99 -15.96 18.39
C PRO A 779 15.93 -15.94 17.19
N VAL A 780 16.38 -17.12 16.75
CA VAL A 780 17.29 -17.28 15.61
C VAL A 780 16.77 -18.27 14.59
N ARG A 781 17.13 -18.04 13.32
CA ARG A 781 16.85 -18.98 12.22
C ARG A 781 18.07 -19.75 11.73
N GLU A 782 19.27 -19.34 12.16
CA GLU A 782 20.53 -20.02 11.85
C GLU A 782 21.17 -20.62 13.10
N LEU A 783 21.57 -21.89 13.00
CA LEU A 783 22.22 -22.59 14.11
C LEU A 783 23.70 -22.24 14.22
N GLY A 784 24.23 -22.32 15.45
CA GLY A 784 25.66 -22.18 15.73
C GLY A 784 26.18 -20.76 15.60
N MET A 785 25.31 -19.75 15.70
CA MET A 785 25.74 -18.35 15.71
C MET A 785 26.62 -18.05 16.94
N VAL A 786 27.66 -17.26 16.74
CA VAL A 786 28.55 -16.79 17.83
C VAL A 786 28.17 -15.37 18.27
N PRO A 787 28.54 -14.89 19.47
CA PRO A 787 28.12 -13.58 19.96
C PRO A 787 28.37 -12.41 19.00
N TYR A 788 29.48 -12.43 18.28
CA TYR A 788 29.80 -11.44 17.24
C TYR A 788 28.70 -11.36 16.16
N GLU A 789 28.19 -12.51 15.70
CA GLU A 789 27.17 -12.58 14.65
C GLU A 789 25.79 -12.14 15.16
N TYR A 790 25.43 -12.46 16.41
CA TYR A 790 24.18 -11.95 17.01
C TYR A 790 24.18 -10.43 17.12
N LEU A 791 25.29 -9.89 17.65
CA LEU A 791 25.39 -8.48 18.02
C LEU A 791 25.47 -7.55 16.81
N LEU A 792 26.05 -8.02 15.71
CA LEU A 792 26.25 -7.25 14.48
C LEU A 792 25.28 -7.63 13.35
N SER A 793 24.37 -8.55 13.63
CA SER A 793 23.30 -8.89 12.68
C SER A 793 22.38 -7.70 12.48
N GLU A 794 22.18 -7.34 11.22
CA GLU A 794 21.25 -6.29 10.78
C GLU A 794 20.00 -6.90 10.12
N SER A 795 19.57 -8.08 10.59
CA SER A 795 18.27 -8.65 10.20
C SER A 795 17.16 -7.61 10.40
N GLN A 796 16.24 -7.53 9.45
CA GLN A 796 15.21 -6.49 9.41
C GLN A 796 13.98 -6.84 10.28
N GLU A 797 13.07 -5.86 10.42
CA GLU A 797 11.79 -5.99 11.12
C GLU A 797 11.92 -6.48 12.58
N ARG A 798 12.86 -5.91 13.34
CA ARG A 798 13.10 -6.22 14.76
C ARG A 798 13.12 -4.95 15.60
N MET A 799 12.75 -5.09 16.88
CA MET A 799 12.78 -4.02 17.86
C MET A 799 13.15 -4.52 19.25
N LEU A 800 13.62 -3.59 20.08
CA LEU A 800 13.89 -3.79 21.49
C LEU A 800 12.93 -2.95 22.34
N PHE A 801 12.28 -3.58 23.31
CA PHE A 801 11.30 -2.96 24.20
C PHE A 801 11.74 -3.05 25.65
N VAL A 802 11.41 -2.04 26.45
CA VAL A 802 11.42 -2.13 27.91
C VAL A 802 9.98 -2.10 28.39
N ALA A 803 9.55 -3.13 29.11
CA ALA A 803 8.21 -3.18 29.67
C ALA A 803 8.22 -2.84 31.16
N HIS A 804 7.10 -2.33 31.67
CA HIS A 804 6.90 -2.27 33.11
C HIS A 804 6.90 -3.68 33.70
N LYS A 805 7.72 -3.90 34.73
CA LYS A 805 7.82 -5.19 35.42
C LYS A 805 6.45 -5.71 35.89
N GLY A 806 6.14 -6.95 35.54
CA GLY A 806 4.86 -7.61 35.80
C GLY A 806 3.83 -7.45 34.68
N ARG A 807 4.14 -6.70 33.62
CA ARG A 807 3.29 -6.51 32.42
C ARG A 807 3.93 -7.04 31.14
N GLU A 808 5.09 -7.69 31.21
CA GLU A 808 5.77 -8.25 30.03
C GLU A 808 4.91 -9.25 29.26
N GLN A 809 4.10 -10.07 29.94
CA GLN A 809 3.24 -11.06 29.28
C GLN A 809 2.17 -10.41 28.41
N GLU A 810 1.64 -9.26 28.83
CA GLU A 810 0.65 -8.48 28.07
C GLU A 810 1.22 -8.09 26.70
N LEU A 811 2.48 -7.63 26.65
CA LEU A 811 3.15 -7.30 25.40
C LEU A 811 3.44 -8.55 24.57
N ILE A 812 3.94 -9.63 25.19
CA ILE A 812 4.22 -10.88 24.49
C ILE A 812 2.97 -11.42 23.80
N ASP A 813 1.82 -11.40 24.49
CA ASP A 813 0.55 -11.86 23.94
C ASP A 813 0.10 -11.00 22.74
N ILE A 814 0.32 -9.67 22.79
CA ILE A 814 0.05 -8.77 21.66
C ILE A 814 0.89 -9.17 20.45
N PHE A 815 2.22 -9.21 20.59
CA PHE A 815 3.12 -9.50 19.47
C PHE A 815 2.90 -10.92 18.89
N HIS A 816 2.67 -11.92 19.74
CA HIS A 816 2.33 -13.27 19.27
C HIS A 816 1.03 -13.31 18.48
N ARG A 817 -0.01 -12.57 18.88
CA ARG A 817 -1.27 -12.48 18.14
C ARG A 817 -1.11 -11.86 16.75
N TRP A 818 -0.08 -11.03 16.56
CA TRP A 818 0.30 -10.46 15.25
C TRP A 818 1.30 -11.35 14.49
N GLY A 819 1.57 -12.57 14.95
CA GLY A 819 2.50 -13.52 14.31
C GLY A 819 3.98 -13.18 14.48
N LEU A 820 4.32 -12.27 15.39
CA LEU A 820 5.69 -11.80 15.63
C LEU A 820 6.31 -12.54 16.81
N GLN A 821 7.64 -12.71 16.82
CA GLN A 821 8.32 -13.23 18.01
C GLN A 821 8.30 -12.19 19.12
N ALA A 822 8.15 -12.61 20.38
CA ALA A 822 8.35 -11.74 21.53
C ALA A 822 8.88 -12.53 22.73
N VAL A 823 10.06 -12.14 23.22
CA VAL A 823 10.72 -12.84 24.33
C VAL A 823 11.40 -11.87 25.28
N VAL A 824 11.35 -12.17 26.59
CA VAL A 824 12.15 -11.45 27.59
C VAL A 824 13.60 -11.90 27.47
N ALA A 825 14.40 -11.11 26.77
CA ALA A 825 15.82 -11.38 26.53
C ALA A 825 16.72 -10.81 27.62
N GLY A 826 16.27 -9.84 28.40
CA GLY A 826 17.14 -9.14 29.35
C GLY A 826 16.42 -8.34 30.42
N MET A 827 17.16 -7.44 31.07
CA MET A 827 16.64 -6.50 32.06
C MET A 827 17.46 -5.21 32.16
N VAL A 828 16.83 -4.15 32.65
CA VAL A 828 17.48 -2.89 33.01
C VAL A 828 18.25 -3.04 34.32
N ILE A 829 19.53 -2.66 34.33
CA ILE A 829 20.43 -2.75 35.50
C ILE A 829 20.93 -1.36 35.92
N ALA A 830 21.45 -1.26 37.15
CA ALA A 830 21.89 0.01 37.71
C ALA A 830 23.26 0.47 37.20
N ASP A 831 24.17 -0.48 36.96
CA ASP A 831 25.48 -0.18 36.41
C ASP A 831 25.33 0.29 34.96
N PRO A 832 25.88 1.45 34.53
CA PRO A 832 25.68 2.02 33.20
C PRO A 832 26.54 1.31 32.13
N ILE A 833 26.29 0.02 31.96
CA ILE A 833 27.02 -0.89 31.07
C ILE A 833 26.03 -1.66 30.20
N VAL A 834 26.47 -2.03 29.00
CA VAL A 834 25.86 -3.07 28.18
C VAL A 834 26.56 -4.37 28.52
N ARG A 835 25.85 -5.28 29.19
CA ARG A 835 26.32 -6.64 29.50
C ARG A 835 25.59 -7.65 28.65
N ILE A 836 26.34 -8.41 27.87
CA ILE A 836 25.81 -9.45 26.99
C ILE A 836 26.21 -10.81 27.55
N LEU A 837 25.23 -11.69 27.77
CA LEU A 837 25.43 -13.06 28.22
C LEU A 837 25.28 -14.04 27.05
N PHE A 838 26.06 -15.12 27.08
CA PHE A 838 25.95 -16.24 26.14
C PHE A 838 26.51 -17.51 26.77
N GLN A 839 25.75 -18.61 26.68
CA GLN A 839 26.09 -19.94 27.19
C GLN A 839 26.55 -19.94 28.65
N GLY A 840 25.89 -19.14 29.49
CA GLY A 840 26.17 -19.00 30.92
C GLY A 840 27.41 -18.16 31.28
N GLY A 841 28.04 -17.49 30.31
CA GLY A 841 29.17 -16.58 30.53
C GLY A 841 28.92 -15.16 30.00
N VAL A 842 29.79 -14.22 30.34
CA VAL A 842 29.77 -12.84 29.83
C VAL A 842 30.49 -12.80 28.47
N ALA A 843 29.74 -12.53 27.41
CA ALA A 843 30.24 -12.41 26.05
C ALA A 843 30.77 -11.00 25.73
N ALA A 844 30.17 -9.96 26.30
CA ALA A 844 30.64 -8.59 26.20
C ALA A 844 30.22 -7.79 27.45
N GLU A 845 31.07 -6.89 27.92
CA GLU A 845 30.74 -5.95 28.99
C GLU A 845 31.43 -4.61 28.75
N ILE A 846 30.64 -3.61 28.32
CA ILE A 846 31.15 -2.31 27.84
C ILE A 846 30.33 -1.18 28.50
N PRO A 847 30.97 -0.09 28.97
CA PRO A 847 30.23 1.11 29.38
C PRO A 847 29.34 1.65 28.25
N ALA A 848 28.06 1.90 28.52
CA ALA A 848 27.09 2.28 27.48
C ALA A 848 27.52 3.55 26.72
N ASP A 849 27.94 4.59 27.45
CA ASP A 849 28.42 5.85 26.88
C ASP A 849 29.68 5.68 26.00
N ALA A 850 30.48 4.63 26.22
CA ALA A 850 31.66 4.40 25.40
C ALA A 850 31.31 3.97 23.97
N LEU A 851 30.13 3.35 23.78
CA LEU A 851 29.60 2.96 22.48
C LEU A 851 28.77 4.08 21.84
N ALA A 852 27.88 4.74 22.59
CA ALA A 852 26.88 5.65 22.02
C ALA A 852 27.34 7.13 21.98
N GLU A 853 27.87 7.66 23.08
CA GLU A 853 28.00 9.11 23.25
C GLU A 853 29.45 9.62 23.15
N ASN A 854 30.41 8.85 23.65
CA ASN A 854 31.80 9.26 23.84
C ASN A 854 32.70 8.82 22.68
N THR A 855 32.18 8.66 21.47
CA THR A 855 32.98 8.23 20.31
C THR A 855 34.06 9.27 19.96
N PRO A 856 35.30 8.87 19.63
CA PRO A 856 36.33 9.79 19.16
C PRO A 856 35.86 10.59 17.95
N LEU A 857 35.90 11.92 18.05
CA LEU A 857 35.53 12.83 16.95
C LEU A 857 36.75 13.15 16.10
N TYR A 858 36.54 13.25 14.79
CA TYR A 858 37.59 13.69 13.88
C TYR A 858 37.55 15.20 13.71
N HIS A 859 38.68 15.83 13.99
CA HIS A 859 38.89 17.23 13.66
C HIS A 859 39.60 17.30 12.30
N ARG A 860 38.88 17.79 11.30
CA ARG A 860 39.43 18.04 9.95
C ARG A 860 39.74 19.52 9.80
N GLU A 861 40.85 19.82 9.14
CA GLU A 861 41.22 21.19 8.80
C GLU A 861 40.31 21.69 7.67
N LEU A 862 39.60 22.80 7.92
CA LEU A 862 38.74 23.43 6.93
C LEU A 862 39.60 24.33 6.02
N LEU A 863 39.39 24.24 4.71
CA LEU A 863 40.06 25.12 3.76
C LEU A 863 39.69 26.59 4.05
N THR A 864 40.70 27.46 4.12
CA THR A 864 40.51 28.89 4.38
C THR A 864 40.02 29.66 3.16
N GLU A 865 40.28 29.14 1.96
CA GLU A 865 39.81 29.68 0.69
C GLU A 865 39.00 28.62 -0.06
N PRO A 866 38.00 29.02 -0.87
CA PRO A 866 37.30 28.11 -1.75
C PRO A 866 38.27 27.35 -2.68
N PRO A 867 37.99 26.06 -2.96
CA PRO A 867 38.86 25.23 -3.79
C PRO A 867 38.95 25.75 -5.22
N GLU A 868 40.04 25.37 -5.91
CA GLU A 868 40.36 25.88 -7.26
C GLU A 868 39.24 25.67 -8.28
N TYR A 869 38.59 24.50 -8.26
CA TYR A 869 37.50 24.21 -9.20
C TYR A 869 36.32 25.19 -9.05
N ALA A 870 35.95 25.53 -7.81
CA ALA A 870 34.84 26.44 -7.52
C ALA A 870 35.20 27.86 -7.96
N ARG A 871 36.41 28.35 -7.60
CA ARG A 871 36.89 29.67 -8.03
C ARG A 871 36.92 29.82 -9.54
N LYS A 872 37.43 28.82 -10.25
CA LYS A 872 37.45 28.80 -11.72
C LYS A 872 36.05 28.78 -12.32
N ALA A 873 35.13 28.03 -11.72
CA ALA A 873 33.74 28.00 -12.17
C ALA A 873 33.06 29.38 -11.98
N TRP A 874 33.37 30.11 -10.90
CA TRP A 874 32.83 31.44 -10.62
C TRP A 874 33.34 32.54 -11.56
N GLU A 875 34.44 32.32 -12.28
CA GLU A 875 34.94 33.26 -13.30
C GLU A 875 34.03 33.32 -14.53
N TRP A 876 33.15 32.33 -14.72
CA TRP A 876 32.21 32.30 -15.84
C TRP A 876 31.14 33.40 -15.72
N SER A 877 30.79 34.01 -16.86
CA SER A 877 29.73 35.02 -17.00
C SER A 877 28.87 34.73 -18.24
N SER A 878 27.61 35.17 -18.22
CA SER A 878 26.68 35.04 -19.36
C SER A 878 27.18 35.75 -20.63
N ASP A 879 28.10 36.71 -20.52
CA ASP A 879 28.78 37.37 -21.65
C ASP A 879 29.63 36.40 -22.50
N ALA A 880 30.02 35.24 -21.97
CA ALA A 880 30.71 34.21 -22.72
C ALA A 880 29.79 33.48 -23.72
N LEU A 881 28.47 33.59 -23.57
CA LEU A 881 27.49 32.97 -24.46
C LEU A 881 27.23 33.85 -25.70
N PRO A 882 26.92 33.24 -26.85
CA PRO A 882 26.54 33.98 -28.06
C PRO A 882 25.40 34.97 -27.81
N PRO A 883 25.32 36.09 -28.56
CA PRO A 883 24.27 37.08 -28.36
C PRO A 883 22.86 36.49 -28.50
N ALA A 884 22.02 36.71 -27.48
CA ALA A 884 20.61 36.35 -27.52
C ALA A 884 19.83 37.34 -28.38
N THR A 885 19.03 36.84 -29.32
CA THR A 885 18.16 37.65 -30.20
C THR A 885 16.70 37.28 -30.00
N THR A 886 15.79 38.09 -30.54
CA THR A 886 14.35 37.76 -30.48
C THR A 886 13.99 36.46 -31.20
N ALA A 887 14.80 36.05 -32.19
CA ALA A 887 14.61 34.80 -32.92
C ALA A 887 15.17 33.56 -32.20
N GLY A 888 16.05 33.74 -31.21
CA GLY A 888 16.77 32.65 -30.56
C GLY A 888 18.24 32.98 -30.29
N ILE A 889 19.03 31.92 -30.10
CA ILE A 889 20.48 31.96 -29.83
C ILE A 889 21.20 30.94 -30.70
N GLU A 890 22.42 31.27 -31.13
CA GLU A 890 23.25 30.37 -31.92
C GLU A 890 23.98 29.37 -31.02
N ILE A 891 23.76 28.08 -31.22
CA ILE A 891 24.40 26.99 -30.47
C ILE A 891 25.12 26.08 -31.47
N GLN A 892 26.44 25.91 -31.30
CA GLN A 892 27.27 25.06 -32.17
C GLN A 892 27.11 25.34 -33.69
N GLY A 893 26.91 26.62 -34.06
CA GLY A 893 26.74 27.03 -35.47
C GLY A 893 25.33 26.86 -36.03
N SER A 894 24.35 26.55 -35.18
CA SER A 894 22.93 26.43 -35.55
C SER A 894 22.07 27.37 -34.70
N LEU A 895 21.20 28.16 -35.32
CA LEU A 895 20.24 29.00 -34.61
C LEU A 895 19.15 28.11 -33.98
N GLN A 896 19.12 28.05 -32.66
CA GLN A 896 18.07 27.41 -31.88
C GLN A 896 17.04 28.46 -31.47
N SER A 897 15.77 28.25 -31.81
CA SER A 897 14.71 29.17 -31.37
C SER A 897 14.41 28.99 -29.88
N TRP A 898 13.76 29.97 -29.26
CA TRP A 898 13.33 29.85 -27.86
C TRP A 898 12.29 28.73 -27.67
N ASN A 899 11.51 28.42 -28.72
CA ASN A 899 10.63 27.26 -28.74
C ASN A 899 11.42 25.96 -28.65
N ASP A 900 12.49 25.81 -29.46
CA ASP A 900 13.32 24.60 -29.48
C ASP A 900 14.00 24.37 -28.13
N ILE A 901 14.49 25.46 -27.51
CA ILE A 901 15.09 25.44 -26.18
C ILE A 901 14.09 25.01 -25.12
N LEU A 902 12.89 25.61 -25.06
CA LEU A 902 11.86 25.23 -24.11
C LEU A 902 11.47 23.76 -24.27
N LEU A 903 11.26 23.30 -25.52
CA LEU A 903 10.92 21.89 -25.79
C LEU A 903 12.05 20.93 -25.42
N THR A 904 13.31 21.35 -25.53
CA THR A 904 14.47 20.57 -25.11
C THR A 904 14.52 20.45 -23.58
N LEU A 905 14.34 21.56 -22.86
CA LEU A 905 14.30 21.56 -21.39
C LEU A 905 13.13 20.72 -20.85
N LEU A 906 11.94 20.82 -21.43
CA LEU A 906 10.81 19.98 -21.05
C LEU A 906 11.02 18.49 -21.37
N ASP A 907 11.93 18.14 -22.28
CA ASP A 907 12.32 16.75 -22.55
C ASP A 907 13.48 16.26 -21.67
N THR A 908 14.12 17.14 -20.89
CA THR A 908 15.17 16.77 -19.92
C THR A 908 14.54 16.06 -18.72
N PRO A 909 14.95 14.82 -18.37
CA PRO A 909 14.35 14.05 -17.28
C PRO A 909 14.28 14.75 -15.90
N THR A 910 15.21 15.65 -15.60
CA THR A 910 15.21 16.47 -14.38
C THR A 910 14.03 17.44 -14.32
N ILE A 911 13.66 18.07 -15.43
CA ILE A 911 12.48 18.95 -15.52
C ILE A 911 11.22 18.13 -15.80
N ALA A 912 11.28 17.17 -16.72
CA ALA A 912 10.15 16.45 -17.26
C ALA A 912 9.28 15.75 -16.19
N SER A 913 8.04 15.43 -16.57
CA SER A 913 7.08 14.80 -15.67
C SER A 913 7.62 13.54 -15.01
N LYS A 914 7.51 13.47 -13.69
CA LYS A 914 7.82 12.27 -12.89
C LYS A 914 6.65 11.29 -12.80
N ASN A 915 5.61 11.47 -13.61
CA ASN A 915 4.41 10.62 -13.65
C ASN A 915 4.72 9.13 -13.91
N TRP A 916 5.80 8.80 -14.63
CA TRP A 916 6.23 7.40 -14.79
C TRP A 916 6.60 6.75 -13.45
N VAL A 917 7.12 7.53 -12.50
CA VAL A 917 7.55 7.10 -11.17
C VAL A 917 6.33 6.94 -10.25
N TYR A 918 5.58 8.02 -9.99
CA TYR A 918 4.51 7.98 -8.98
C TYR A 918 3.30 7.12 -9.36
N ARG A 919 3.11 6.78 -10.65
CA ARG A 919 2.08 5.79 -11.07
C ARG A 919 2.38 4.36 -10.64
N GLN A 920 3.62 4.06 -10.29
CA GLN A 920 4.02 2.75 -9.80
C GLN A 920 3.76 2.62 -8.29
N TYR A 921 3.68 3.75 -7.59
CA TYR A 921 3.37 3.81 -6.17
C TYR A 921 1.86 3.85 -5.92
N ASP A 922 1.45 3.34 -4.77
CA ASP A 922 0.22 3.84 -4.18
C ASP A 922 0.44 5.26 -3.65
N HIS A 923 -0.51 6.15 -3.89
CA HIS A 923 -0.48 7.55 -3.46
C HIS A 923 -1.82 8.02 -2.87
N GLN A 924 -2.74 7.08 -2.59
CA GLN A 924 -4.12 7.36 -2.18
C GLN A 924 -4.59 6.55 -0.97
N VAL A 925 -3.89 5.49 -0.58
CA VAL A 925 -4.25 4.69 0.60
C VAL A 925 -4.34 5.58 1.84
N GLN A 926 -5.27 5.22 2.73
CA GLN A 926 -5.76 6.04 3.86
C GLN A 926 -6.62 7.25 3.45
N ASN A 927 -6.76 7.53 2.15
CA ASN A 927 -7.55 8.64 1.60
C ASN A 927 -7.12 10.03 2.13
N ASN A 928 -5.91 10.16 2.68
CA ASN A 928 -5.49 11.43 3.26
C ASN A 928 -4.87 12.37 2.23
N THR A 929 -4.33 11.87 1.12
CA THR A 929 -3.79 12.69 0.03
C THR A 929 -4.88 13.57 -0.59
N VAL A 930 -4.67 14.89 -0.58
CA VAL A 930 -5.61 15.88 -1.14
C VAL A 930 -5.19 16.35 -2.53
N ILE A 931 -3.90 16.60 -2.71
CA ILE A 931 -3.30 16.91 -4.02
C ILE A 931 -2.43 15.72 -4.42
N LEU A 932 -2.69 15.15 -5.59
CA LEU A 932 -1.94 14.01 -6.10
C LEU A 932 -0.52 14.43 -6.53
N PRO A 933 0.47 13.50 -6.53
CA PRO A 933 1.82 13.79 -6.96
C PRO A 933 1.87 14.46 -8.35
N GLY A 934 2.64 15.54 -8.48
CA GLY A 934 2.77 16.32 -9.71
C GLY A 934 1.63 17.33 -9.97
N GLY A 935 0.68 17.49 -9.04
CA GLY A 935 -0.38 18.49 -9.12
C GLY A 935 -0.05 19.85 -8.49
N ALA A 936 1.00 19.93 -7.67
CA ALA A 936 1.47 21.13 -6.99
C ALA A 936 2.92 20.96 -6.54
N ASP A 937 3.51 22.07 -6.07
CA ASP A 937 4.90 22.14 -5.59
C ASP A 937 5.14 21.33 -4.29
N ALA A 938 4.09 21.07 -3.50
CA ALA A 938 4.18 20.26 -2.28
C ALA A 938 3.00 19.30 -2.15
N ALA A 939 3.24 18.14 -1.54
CA ALA A 939 2.20 17.18 -1.22
C ALA A 939 1.30 17.73 -0.12
N VAL A 940 -0.01 17.49 -0.19
CA VAL A 940 -0.98 17.91 0.84
C VAL A 940 -1.71 16.70 1.38
N VAL A 941 -1.59 16.46 2.69
CA VAL A 941 -2.16 15.31 3.39
C VAL A 941 -3.12 15.80 4.48
N ARG A 942 -4.40 15.40 4.36
CA ARG A 942 -5.46 15.75 5.32
C ARG A 942 -5.16 15.15 6.69
N LEU A 943 -5.35 15.97 7.72
CA LEU A 943 -5.29 15.53 9.11
C LEU A 943 -6.69 15.04 9.52
N ARG A 944 -6.92 13.72 9.46
CA ARG A 944 -8.15 13.11 10.00
C ARG A 944 -7.83 12.36 11.28
N PRO A 945 -8.73 12.37 12.28
CA PRO A 945 -8.65 11.38 13.36
C PRO A 945 -8.80 9.98 12.75
N ILE A 946 -7.82 9.12 12.99
CA ILE A 946 -7.78 7.73 12.48
C ILE A 946 -8.64 6.80 13.36
N GLU A 947 -8.99 7.22 14.59
CA GLU A 947 -9.91 6.52 15.49
C GLU A 947 -11.08 7.42 15.93
N GLN A 948 -12.27 6.83 16.11
CA GLN A 948 -13.42 7.46 16.78
C GLN A 948 -13.23 7.59 18.30
N VAL A 949 -12.16 7.00 18.86
CA VAL A 949 -11.88 7.07 20.30
C VAL A 949 -11.19 8.39 20.61
N PRO A 950 -11.72 9.20 21.54
CA PRO A 950 -11.14 10.50 21.86
C PRO A 950 -9.79 10.29 22.55
N ASN A 951 -8.69 10.65 21.87
CA ASN A 951 -7.49 11.07 22.59
C ASN A 951 -7.94 12.24 23.50
N PRO A 952 -7.84 12.14 24.84
CA PRO A 952 -8.35 13.17 25.74
C PRO A 952 -7.66 14.54 25.54
N LYS A 953 -6.52 14.59 24.85
CA LYS A 953 -5.85 15.82 24.41
C LYS A 953 -6.38 16.35 23.07
N SER A 954 -6.93 15.48 22.23
CA SER A 954 -7.46 15.83 20.90
C SER A 954 -8.77 16.59 21.06
N LYS A 955 -8.72 17.89 20.75
CA LYS A 955 -9.88 18.78 20.72
C LYS A 955 -10.32 19.00 19.28
N ILE A 956 -10.26 17.97 18.42
CA ILE A 956 -10.60 18.10 17.01
C ILE A 956 -12.08 18.52 16.88
N GLN A 957 -12.28 19.81 16.66
CA GLN A 957 -13.54 20.38 16.20
C GLN A 957 -13.50 20.68 14.69
N ASN A 958 -12.30 20.69 14.08
CA ASN A 958 -12.10 21.20 12.73
C ASN A 958 -11.47 20.15 11.80
N LEU A 959 -12.32 19.41 11.05
CA LEU A 959 -11.94 18.42 10.02
C LEU A 959 -11.34 19.05 8.75
N LYS A 960 -10.85 20.29 8.84
CA LYS A 960 -10.40 21.09 7.69
C LYS A 960 -8.89 21.29 7.65
N SER A 961 -8.12 20.93 8.68
CA SER A 961 -6.67 21.11 8.64
C SER A 961 -5.96 20.01 7.83
N ALA A 962 -4.76 20.33 7.38
CA ALA A 962 -3.88 19.42 6.67
C ALA A 962 -2.40 19.72 6.98
N VAL A 963 -1.54 18.77 6.68
CA VAL A 963 -0.09 18.96 6.61
C VAL A 963 0.33 18.99 5.15
N ALA A 964 1.23 19.88 4.79
CA ALA A 964 1.95 19.84 3.54
C ALA A 964 3.38 19.36 3.76
N ALA A 965 3.95 18.67 2.77
CA ALA A 965 5.31 18.16 2.84
C ALA A 965 6.00 18.25 1.48
N THR A 966 7.30 18.54 1.51
CA THR A 966 8.18 18.59 0.33
C THR A 966 9.57 18.07 0.67
N VAL A 967 10.32 17.65 -0.34
CA VAL A 967 11.74 17.31 -0.27
C VAL A 967 12.45 17.98 -1.43
N ASP A 968 13.50 18.76 -1.15
CA ASP A 968 14.13 19.60 -2.15
C ASP A 968 15.66 19.58 -2.01
N CYS A 969 16.37 19.61 -3.14
CA CYS A 969 17.78 19.98 -3.23
C CYS A 969 18.26 20.16 -4.67
N ASN A 970 18.61 21.39 -5.08
CA ASN A 970 19.38 21.60 -6.31
C ASN A 970 20.89 21.33 -6.07
N PRO A 971 21.45 20.21 -6.56
CA PRO A 971 22.82 19.84 -6.23
C PRO A 971 23.88 20.64 -6.98
N ARG A 972 23.55 21.25 -8.14
CA ARG A 972 24.52 22.05 -8.90
C ARG A 972 24.84 23.34 -8.18
N TYR A 973 23.84 23.93 -7.53
CA TYR A 973 24.03 25.12 -6.72
C TYR A 973 25.00 24.82 -5.57
N VAL A 974 24.76 23.74 -4.85
CA VAL A 974 25.61 23.32 -3.72
C VAL A 974 27.00 22.90 -4.20
N TYR A 975 27.13 22.27 -5.38
CA TYR A 975 28.44 21.93 -5.94
C TYR A 975 29.30 23.17 -6.22
N LEU A 976 28.70 24.21 -6.80
CA LEU A 976 29.40 25.43 -7.20
C LEU A 976 29.63 26.38 -6.02
N ASP A 977 28.66 26.51 -5.12
CA ASP A 977 28.77 27.27 -3.88
C ASP A 977 27.98 26.55 -2.77
N PRO A 978 28.62 25.69 -1.95
CA PRO A 978 27.90 24.88 -0.98
C PRO A 978 27.13 25.68 0.05
N TYR A 979 27.59 26.88 0.40
CA TYR A 979 26.95 27.72 1.40
C TYR A 979 25.71 28.42 0.85
N GLU A 980 25.83 29.14 -0.27
CA GLU A 980 24.66 29.80 -0.88
C GLU A 980 23.68 28.77 -1.48
N GLY A 981 24.19 27.68 -2.05
CA GLY A 981 23.36 26.58 -2.54
C GLY A 981 22.53 25.94 -1.42
N ALA A 982 23.13 25.64 -0.27
CA ALA A 982 22.38 25.08 0.87
C ALA A 982 21.34 26.06 1.45
N LYS A 983 21.61 27.36 1.43
CA LYS A 983 20.58 28.37 1.76
C LYS A 983 19.41 28.31 0.77
N ALA A 984 19.69 28.14 -0.52
CA ALA A 984 18.67 28.06 -1.56
C ALA A 984 17.78 26.83 -1.38
N VAL A 985 18.36 25.68 -0.98
CA VAL A 985 17.59 24.46 -0.69
C VAL A 985 16.54 24.69 0.40
N VAL A 986 16.90 25.33 1.52
CA VAL A 986 15.91 25.64 2.58
C VAL A 986 14.86 26.65 2.10
N ALA A 987 15.29 27.64 1.32
CA ALA A 987 14.39 28.66 0.79
C ALA A 987 13.35 28.08 -0.18
N GLU A 988 13.77 27.18 -1.06
CA GLU A 988 12.93 26.46 -2.03
C GLU A 988 11.92 25.55 -1.33
N ALA A 989 12.35 24.72 -0.37
CA ALA A 989 11.43 23.88 0.39
C ALA A 989 10.32 24.71 1.10
N ALA A 990 10.68 25.85 1.70
CA ALA A 990 9.70 26.75 2.30
C ALA A 990 8.78 27.42 1.25
N ARG A 991 9.31 27.70 0.06
CA ARG A 991 8.56 28.29 -1.06
C ARG A 991 7.53 27.31 -1.62
N ASN A 992 7.90 26.04 -1.82
CA ASN A 992 7.02 24.97 -2.29
C ASN A 992 5.85 24.73 -1.34
N LEU A 993 6.11 24.71 -0.02
CA LEU A 993 5.04 24.71 0.99
C LEU A 993 4.14 25.96 0.91
N SER A 994 4.73 27.12 0.63
CA SER A 994 3.98 28.38 0.52
C SER A 994 3.08 28.43 -0.71
N CYS A 995 3.47 27.82 -1.83
CA CYS A 995 2.67 27.72 -3.05
C CYS A 995 1.38 26.91 -2.87
N VAL A 996 1.33 25.99 -1.89
CA VAL A 996 0.08 25.28 -1.51
C VAL A 996 -0.66 25.94 -0.33
N GLY A 997 -0.17 27.09 0.16
CA GLY A 997 -0.76 27.86 1.26
C GLY A 997 -0.34 27.42 2.67
N ALA A 998 0.60 26.48 2.78
CA ALA A 998 1.06 25.92 4.05
C ALA A 998 2.08 26.85 4.74
N GLU A 999 1.99 26.96 6.07
CA GLU A 999 3.02 27.65 6.87
C GLU A 999 4.19 26.70 7.14
N PRO A 1000 5.43 26.99 6.70
CA PRO A 1000 6.60 26.15 7.03
C PRO A 1000 6.80 26.04 8.54
N LEU A 1001 7.09 24.83 9.04
CA LEU A 1001 7.22 24.56 10.48
C LEU A 1001 8.60 24.08 10.90
N ALA A 1002 9.13 23.06 10.22
CA ALA A 1002 10.32 22.35 10.65
C ALA A 1002 10.92 21.52 9.50
N VAL A 1003 12.19 21.17 9.66
CA VAL A 1003 13.01 20.45 8.67
C VAL A 1003 13.54 19.14 9.25
N THR A 1004 13.65 18.14 8.38
CA THR A 1004 14.55 17.01 8.54
C THR A 1004 15.54 16.99 7.39
N ASP A 1005 16.83 16.78 7.66
CA ASP A 1005 17.88 16.87 6.63
C ASP A 1005 18.50 15.50 6.31
N ASN A 1006 18.92 15.31 5.06
CA ASN A 1006 19.70 14.14 4.65
C ASN A 1006 20.96 14.59 3.89
N LEU A 1007 22.11 14.53 4.56
CA LEU A 1007 23.38 15.05 4.06
C LEU A 1007 24.10 13.98 3.22
N ASN A 1008 24.13 14.13 1.89
CA ASN A 1008 24.80 13.19 1.00
C ASN A 1008 26.05 13.82 0.38
N PHE A 1009 27.24 13.33 0.76
CA PHE A 1009 28.53 13.89 0.35
C PHE A 1009 29.55 12.80 0.00
N GLY A 1010 30.58 13.19 -0.77
CA GLY A 1010 31.77 12.36 -0.99
C GLY A 1010 32.61 12.17 0.29
N SER A 1011 33.85 11.72 0.14
CA SER A 1011 34.72 11.43 1.29
C SER A 1011 35.07 12.69 2.10
N PRO A 1012 34.79 12.73 3.41
CA PRO A 1012 35.14 13.86 4.29
C PRO A 1012 36.62 13.86 4.66
N GLU A 1013 37.37 12.85 4.25
CA GLU A 1013 38.80 12.76 4.53
C GLU A 1013 39.61 13.69 3.62
N LYS A 1014 39.03 14.04 2.47
CA LYS A 1014 39.62 14.93 1.47
C LYS A 1014 39.27 16.38 1.85
N PRO A 1015 40.21 17.33 1.78
CA PRO A 1015 39.96 18.74 2.15
C PRO A 1015 38.77 19.36 1.41
N ILE A 1016 38.60 19.03 0.12
CA ILE A 1016 37.47 19.52 -0.69
C ILE A 1016 36.13 18.96 -0.20
N GLY A 1017 36.05 17.65 0.06
CA GLY A 1017 34.82 17.01 0.51
C GLY A 1017 34.37 17.52 1.88
N TYR A 1018 35.31 17.69 2.82
CA TYR A 1018 35.00 18.30 4.11
C TYR A 1018 34.61 19.78 4.01
N TRP A 1019 35.25 20.54 3.12
CA TRP A 1019 34.86 21.94 2.85
C TRP A 1019 33.42 22.04 2.33
N GLN A 1020 33.05 21.19 1.37
CA GLN A 1020 31.68 21.15 0.85
C GLN A 1020 30.67 20.82 1.96
N LEU A 1021 30.95 19.80 2.78
CA LEU A 1021 30.10 19.41 3.90
C LEU A 1021 29.94 20.53 4.93
N ALA A 1022 31.05 21.15 5.36
CA ALA A 1022 31.05 22.21 6.36
C ALA A 1022 30.31 23.47 5.89
N GLU A 1023 30.57 23.92 4.66
CA GLU A 1023 29.90 25.10 4.11
C GLU A 1023 28.41 24.86 3.84
N ALA A 1024 28.03 23.67 3.39
CA ALA A 1024 26.63 23.29 3.25
C ALA A 1024 25.90 23.26 4.60
N CYS A 1025 26.50 22.68 5.64
CA CYS A 1025 25.95 22.70 7.00
C CYS A 1025 25.79 24.14 7.50
N ARG A 1026 26.78 25.01 7.25
CA ARG A 1026 26.70 26.43 7.61
C ARG A 1026 25.52 27.12 6.91
N GLY A 1027 25.30 26.83 5.63
CA GLY A 1027 24.21 27.38 4.81
C GLY A 1027 22.83 26.90 5.28
N LEU A 1028 22.67 25.60 5.49
CA LEU A 1028 21.44 25.01 6.05
C LEU A 1028 21.09 25.63 7.40
N ALA A 1029 22.08 25.74 8.29
CA ALA A 1029 21.90 26.28 9.64
C ALA A 1029 21.41 27.73 9.60
N GLU A 1030 21.93 28.53 8.68
CA GLU A 1030 21.48 29.90 8.47
C GLU A 1030 20.08 29.96 7.89
N GLY A 1031 19.80 29.19 6.83
CA GLY A 1031 18.47 29.18 6.22
C GLY A 1031 17.38 28.75 7.19
N CYS A 1032 17.63 27.72 8.01
CA CYS A 1032 16.69 27.27 9.03
C CYS A 1032 16.46 28.34 10.12
N ARG A 1033 17.48 29.13 10.49
CA ARG A 1033 17.32 30.24 11.45
C ARG A 1033 16.50 31.37 10.84
N GLU A 1034 16.80 31.73 9.60
CA GLU A 1034 16.16 32.84 8.90
C GLU A 1034 14.68 32.56 8.60
N LEU A 1035 14.33 31.33 8.25
CA LEU A 1035 12.93 30.93 7.99
C LEU A 1035 12.21 30.37 9.22
N ALA A 1036 12.89 30.33 10.37
CA ALA A 1036 12.38 29.80 11.64
C ALA A 1036 11.86 28.35 11.54
N THR A 1037 12.54 27.52 10.76
CA THR A 1037 12.24 26.10 10.53
C THR A 1037 13.32 25.23 11.16
N PRO A 1038 13.29 24.99 12.48
CA PRO A 1038 14.31 24.21 13.17
C PRO A 1038 14.40 22.76 12.63
N VAL A 1039 15.59 22.20 12.74
CA VAL A 1039 15.93 20.83 12.35
C VAL A 1039 15.53 19.87 13.48
N THR A 1040 14.65 18.92 13.19
CA THR A 1040 14.11 17.96 14.17
C THR A 1040 14.87 16.64 14.19
N GLY A 1041 15.68 16.37 13.18
CA GLY A 1041 16.47 15.16 13.02
C GLY A 1041 16.88 14.99 11.56
N GLY A 1042 17.67 13.97 11.26
CA GLY A 1042 18.16 13.76 9.91
C GLY A 1042 19.07 12.55 9.79
N ASN A 1043 19.70 12.42 8.63
CA ASN A 1043 20.66 11.37 8.32
C ASN A 1043 21.91 11.95 7.63
N VAL A 1044 23.05 11.28 7.78
CA VAL A 1044 24.30 11.66 7.12
C VAL A 1044 24.88 10.48 6.37
N SER A 1045 24.96 10.61 5.05
CA SER A 1045 25.58 9.66 4.13
C SER A 1045 26.86 10.27 3.56
N LEU A 1046 28.01 9.81 4.02
CA LEU A 1046 29.32 10.23 3.50
C LEU A 1046 29.90 9.15 2.58
N TYR A 1047 31.07 9.42 2.00
CA TYR A 1047 31.78 8.48 1.11
C TYR A 1047 31.00 8.14 -0.17
N ASN A 1048 30.05 8.99 -0.58
CA ASN A 1048 29.32 8.80 -1.82
C ASN A 1048 30.18 9.15 -3.04
N GLU A 1049 31.06 8.23 -3.41
CA GLU A 1049 31.97 8.39 -4.54
C GLU A 1049 32.36 7.03 -5.13
N THR A 1050 32.73 7.03 -6.40
CA THR A 1050 33.23 5.84 -7.12
C THR A 1050 34.65 6.05 -7.62
N LEU A 1051 35.36 4.98 -7.94
CA LEU A 1051 36.65 5.07 -8.63
C LEU A 1051 36.47 4.92 -10.14
N ASP A 1052 37.12 5.78 -10.93
CA ASP A 1052 37.19 5.60 -12.39
C ASP A 1052 38.17 4.48 -12.79
N SER A 1053 38.27 4.21 -14.10
CA SER A 1053 39.15 3.17 -14.64
C SER A 1053 40.64 3.41 -14.42
N GLN A 1054 41.04 4.63 -14.03
CA GLN A 1054 42.40 5.00 -13.66
C GLN A 1054 42.60 5.00 -12.14
N GLY A 1055 41.56 4.69 -11.36
CA GLY A 1055 41.56 4.69 -9.90
C GLY A 1055 41.38 6.09 -9.29
N ASN A 1056 40.95 7.10 -10.06
CA ASN A 1056 40.67 8.41 -9.49
C ASN A 1056 39.25 8.46 -8.91
N PRO A 1057 39.05 9.07 -7.73
CA PRO A 1057 37.73 9.27 -7.14
C PRO A 1057 36.86 10.22 -7.97
N GLN A 1058 35.60 9.82 -8.16
CA GLN A 1058 34.52 10.53 -8.81
C GLN A 1058 33.39 10.70 -7.77
N PRO A 1059 33.41 11.79 -7.00
CA PRO A 1059 32.38 12.07 -6.01
C PRO A 1059 31.10 12.56 -6.67
N ILE A 1060 29.97 12.28 -6.00
CA ILE A 1060 28.70 12.93 -6.32
C ILE A 1060 28.81 14.45 -6.12
N TYR A 1061 27.86 15.21 -6.67
CA TYR A 1061 27.65 16.57 -6.20
C TYR A 1061 27.17 16.56 -4.73
N PRO A 1062 27.62 17.52 -3.90
CA PRO A 1062 27.13 17.66 -2.53
C PRO A 1062 25.62 17.87 -2.54
N THR A 1063 24.88 16.98 -1.87
CA THR A 1063 23.42 16.91 -1.95
C THR A 1063 22.79 16.89 -0.54
N PRO A 1064 22.73 18.04 0.15
CA PRO A 1064 22.02 18.20 1.41
C PRO A 1064 20.51 18.30 1.17
N VAL A 1065 19.81 17.17 1.15
CA VAL A 1065 18.36 17.13 0.93
C VAL A 1065 17.63 17.67 2.16
N VAL A 1066 16.66 18.57 1.95
CA VAL A 1066 15.80 19.11 3.01
C VAL A 1066 14.39 18.57 2.81
N GLY A 1067 13.93 17.75 3.76
CA GLY A 1067 12.51 17.44 3.92
C GLY A 1067 11.86 18.46 4.84
N MET A 1068 10.83 19.17 4.37
CA MET A 1068 10.16 20.21 5.15
C MET A 1068 8.65 19.94 5.27
N VAL A 1069 8.12 20.17 6.46
CA VAL A 1069 6.67 20.06 6.73
C VAL A 1069 6.06 21.41 7.05
N GLY A 1070 4.82 21.62 6.62
CA GLY A 1070 4.06 22.84 6.85
C GLY A 1070 2.60 22.60 7.23
N LEU A 1071 1.99 23.55 7.92
CA LEU A 1071 0.58 23.46 8.37
C LEU A 1071 -0.36 24.20 7.40
N ILE A 1072 -1.44 23.52 7.02
CA ILE A 1072 -2.58 24.10 6.30
C ILE A 1072 -3.76 24.20 7.27
N PRO A 1073 -4.20 25.42 7.63
CA PRO A 1073 -5.31 25.59 8.56
C PRO A 1073 -6.69 25.20 8.00
N ASP A 1074 -6.90 25.38 6.68
CA ASP A 1074 -8.17 25.09 6.01
C ASP A 1074 -7.93 24.54 4.59
N LEU A 1075 -8.32 23.30 4.37
CA LEU A 1075 -8.24 22.57 3.10
C LEU A 1075 -9.09 23.17 1.98
N ASN A 1076 -10.05 24.04 2.29
CA ASN A 1076 -10.79 24.78 1.27
C ASN A 1076 -9.97 25.97 0.73
N LYS A 1077 -8.79 26.22 1.30
CA LYS A 1077 -7.91 27.35 1.01
C LYS A 1077 -6.50 26.85 0.63
N ILE A 1078 -6.47 25.98 -0.35
CA ILE A 1078 -5.26 25.46 -1.00
C ILE A 1078 -5.39 25.65 -2.51
N CYS A 1079 -4.26 25.65 -3.21
CA CYS A 1079 -4.24 25.56 -4.67
C CYS A 1079 -3.05 24.70 -5.12
N GLY A 1080 -3.08 24.28 -6.39
CA GLY A 1080 -1.92 23.70 -7.07
C GLY A 1080 -1.40 24.63 -8.18
N GLN A 1081 -0.47 24.12 -8.98
CA GLN A 1081 0.20 24.88 -10.04
C GLN A 1081 -0.67 25.12 -11.29
N ALA A 1082 -1.67 24.27 -11.52
CA ALA A 1082 -2.49 24.29 -12.73
C ALA A 1082 -3.27 25.61 -12.92
N TRP A 1083 -3.22 26.17 -14.13
CA TRP A 1083 -4.16 27.24 -14.53
C TRP A 1083 -5.61 26.78 -14.36
N GLN A 1084 -6.45 27.65 -13.79
CA GLN A 1084 -7.80 27.27 -13.38
C GLN A 1084 -8.89 27.70 -14.38
N ALA A 1085 -8.81 28.91 -14.93
CA ALA A 1085 -9.81 29.40 -15.88
C ALA A 1085 -9.26 30.41 -16.88
N VAL A 1086 -9.83 30.39 -18.09
CA VAL A 1086 -9.57 31.38 -19.14
C VAL A 1086 -9.94 32.78 -18.65
N GLY A 1087 -9.05 33.74 -18.89
CA GLY A 1087 -9.20 35.13 -18.46
C GLY A 1087 -8.65 35.42 -17.07
N ASP A 1088 -8.22 34.41 -16.30
CA ASP A 1088 -7.50 34.66 -15.04
C ASP A 1088 -6.22 35.45 -15.33
N VAL A 1089 -5.95 36.44 -14.47
CA VAL A 1089 -4.81 37.34 -14.61
C VAL A 1089 -3.59 36.71 -13.95
N ILE A 1090 -2.46 36.69 -14.67
CA ILE A 1090 -1.23 36.05 -14.25
C ILE A 1090 -0.26 37.11 -13.73
N TYR A 1091 0.29 36.86 -12.54
CA TYR A 1091 1.29 37.70 -11.89
C TYR A 1091 2.55 36.89 -11.61
N LEU A 1092 3.69 37.57 -11.68
CA LEU A 1092 4.95 37.08 -11.15
C LEU A 1092 5.28 37.91 -9.90
N LEU A 1093 5.27 37.26 -8.74
CA LEU A 1093 5.73 37.84 -7.49
C LEU A 1093 7.25 37.76 -7.45
N GLY A 1094 7.91 38.76 -6.88
CA GLY A 1094 9.36 38.75 -6.73
C GLY A 1094 10.17 39.49 -7.80
N LEU A 1095 9.55 40.34 -8.63
CA LEU A 1095 10.25 41.20 -9.59
C LEU A 1095 10.16 42.69 -9.23
N PRO A 1096 11.20 43.53 -9.42
CA PRO A 1096 12.47 43.26 -10.09
C PRO A 1096 13.59 42.77 -9.16
N GLY A 1097 13.30 42.53 -7.88
CA GLY A 1097 14.31 42.21 -6.86
C GLY A 1097 14.92 40.81 -6.92
N SER A 1098 14.52 39.94 -7.86
CA SER A 1098 15.10 38.61 -8.02
C SER A 1098 16.47 38.67 -8.73
N ASN A 1099 17.53 38.23 -8.04
CA ASN A 1099 18.86 38.00 -8.63
C ASN A 1099 18.85 36.72 -9.47
N ILE A 1100 18.22 36.76 -10.64
CA ILE A 1100 18.25 35.65 -11.59
C ILE A 1100 19.62 35.56 -12.26
N THR A 1101 20.05 34.34 -12.57
CA THR A 1101 21.32 34.10 -13.28
C THR A 1101 21.22 32.83 -14.13
N LEU A 1102 22.02 32.76 -15.20
CA LEU A 1102 22.25 31.52 -15.94
C LEU A 1102 23.31 30.62 -15.29
N GLY A 1103 24.09 31.15 -14.34
CA GLY A 1103 25.08 30.38 -13.59
C GLY A 1103 24.41 29.24 -12.84
N ALA A 1104 24.99 28.04 -12.92
CA ALA A 1104 24.47 26.80 -12.33
C ALA A 1104 23.13 26.28 -12.90
N SER A 1105 22.50 27.00 -13.83
CA SER A 1105 21.14 26.69 -14.30
C SER A 1105 21.05 25.39 -15.11
N GLU A 1106 19.86 24.78 -15.10
CA GLU A 1106 19.52 23.65 -15.97
C GLU A 1106 19.65 24.04 -17.45
N TYR A 1107 19.35 25.29 -17.80
CA TYR A 1107 19.58 25.83 -19.15
C TYR A 1107 21.05 25.76 -19.55
N LEU A 1108 21.96 26.25 -18.71
CA LEU A 1108 23.39 26.25 -19.01
C LEU A 1108 23.94 24.82 -19.10
N ALA A 1109 23.51 23.94 -18.19
CA ALA A 1109 23.91 22.55 -18.16
C ALA A 1109 23.42 21.78 -19.40
N THR A 1110 22.13 21.88 -19.72
CA THR A 1110 21.50 21.10 -20.80
C THR A 1110 21.85 21.66 -22.19
N ILE A 1111 21.72 22.97 -22.40
CA ILE A 1111 21.82 23.57 -23.73
C ILE A 1111 23.28 23.82 -24.13
N HIS A 1112 24.12 24.21 -23.17
CA HIS A 1112 25.52 24.56 -23.42
C HIS A 1112 26.51 23.52 -22.90
N GLY A 1113 26.04 22.46 -22.24
CA GLY A 1113 26.92 21.42 -21.68
C GLY A 1113 27.87 21.94 -20.62
N THR A 1114 27.51 23.02 -19.92
CA THR A 1114 28.40 23.77 -19.02
C THR A 1114 27.82 23.82 -17.61
N VAL A 1115 28.62 23.45 -16.60
CA VAL A 1115 28.29 23.63 -15.18
C VAL A 1115 29.29 24.62 -14.58
N ALA A 1116 28.90 25.89 -14.55
CA ALA A 1116 29.75 26.99 -14.09
C ALA A 1116 28.90 28.20 -13.67
N GLY A 1117 29.57 29.26 -13.22
CA GLY A 1117 28.94 30.49 -12.73
C GLY A 1117 28.68 30.45 -11.24
N ILE A 1118 28.40 31.62 -10.68
CA ILE A 1118 27.97 31.77 -9.29
C ILE A 1118 26.46 31.47 -9.23
N PRO A 1119 26.00 30.56 -8.35
CA PRO A 1119 24.57 30.30 -8.16
C PRO A 1119 23.81 31.55 -7.70
N PRO A 1120 22.47 31.58 -7.83
CA PRO A 1120 21.65 32.67 -7.32
C PRO A 1120 21.85 32.85 -5.81
N ARG A 1121 22.10 34.09 -5.35
CA ARG A 1121 22.22 34.40 -3.92
C ARG A 1121 20.85 34.50 -3.27
N VAL A 1122 20.72 33.96 -2.07
CA VAL A 1122 19.46 33.99 -1.32
C VAL A 1122 19.35 35.23 -0.46
N ASP A 1123 18.30 36.01 -0.69
CA ASP A 1123 17.84 37.08 0.19
C ASP A 1123 16.65 36.56 1.02
N PHE A 1124 16.87 36.32 2.31
CA PHE A 1124 15.83 35.77 3.18
C PHE A 1124 14.77 36.79 3.59
N ASP A 1125 15.08 38.08 3.64
CA ASP A 1125 14.06 39.12 3.85
C ASP A 1125 13.09 39.10 2.67
N TRP A 1126 13.63 38.98 1.46
CA TRP A 1126 12.86 38.85 0.24
C TRP A 1126 11.98 37.59 0.22
N GLU A 1127 12.58 36.42 0.41
CA GLU A 1127 11.89 35.12 0.43
C GLU A 1127 10.72 35.15 1.43
N ARG A 1128 10.96 35.63 2.66
CA ARG A 1128 9.90 35.73 3.68
C ARG A 1128 8.71 36.57 3.22
N ARG A 1129 8.95 37.73 2.60
CA ARG A 1129 7.88 38.64 2.17
C ARG A 1129 7.06 38.03 1.03
N VAL A 1130 7.73 37.53 -0.02
CA VAL A 1130 7.06 36.95 -1.19
C VAL A 1130 6.25 35.71 -0.81
N GLN A 1131 6.86 34.79 -0.05
CA GLN A 1131 6.19 33.57 0.39
C GLN A 1131 4.99 33.89 1.29
N LYS A 1132 5.12 34.83 2.24
CA LYS A 1132 4.01 35.27 3.09
C LYS A 1132 2.83 35.83 2.28
N VAL A 1133 3.10 36.70 1.32
CA VAL A 1133 2.10 37.32 0.44
C VAL A 1133 1.37 36.27 -0.40
N CYS A 1134 2.09 35.28 -0.92
CA CYS A 1134 1.50 34.14 -1.62
C CYS A 1134 0.52 33.37 -0.70
N ARG A 1135 0.99 32.96 0.50
CA ARG A 1135 0.15 32.25 1.48
C ARG A 1135 -1.10 33.04 1.85
N GLU A 1136 -0.98 34.34 2.09
CA GLU A 1136 -2.13 35.19 2.44
C GLU A 1136 -3.11 35.34 1.27
N GLY A 1137 -2.62 35.46 0.03
CA GLY A 1137 -3.45 35.46 -1.18
C GLY A 1137 -4.25 34.17 -1.37
N ILE A 1138 -3.65 33.02 -1.08
CA ILE A 1138 -4.32 31.71 -1.13
C ILE A 1138 -5.35 31.59 0.00
N ARG A 1139 -4.97 31.94 1.24
CA ARG A 1139 -5.83 31.84 2.44
C ARG A 1139 -7.09 32.71 2.35
N THR A 1140 -6.96 33.90 1.79
CA THR A 1140 -8.10 34.81 1.53
C THR A 1140 -8.97 34.32 0.37
N GLY A 1141 -8.39 33.59 -0.58
CA GLY A 1141 -9.07 33.09 -1.79
C GLY A 1141 -9.00 34.05 -2.97
N TRP A 1142 -8.02 34.95 -2.99
CA TRP A 1142 -7.73 35.79 -4.15
C TRP A 1142 -6.95 35.03 -5.22
N VAL A 1143 -5.95 34.27 -4.79
CA VAL A 1143 -5.11 33.42 -5.63
C VAL A 1143 -5.83 32.10 -5.93
N ARG A 1144 -5.82 31.70 -7.20
CA ARG A 1144 -6.44 30.47 -7.71
C ARG A 1144 -5.44 29.35 -7.98
N SER A 1145 -4.25 29.71 -8.42
CA SER A 1145 -3.11 28.79 -8.58
C SER A 1145 -1.83 29.51 -8.22
N ALA A 1146 -0.86 28.76 -7.73
CA ALA A 1146 0.48 29.24 -7.44
C ALA A 1146 1.50 28.16 -7.82
N HIS A 1147 2.65 28.58 -8.32
CA HIS A 1147 3.75 27.71 -8.71
C HIS A 1147 5.05 28.49 -8.58
N ASP A 1148 6.09 27.85 -8.08
CA ASP A 1148 7.38 28.48 -7.92
C ASP A 1148 8.17 28.54 -9.26
N CYS A 1149 9.26 29.31 -9.32
CA CYS A 1149 10.11 29.39 -10.53
C CYS A 1149 11.51 28.84 -10.25
N ALA A 1150 11.63 27.50 -10.23
CA ALA A 1150 12.86 26.75 -10.00
C ALA A 1150 13.64 26.43 -11.29
N GLU A 1151 13.95 25.14 -11.55
CA GLU A 1151 14.77 24.69 -12.69
C GLU A 1151 14.21 25.10 -14.05
N GLY A 1152 15.08 25.63 -14.91
CA GLY A 1152 14.71 26.12 -16.23
C GLY A 1152 13.93 27.44 -16.22
N GLY A 1153 13.71 28.03 -15.04
CA GLY A 1153 13.24 29.40 -14.86
C GLY A 1153 11.80 29.65 -15.28
N LEU A 1154 11.50 30.91 -15.60
CA LEU A 1154 10.14 31.40 -15.82
C LEU A 1154 9.41 30.69 -16.97
N ALA A 1155 10.11 30.42 -18.07
CA ALA A 1155 9.51 29.79 -19.25
C ALA A 1155 9.04 28.35 -18.97
N VAL A 1156 9.80 27.59 -18.15
CA VAL A 1156 9.42 26.24 -17.73
C VAL A 1156 8.24 26.29 -16.77
N ALA A 1157 8.30 27.13 -15.72
CA ALA A 1157 7.20 27.28 -14.77
C ALA A 1157 5.87 27.66 -15.45
N LEU A 1158 5.90 28.58 -16.43
CA LEU A 1158 4.74 28.92 -17.26
C LEU A 1158 4.21 27.73 -18.06
N ALA A 1159 5.10 26.91 -18.62
CA ALA A 1159 4.73 25.72 -19.38
C ALA A 1159 4.12 24.64 -18.45
N GLU A 1160 4.69 24.41 -17.27
CA GLU A 1160 4.18 23.44 -16.30
C GLU A 1160 2.78 23.80 -15.80
N CYS A 1161 2.53 25.07 -15.50
CA CYS A 1161 1.20 25.55 -15.14
C CYS A 1161 0.18 25.37 -16.29
N ALA A 1162 0.61 25.62 -17.53
CA ALA A 1162 -0.21 25.46 -18.74
C ALA A 1162 -0.53 23.98 -19.04
N ILE A 1163 0.46 23.10 -18.89
CA ILE A 1163 0.32 21.64 -19.04
C ILE A 1163 -0.64 21.10 -17.98
N ALA A 1164 -0.41 21.44 -16.70
CA ALA A 1164 -1.22 20.95 -15.60
C ALA A 1164 -2.68 21.43 -15.67
N GLY A 1165 -2.91 22.67 -16.10
CA GLY A 1165 -4.25 23.24 -16.28
C GLY A 1165 -4.94 22.85 -17.58
N ASN A 1166 -4.21 22.31 -18.56
CA ASN A 1166 -4.69 22.12 -19.93
C ASN A 1166 -5.25 23.42 -20.55
N PHE A 1167 -4.57 24.55 -20.30
CA PHE A 1167 -4.93 25.87 -20.78
C PHE A 1167 -3.74 26.57 -21.44
N GLY A 1168 -4.03 27.49 -22.36
CA GLY A 1168 -3.04 28.40 -22.93
C GLY A 1168 -2.72 29.54 -21.98
N ALA A 1169 -1.76 30.38 -22.36
CA ALA A 1169 -1.51 31.66 -21.71
C ALA A 1169 -0.87 32.64 -22.69
N GLU A 1170 -1.15 33.93 -22.53
CA GLU A 1170 -0.47 35.01 -23.22
C GLU A 1170 0.24 35.89 -22.21
N ILE A 1171 1.57 35.91 -22.31
CA ILE A 1171 2.49 36.56 -21.37
C ILE A 1171 3.22 37.69 -22.08
N THR A 1172 3.30 38.85 -21.45
CA THR A 1172 4.05 40.03 -21.89
C THR A 1172 5.12 40.35 -20.85
N LEU A 1173 6.38 40.24 -21.26
CA LEU A 1173 7.53 40.58 -20.43
C LEU A 1173 7.96 42.02 -20.72
N GLU A 1174 8.08 42.82 -19.65
CA GLU A 1174 8.60 44.19 -19.76
C GLU A 1174 10.12 44.16 -19.83
N ILE A 1175 10.67 44.51 -20.99
CA ILE A 1175 12.11 44.54 -21.23
C ILE A 1175 12.55 45.99 -21.38
N PRO A 1176 13.41 46.52 -20.50
CA PRO A 1176 13.88 47.90 -20.57
C PRO A 1176 14.62 48.22 -21.88
N GLU A 1177 14.25 49.30 -22.58
CA GLU A 1177 14.86 49.67 -23.88
C GLU A 1177 16.30 50.21 -23.77
N ASN A 1178 16.65 50.83 -22.64
CA ASN A 1178 17.93 51.55 -22.50
C ASN A 1178 19.13 50.63 -22.21
N GLN A 1179 18.89 49.44 -21.66
CA GLN A 1179 19.89 48.39 -21.42
C GLN A 1179 19.17 47.05 -21.27
N PRO A 1180 18.76 46.41 -22.38
CA PRO A 1180 17.94 45.20 -22.31
C PRO A 1180 18.76 44.06 -21.68
N PRO A 1181 18.23 43.35 -20.67
CA PRO A 1181 18.85 42.12 -20.18
C PRO A 1181 18.91 41.08 -21.29
N ARG A 1182 19.80 40.08 -21.14
CA ARG A 1182 19.86 38.98 -22.10
C ARG A 1182 18.56 38.17 -22.06
N LEU A 1183 18.00 37.83 -23.22
CA LEU A 1183 16.68 37.19 -23.31
C LEU A 1183 16.65 35.76 -22.76
N ASP A 1184 17.73 35.00 -22.95
CA ASP A 1184 17.92 33.67 -22.37
C ASP A 1184 17.90 33.73 -20.83
N GLU A 1185 18.54 34.73 -20.23
CA GLU A 1185 18.53 34.95 -18.79
C GLU A 1185 17.15 35.34 -18.25
N VAL A 1186 16.40 36.19 -18.96
CA VAL A 1186 15.02 36.52 -18.56
C VAL A 1186 14.08 35.32 -18.63
N LEU A 1187 14.23 34.47 -19.66
CA LEU A 1187 13.35 33.33 -19.89
C LEU A 1187 13.70 32.12 -19.03
N PHE A 1188 14.99 31.79 -18.92
CA PHE A 1188 15.49 30.54 -18.34
C PHE A 1188 16.43 30.74 -17.16
N GLY A 1189 16.73 32.00 -16.78
CA GLY A 1189 17.48 32.31 -15.58
C GLY A 1189 16.73 31.84 -14.34
N GLU A 1190 17.49 31.23 -13.45
CA GLU A 1190 16.99 30.65 -12.21
C GLU A 1190 17.33 31.58 -11.05
N GLY A 1191 16.50 31.57 -10.01
CA GLY A 1191 16.67 32.44 -8.85
C GLY A 1191 15.48 32.36 -7.90
N GLY A 1192 15.78 32.47 -6.60
CA GLY A 1192 14.80 32.33 -5.53
C GLY A 1192 13.83 33.50 -5.43
N GLY A 1193 12.82 33.33 -4.57
CA GLY A 1193 11.84 34.35 -4.22
C GLY A 1193 10.91 34.75 -5.37
N ARG A 1194 10.64 33.85 -6.31
CA ARG A 1194 9.74 34.06 -7.45
C ARG A 1194 8.61 33.04 -7.43
N ILE A 1195 7.37 33.53 -7.52
CA ILE A 1195 6.17 32.69 -7.54
C ILE A 1195 5.21 33.23 -8.60
N LEU A 1196 4.81 32.37 -9.52
CA LEU A 1196 3.71 32.62 -10.44
C LEU A 1196 2.39 32.42 -9.73
N VAL A 1197 1.46 33.36 -9.88
CA VAL A 1197 0.10 33.22 -9.37
C VAL A 1197 -0.93 33.60 -10.42
N SER A 1198 -2.05 32.87 -10.44
CA SER A 1198 -3.25 33.26 -11.21
C SER A 1198 -4.35 33.78 -10.28
N VAL A 1199 -5.04 34.83 -10.71
CA VAL A 1199 -6.06 35.54 -9.94
C VAL A 1199 -7.29 35.78 -10.80
N ALA A 1200 -8.47 35.55 -10.23
CA ALA A 1200 -9.72 35.83 -10.90
C ALA A 1200 -9.84 37.33 -11.23
N PRO A 1201 -10.36 37.74 -12.40
CA PRO A 1201 -10.55 39.16 -12.72
C PRO A 1201 -11.33 39.95 -11.66
N ALA A 1202 -12.30 39.29 -11.01
CA ALA A 1202 -13.11 39.88 -9.95
C ALA A 1202 -12.32 40.20 -8.66
N GLN A 1203 -11.15 39.59 -8.45
CA GLN A 1203 -10.30 39.82 -7.28
C GLN A 1203 -9.08 40.71 -7.60
N GLN A 1204 -8.90 41.08 -8.88
CA GLN A 1204 -7.71 41.81 -9.36
C GLN A 1204 -7.43 43.09 -8.58
N GLU A 1205 -8.42 43.98 -8.41
CA GLU A 1205 -8.22 45.28 -7.77
C GLU A 1205 -7.79 45.16 -6.30
N ILE A 1206 -8.41 44.23 -5.57
CA ILE A 1206 -8.10 43.96 -4.15
C ILE A 1206 -6.70 43.34 -4.05
N TRP A 1207 -6.38 42.39 -4.93
CA TRP A 1207 -5.07 41.74 -4.97
C TRP A 1207 -3.94 42.73 -5.27
N GLU A 1208 -4.07 43.56 -6.30
CA GLU A 1208 -3.06 44.56 -6.68
C GLU A 1208 -2.87 45.62 -5.58
N SER A 1209 -3.94 46.01 -4.88
CA SER A 1209 -3.86 46.91 -3.72
C SER A 1209 -3.05 46.28 -2.58
N TYR A 1210 -3.35 45.02 -2.24
CA TYR A 1210 -2.64 44.27 -1.22
C TYR A 1210 -1.15 44.04 -1.59
N LEU A 1211 -0.88 43.70 -2.86
CA LEU A 1211 0.48 43.57 -3.37
C LEU A 1211 1.25 44.89 -3.27
N THR A 1212 0.63 46.02 -3.63
CA THR A 1212 1.27 47.34 -3.53
C THR A 1212 1.60 47.70 -2.08
N GLU A 1213 0.74 47.34 -1.12
CA GLU A 1213 0.97 47.59 0.30
C GLU A 1213 2.11 46.72 0.88
N ASN A 1214 2.18 45.45 0.51
CA ASN A 1214 3.08 44.47 1.15
C ASN A 1214 4.38 44.21 0.38
N LEU A 1215 4.36 44.36 -0.95
CA LEU A 1215 5.50 44.18 -1.85
C LEU A 1215 5.87 45.46 -2.60
N GLY A 1216 5.09 46.55 -2.53
CA GLY A 1216 5.42 47.79 -3.24
C GLY A 1216 5.47 47.58 -4.76
N LYS A 1217 6.68 47.64 -5.34
CA LYS A 1217 6.93 47.41 -6.77
C LYS A 1217 7.50 46.02 -7.07
N GLU A 1218 7.50 45.13 -6.07
CA GLU A 1218 8.18 43.83 -6.09
C GLU A 1218 7.29 42.70 -6.68
N TRP A 1219 6.45 43.06 -7.66
CA TRP A 1219 5.57 42.16 -8.39
C TRP A 1219 5.27 42.74 -9.77
N GLN A 1220 4.86 41.88 -10.70
CA GLN A 1220 4.47 42.29 -12.04
C GLN A 1220 3.25 41.51 -12.51
N LYS A 1221 2.29 42.23 -13.11
CA LYS A 1221 1.24 41.61 -13.94
C LYS A 1221 1.85 41.24 -15.28
N ILE A 1222 1.92 39.96 -15.58
CA ILE A 1222 2.63 39.47 -16.78
C ILE A 1222 1.70 38.96 -17.86
N GLY A 1223 0.41 38.68 -17.61
CA GLY A 1223 -0.44 38.17 -18.67
C GLY A 1223 -1.80 37.67 -18.24
N THR A 1224 -2.40 36.83 -19.08
CA THR A 1224 -3.71 36.20 -18.83
C THR A 1224 -3.74 34.76 -19.33
N VAL A 1225 -4.46 33.90 -18.61
CA VAL A 1225 -4.76 32.53 -19.03
C VAL A 1225 -5.65 32.56 -20.28
N ALA A 1226 -5.31 31.74 -21.27
CA ALA A 1226 -5.96 31.66 -22.58
C ALA A 1226 -6.54 30.26 -22.83
N ASN A 1227 -7.30 30.10 -23.92
CA ASN A 1227 -7.82 28.78 -24.30
C ASN A 1227 -6.69 27.84 -24.73
N TYR A 1228 -6.92 26.53 -24.58
CA TYR A 1228 -5.98 25.47 -24.97
C TYR A 1228 -5.45 25.63 -26.41
N GLU A 1229 -6.32 25.98 -27.35
CA GLU A 1229 -6.01 26.13 -28.78
C GLU A 1229 -5.09 27.33 -29.07
N GLN A 1230 -5.02 28.31 -28.17
CA GLN A 1230 -4.17 29.50 -28.35
C GLN A 1230 -2.71 29.24 -27.97
N GLY A 1231 -2.43 28.12 -27.27
CA GLY A 1231 -1.10 27.73 -26.84
C GLY A 1231 -0.52 28.62 -25.75
N LEU A 1232 0.77 28.42 -25.48
CA LEU A 1232 1.58 29.31 -24.64
C LEU A 1232 2.30 30.32 -25.53
N GLY A 1233 2.01 31.61 -25.34
CA GLY A 1233 2.66 32.73 -26.01
C GLY A 1233 3.41 33.62 -25.02
N VAL A 1234 4.69 33.86 -25.25
CA VAL A 1234 5.50 34.83 -24.49
C VAL A 1234 5.99 35.91 -25.45
N LEU A 1235 5.65 37.16 -25.17
CA LEU A 1235 5.95 38.34 -25.97
C LEU A 1235 6.73 39.37 -25.16
N THR A 1236 7.44 40.25 -25.85
CA THR A 1236 7.99 41.48 -25.25
C THR A 1236 6.92 42.57 -25.18
N SER A 1237 7.14 43.60 -24.37
CA SER A 1237 6.30 44.80 -24.31
C SER A 1237 6.06 45.51 -25.65
N ASN A 1238 6.94 45.27 -26.64
CA ASN A 1238 6.82 45.80 -28.00
C ASN A 1238 6.13 44.81 -28.96
N ASN A 1239 5.38 43.83 -28.43
CA ASN A 1239 4.66 42.77 -29.16
C ASN A 1239 5.56 41.89 -30.04
N GLN A 1240 6.84 41.73 -29.70
CA GLN A 1240 7.69 40.74 -30.38
C GLN A 1240 7.52 39.37 -29.72
N THR A 1241 7.12 38.37 -30.49
CA THR A 1241 6.97 37.00 -30.01
C THR A 1241 8.33 36.36 -29.75
N LEU A 1242 8.55 35.87 -28.53
CA LEU A 1242 9.71 35.07 -28.14
C LEU A 1242 9.39 33.58 -28.18
N ILE A 1243 8.31 33.17 -27.52
CA ILE A 1243 7.84 31.78 -27.46
C ILE A 1243 6.41 31.71 -27.99
N LYS A 1244 6.14 30.73 -28.85
CA LYS A 1244 4.78 30.38 -29.30
C LYS A 1244 4.72 28.87 -29.55
N VAL A 1245 4.15 28.13 -28.61
CA VAL A 1245 4.05 26.65 -28.65
C VAL A 1245 2.63 26.19 -28.37
N SER A 1246 2.23 25.05 -28.92
CA SER A 1246 0.94 24.44 -28.59
C SER A 1246 1.02 23.71 -27.25
N ILE A 1247 -0.07 23.67 -26.48
CA ILE A 1247 -0.11 22.93 -25.21
C ILE A 1247 0.10 21.44 -25.43
N LYS A 1248 -0.37 20.92 -26.58
CA LYS A 1248 -0.12 19.55 -27.00
C LYS A 1248 1.37 19.24 -27.10
N ASP A 1249 2.13 20.07 -27.81
CA ASP A 1249 3.55 19.80 -28.07
C ASP A 1249 4.38 19.82 -26.78
N VAL A 1250 4.14 20.80 -25.91
CA VAL A 1250 4.83 20.88 -24.60
C VAL A 1250 4.41 19.72 -23.69
N SER A 1251 3.13 19.33 -23.67
CA SER A 1251 2.64 18.20 -22.88
C SER A 1251 3.21 16.86 -23.36
N ASP A 1252 3.30 16.64 -24.68
CA ASP A 1252 3.85 15.42 -25.30
C ASP A 1252 5.37 15.27 -25.05
N ARG A 1253 6.11 16.37 -24.96
CA ARG A 1253 7.54 16.36 -24.58
C ARG A 1253 7.68 16.07 -23.09
N TYR A 1254 7.05 16.90 -22.26
CA TYR A 1254 7.11 16.84 -20.81
C TYR A 1254 6.68 15.48 -20.24
N SER A 1255 5.56 14.93 -20.71
CA SER A 1255 4.96 13.73 -20.08
C SER A 1255 5.63 12.42 -20.47
N GLN A 1256 6.41 12.39 -21.55
CA GLN A 1256 6.91 11.14 -22.17
C GLN A 1256 8.44 11.00 -22.11
N ALA A 1257 9.16 12.02 -21.64
CA ALA A 1257 10.63 12.07 -21.66
C ALA A 1257 11.31 10.85 -21.03
N ILE A 1258 10.86 10.45 -19.83
CA ILE A 1258 11.41 9.30 -19.09
C ILE A 1258 11.00 7.99 -19.77
N ALA A 1259 9.70 7.82 -20.08
CA ALA A 1259 9.17 6.59 -20.68
C ALA A 1259 9.83 6.25 -22.03
N LYS A 1260 10.07 7.26 -22.88
CA LYS A 1260 10.75 7.09 -24.17
C LYS A 1260 12.16 6.53 -24.01
N ARG A 1261 12.94 7.05 -23.06
CA ARG A 1261 14.33 6.61 -22.82
C ARG A 1261 14.38 5.18 -22.30
N LEU A 1262 13.41 4.76 -21.49
CA LEU A 1262 13.31 3.38 -21.00
C LEU A 1262 12.83 2.37 -22.05
N ALA A 1263 12.09 2.80 -23.09
CA ALA A 1263 11.55 1.89 -24.11
C ALA A 1263 12.58 1.42 -25.15
N ILE A 1264 13.66 2.19 -25.37
CA ILE A 1264 14.62 1.98 -26.47
C ILE A 1264 15.40 0.66 -26.34
N HIS A 1265 15.58 0.14 -25.12
CA HIS A 1265 16.32 -1.11 -24.87
C HIS A 1265 15.45 -2.35 -24.62
N ALA A 1266 14.12 -2.24 -24.56
CA ALA A 1266 13.24 -3.41 -24.44
C ALA A 1266 13.18 -4.27 -25.73
N THR A 1267 13.70 -3.74 -26.84
CA THR A 1267 13.71 -4.35 -28.18
C THR A 1267 15.07 -4.92 -28.63
N THR A 1268 16.09 -4.87 -27.78
CA THR A 1268 17.43 -5.44 -28.03
C THR A 1268 17.79 -6.39 -26.90
#